data_AF-A0A8C7I3W2-F1
#
_entry.id   AF-A0A8C7I3W2-F1
#
_cell.length_a   1.000
_cell.length_b   1.000
_cell.length_c   1.000
_cell.angle_alpha   90.00
_cell.angle_beta   90.00
_cell.angle_gamma   90.00
#
_symmetry.space_group_name_H-M   'P 1'
#
loop_
_entity.id
_entity.type
_entity.pdbx_description
1 polymer ?
#
loop_
_entity_poly.entity_id
_entity_poly.type
_entity_poly.pdbx_seq_one_letter_code
_entity_poly.pdbx_strand_id
1 'polypeptide(L)'
;MPVRVPSVIRPVSQTKITPSLGLKTILNGESPLEMLLMSKIRLKLCPGNCAGGWAPVESNKYQWLEVDLGERTEITAVATQGRYGSSDWVSSFLLMFSDTGRNWKQYRQEDSIGAFTGNSNADSVVQFKLQQPVFARFLRLLPLDWNPNGRIGLRLEAYGCPYKSDVASFEGSGCLLYRFSPNPTPIRTAKDSISLKFKTLQNSGTLIHTEGQQDRSLTLELHKGTLLLHLRKGKGASTGPESHTVVSLGSLLDDLHWHHVAIERVSGHVNFTVDKSTQQIQVPAELSPFEINEISFGGVQCHGTQMVLSRRNFHGCLENLLWNEVNVNDLAKQRQKVSITGNVTFTCAEPVSVPVTFAGAQSFLQLPGAALQQRDAGGGGVFRTWNRAGLLLTFDLQQQVGSLWLYLSETRVRLQIHKAGRILLDVVTGFGLNDGQWHSVDLTARRGRLTITVDKEESSTAHASPSFPVVSGNNLFFGGCPDSKNNQECRNPFNVFQGCMRHIHVDNNAVDLIKVQQMLIGNYSDLQIDMCGIIDRCSPSHCEHGGRCTQSWSTFHCNCSNTGYSGATCHSSVYEQSCEVYKHKGNTTGLYYIDVDGSGLIKPQLIYCNMTDKTWMVIQHNNTELTKLKASSGINQHLAYFNYSADAEQLGAIITQAEHCEQEVFYHCRKSRLLNTPDGSPFTWWVGRTDEPQTYWGGAVPGSQQCGCGLQGNCIDSDHYCNCDADRKEWAADSGLLIHKENLPVRWVVVGDIQRPESEAAYRVSPLRCHGDKNFWNAAFFNKETSYLHFPTFHGELSADISFLFKTTASSGVFLENLGIKDFIRVELSSPMEVVFSFDVGNGPFEVRVETGGMALNDDRWHRVRAERNVKEASLCVDSFPGTTQKAPADGHIHLQLNSQLFVGGTASRMKGFLGCIRSLQLNGRTLDLEERAKITPGVSPGCPGHCSSYGHLCQNQARCVERYNGFSCDCGLSAYAGPFCQREVSAYFKPGTSVQYTFKEPYELTRNTSTQSQSSSIYSDLTLRGENVSFSFRTTQSPALLLYICSYYREYLAVLLNRNGKKQRDKENTKKKSFLAFLNISMIRSNTPLFSIYFYIYRVLFFSVVLGKVQESGELDPEIARLNSLGFSGCLSVVQFNSITPLKAALLYPNTSPVIVTGPLAESTCGSSSPANTYPAETTHPLSDHSGTVGTGEPIVNAIKSDSALIGGVIAVVIFVILSALAVMVRFLYRRKVTFHSQEPKSIKPEADSPEYPFHSEPTSQNVLSENQKEYFI
;
A
#
# COMPACT_ATOMS: atom_id res chain seq x y z
N MET A 1 49.22 -32.63 48.76
CA MET A 1 48.95 -33.58 47.66
C MET A 1 47.47 -33.55 47.35
N PRO A 2 47.09 -33.48 46.06
CA PRO A 2 46.12 -34.48 45.62
C PRO A 2 46.48 -35.13 44.28
N VAL A 3 45.96 -36.34 44.18
CA VAL A 3 46.24 -37.43 43.27
C VAL A 3 45.48 -37.24 41.95
N ARG A 4 46.16 -37.52 40.82
CA ARG A 4 45.59 -37.69 39.48
C ARG A 4 44.74 -38.95 39.40
N VAL A 5 43.59 -38.88 38.73
CA VAL A 5 43.00 -40.02 37.99
C VAL A 5 42.86 -39.57 36.53
N PRO A 6 43.36 -40.34 35.53
CA PRO A 6 43.47 -39.89 34.16
C PRO A 6 42.21 -40.22 33.35
N SER A 7 41.64 -39.23 32.67
CA SER A 7 40.80 -39.49 31.50
C SER A 7 41.65 -39.30 30.23
N VAL A 8 41.97 -40.43 29.60
CA VAL A 8 42.57 -40.50 28.27
C VAL A 8 41.55 -39.97 27.27
N ILE A 9 41.85 -38.87 26.58
CA ILE A 9 41.10 -38.41 25.40
C ILE A 9 42.05 -38.58 24.20
N ARG A 10 41.75 -39.55 23.34
CA ARG A 10 42.31 -39.68 21.98
C ARG A 10 41.54 -38.74 21.03
N PRO A 11 42.16 -38.31 19.92
CA PRO A 11 41.67 -37.17 19.14
C PRO A 11 40.49 -37.57 18.26
N VAL A 12 39.39 -36.83 18.39
CA VAL A 12 38.40 -36.62 17.33
C VAL A 12 38.13 -35.12 17.33
N SER A 13 38.08 -34.51 16.16
CA SER A 13 38.10 -33.06 15.88
C SER A 13 36.85 -32.26 16.35
N GLN A 14 36.18 -32.68 17.42
CA GLN A 14 34.98 -32.04 17.96
C GLN A 14 35.12 -31.88 19.48
N THR A 15 35.39 -30.67 19.96
CA THR A 15 35.57 -30.41 21.39
C THR A 15 34.23 -30.06 22.04
N LYS A 16 33.58 -31.04 22.68
CA LYS A 16 32.43 -30.80 23.57
C LYS A 16 32.94 -30.37 24.94
N ILE A 17 32.53 -29.21 25.44
CA ILE A 17 33.02 -28.67 26.70
C ILE A 17 31.85 -28.49 27.68
N THR A 18 31.94 -29.14 28.84
CA THR A 18 31.02 -28.97 29.96
C THR A 18 31.65 -27.99 30.97
N PRO A 19 31.00 -26.88 31.36
CA PRO A 19 31.49 -26.05 32.46
C PRO A 19 31.37 -26.84 33.77
N SER A 20 32.48 -26.99 34.50
CA SER A 20 32.45 -27.59 35.83
C SER A 20 31.89 -26.57 36.84
N LEU A 21 30.64 -26.75 37.27
CA LEU A 21 30.12 -26.09 38.47
C LEU A 21 30.76 -26.76 39.71
N GLY A 22 31.82 -26.15 40.23
CA GLY A 22 32.31 -26.46 41.58
C GLY A 22 31.52 -25.66 42.62
N LEU A 23 30.42 -26.22 43.13
CA LEU A 23 29.78 -25.72 44.34
C LEU A 23 30.74 -25.98 45.53
N LYS A 24 31.43 -24.94 45.98
CA LYS A 24 32.07 -24.94 47.31
C LYS A 24 31.07 -24.35 48.30
N THR A 25 30.34 -25.24 48.98
CA THR A 25 29.53 -24.90 50.14
C THR A 25 30.48 -24.50 51.28
N ILE A 26 30.50 -23.22 51.64
CA ILE A 26 30.91 -22.78 52.98
C ILE A 26 29.66 -22.14 53.57
N LEU A 27 29.05 -22.86 54.52
CA LEU A 27 28.05 -22.34 55.42
C LEU A 27 28.71 -21.28 56.31
N ASN A 28 28.18 -20.06 56.32
CA ASN A 28 27.80 -19.33 57.52
C ASN A 28 26.97 -18.11 57.09
N GLY A 29 25.80 -17.98 57.71
CA GLY A 29 24.69 -17.19 57.19
C GLY A 29 24.69 -15.71 57.57
N GLU A 30 23.92 -14.96 56.79
CA GLU A 30 23.07 -13.82 57.16
C GLU A 30 22.10 -13.52 55.98
N SER A 31 20.96 -12.87 56.28
CA SER A 31 19.67 -12.90 55.55
C SER A 31 19.60 -12.13 54.20
N PRO A 32 18.50 -12.28 53.40
CA PRO A 32 18.46 -11.97 51.98
C PRO A 32 17.83 -10.60 51.65
N LEU A 33 18.56 -9.78 50.90
CA LEU A 33 17.99 -8.72 50.05
C LEU A 33 18.89 -8.53 48.81
N GLU A 34 18.26 -8.78 47.67
CA GLU A 34 18.68 -8.68 46.27
C GLU A 34 20.06 -8.08 45.94
N MET A 35 20.93 -8.94 45.39
CA MET A 35 21.87 -8.51 44.35
C MET A 35 22.02 -9.66 43.34
N LEU A 36 21.29 -9.54 42.22
CA LEU A 36 21.23 -10.52 41.14
C LEU A 36 22.64 -10.91 40.66
N LEU A 37 22.97 -12.18 40.86
CA LEU A 37 24.15 -12.83 40.31
C LEU A 37 23.98 -12.96 38.77
N MET A 38 24.64 -12.10 37.99
CA MET A 38 24.86 -12.39 36.57
C MET A 38 25.85 -13.55 36.47
N SER A 39 25.39 -14.72 36.01
CA SER A 39 26.25 -15.89 35.78
C SER A 39 27.21 -15.60 34.62
N LYS A 40 28.45 -15.22 34.93
CA LYS A 40 29.55 -15.11 33.94
C LYS A 40 30.14 -16.49 33.67
N ILE A 41 29.84 -17.09 32.53
CA ILE A 41 30.53 -18.31 32.07
C ILE A 41 31.69 -17.90 31.16
N ARG A 42 32.92 -17.97 31.68
CA ARG A 42 34.15 -17.68 30.93
C ARG A 42 34.82 -18.99 30.51
N LEU A 43 34.68 -19.39 29.24
CA LEU A 43 35.33 -20.59 28.72
C LEU A 43 36.77 -20.29 28.27
N LYS A 44 37.75 -20.92 28.93
CA LYS A 44 39.18 -20.84 28.60
C LYS A 44 39.78 -22.24 28.71
N LEU A 45 40.12 -22.90 27.60
CA LEU A 45 40.76 -24.22 27.66
C LEU A 45 41.84 -24.42 26.59
N CYS A 46 43.06 -24.69 27.06
CA CYS A 46 43.84 -25.87 26.62
C CYS A 46 44.96 -26.21 27.65
N PRO A 47 45.17 -27.49 28.00
CA PRO A 47 46.34 -27.97 28.74
C PRO A 47 47.50 -28.25 27.78
N GLY A 48 48.50 -27.37 27.78
CA GLY A 48 49.71 -27.46 26.95
C GLY A 48 49.88 -26.28 25.99
N ASN A 49 50.76 -25.34 26.34
CA ASN A 49 51.25 -24.19 25.55
C ASN A 49 50.22 -23.47 24.66
N CYS A 50 49.19 -22.87 25.27
CA CYS A 50 48.21 -22.08 24.52
C CYS A 50 48.09 -20.63 25.01
N ALA A 51 48.28 -19.70 24.08
CA ALA A 51 47.75 -18.36 24.15
C ALA A 51 46.19 -18.40 24.14
N GLY A 52 45.58 -18.55 25.33
CA GLY A 52 44.29 -17.95 25.72
C GLY A 52 42.95 -18.17 24.98
N GLY A 53 42.76 -19.06 24.00
CA GLY A 53 41.46 -19.24 23.29
C GLY A 53 41.29 -20.58 22.54
N TRP A 54 40.08 -20.84 22.01
CA TRP A 54 39.76 -22.01 21.17
C TRP A 54 40.31 -21.84 19.75
N ALA A 55 40.87 -22.90 19.19
CA ALA A 55 41.25 -23.00 17.78
C ALA A 55 41.12 -24.48 17.34
N PRO A 56 40.45 -24.77 16.21
CA PRO A 56 40.36 -26.13 15.69
C PRO A 56 41.70 -26.59 15.10
N VAL A 57 41.85 -27.92 14.94
CA VAL A 57 43.05 -28.52 14.33
C VAL A 57 43.18 -28.11 12.87
N GLU A 58 42.07 -28.10 12.15
CA GLU A 58 41.95 -27.64 10.76
C GLU A 58 41.06 -26.40 10.70
N SER A 59 41.40 -25.43 9.85
CA SER A 59 40.55 -24.26 9.60
C SER A 59 39.77 -24.45 8.29
N ASN A 60 38.60 -25.06 8.38
CA ASN A 60 37.68 -25.27 7.26
C ASN A 60 36.24 -24.91 7.66
N LYS A 61 35.32 -24.89 6.68
CA LYS A 61 33.91 -24.48 6.88
C LYS A 61 33.07 -25.44 7.74
N TYR A 62 33.63 -26.58 8.15
CA TYR A 62 32.94 -27.60 8.95
C TYR A 62 33.31 -27.55 10.44
N GLN A 63 34.03 -26.51 10.88
CA GLN A 63 34.39 -26.36 12.28
C GLN A 63 33.27 -25.65 13.07
N TRP A 64 33.13 -25.96 14.35
CA TRP A 64 32.23 -25.24 15.26
C TRP A 64 32.74 -25.32 16.70
N LEU A 65 32.34 -24.33 17.51
CA LEU A 65 32.47 -24.37 18.97
C LEU A 65 31.08 -24.63 19.57
N GLU A 66 30.96 -25.66 20.40
CA GLU A 66 29.73 -26.00 21.13
C GLU A 66 29.90 -25.77 22.64
N VAL A 67 28.88 -25.19 23.26
CA VAL A 67 28.82 -24.87 24.70
C VAL A 67 27.56 -25.49 25.29
N ASP A 68 27.72 -26.33 26.32
CA ASP A 68 26.62 -26.79 27.17
C ASP A 68 26.52 -25.86 28.39
N LEU A 69 25.40 -25.16 28.55
CA LEU A 69 25.17 -24.25 29.68
C LEU A 69 24.77 -24.99 30.97
N GLY A 70 24.59 -26.32 30.91
CA GLY A 70 24.21 -27.18 32.03
C GLY A 70 22.70 -27.24 32.25
N GLU A 71 22.03 -26.09 32.26
CA GLU A 71 20.57 -25.96 32.36
C GLU A 71 20.01 -25.03 31.27
N ARG A 72 18.69 -25.07 31.07
CA ARG A 72 18.04 -24.21 30.09
C ARG A 72 18.14 -22.76 30.57
N THR A 73 18.63 -21.90 29.70
CA THR A 73 19.01 -20.52 30.02
C THR A 73 18.31 -19.59 29.04
N GLU A 74 17.83 -18.46 29.53
CA GLU A 74 17.41 -17.32 28.73
C GLU A 74 18.66 -16.51 28.34
N ILE A 75 19.06 -16.59 27.08
CA ILE A 75 20.29 -16.02 26.54
C ILE A 75 19.94 -14.70 25.88
N THR A 76 20.57 -13.61 26.30
CA THR A 76 20.27 -12.23 25.86
C THR A 76 21.40 -11.59 25.06
N ALA A 77 22.63 -12.10 25.16
CA ALA A 77 23.75 -11.63 24.36
C ALA A 77 24.86 -12.68 24.24
N VAL A 78 25.69 -12.53 23.20
CA VAL A 78 26.96 -13.26 23.05
C VAL A 78 28.08 -12.26 22.75
N ALA A 79 29.30 -12.55 23.23
CA ALA A 79 30.48 -11.75 22.92
C ALA A 79 31.61 -12.64 22.40
N THR A 80 32.28 -12.16 21.35
CA THR A 80 33.39 -12.84 20.69
C THR A 80 34.66 -12.01 20.79
N GLN A 81 35.80 -12.68 20.92
CA GLN A 81 37.12 -12.06 20.94
C GLN A 81 38.11 -13.00 20.25
N GLY A 82 39.03 -12.47 19.43
CA GLY A 82 40.04 -13.31 18.79
C GLY A 82 41.02 -13.94 19.79
N ARG A 83 41.87 -14.85 19.34
CA ARG A 83 42.83 -15.53 20.21
C ARG A 83 43.99 -14.59 20.56
N TYR A 84 44.20 -14.38 21.87
CA TYR A 84 45.18 -13.42 22.40
C TYR A 84 46.58 -13.59 21.80
N GLY A 85 47.21 -12.48 21.39
CA GLY A 85 48.59 -12.46 20.89
C GLY A 85 48.84 -13.25 19.61
N SER A 86 47.81 -13.44 18.78
CA SER A 86 47.89 -14.19 17.52
C SER A 86 47.20 -13.46 16.37
N SER A 87 47.35 -13.98 15.14
CA SER A 87 46.54 -13.56 13.99
C SER A 87 45.24 -14.38 13.85
N ASP A 88 44.91 -15.24 14.82
CA ASP A 88 43.78 -16.17 14.76
C ASP A 88 42.50 -15.51 15.31
N TRP A 89 41.60 -15.06 14.44
CA TRP A 89 40.27 -14.55 14.82
C TRP A 89 39.21 -14.83 13.75
N VAL A 90 37.97 -15.04 14.20
CA VAL A 90 36.78 -15.21 13.35
C VAL A 90 36.22 -13.83 13.00
N SER A 91 35.97 -13.56 11.73
CA SER A 91 35.44 -12.28 11.22
C SER A 91 33.95 -12.33 10.85
N SER A 92 33.37 -13.52 10.76
CA SER A 92 31.92 -13.72 10.63
C SER A 92 31.52 -15.12 11.14
N PHE A 93 30.33 -15.29 11.71
CA PHE A 93 29.88 -16.58 12.26
C PHE A 93 28.35 -16.75 12.30
N LEU A 94 27.86 -17.99 12.30
CA LEU A 94 26.47 -18.33 12.64
C LEU A 94 26.34 -18.67 14.13
N LEU A 95 25.23 -18.26 14.75
CA LEU A 95 24.84 -18.70 16.09
C LEU A 95 23.71 -19.71 15.99
N MET A 96 23.91 -20.88 16.58
CA MET A 96 22.95 -21.98 16.65
C MET A 96 22.62 -22.28 18.11
N PHE A 97 21.40 -22.76 18.36
CA PHE A 97 20.95 -23.14 19.69
C PHE A 97 20.11 -24.42 19.68
N SER A 98 20.08 -25.13 20.81
CA SER A 98 19.31 -26.35 21.00
C SER A 98 19.02 -26.61 22.48
N ASP A 99 17.91 -27.27 22.79
CA ASP A 99 17.60 -27.76 24.13
C ASP A 99 18.31 -29.10 24.45
N THR A 100 18.61 -29.92 23.43
CA THR A 100 19.14 -31.28 23.59
C THR A 100 20.55 -31.49 23.02
N GLY A 101 21.11 -30.48 22.35
CA GLY A 101 22.35 -30.59 21.58
C GLY A 101 22.17 -31.33 20.25
N ARG A 102 20.90 -31.53 19.85
CA ARG A 102 20.42 -32.09 18.58
C ARG A 102 19.39 -31.17 17.96
N ASN A 103 19.08 -31.36 16.68
CA ASN A 103 18.10 -30.55 15.94
C ASN A 103 18.34 -29.05 16.16
N TRP A 104 19.45 -28.56 15.63
CA TRP A 104 19.92 -27.20 15.87
C TRP A 104 19.06 -26.18 15.12
N LYS A 105 18.63 -25.14 15.84
CA LYS A 105 18.01 -23.96 15.24
C LYS A 105 19.04 -22.86 15.07
N GLN A 106 19.04 -22.26 13.89
CA GLN A 106 19.83 -21.06 13.66
C GLN A 106 19.13 -19.87 14.30
N TYR A 107 19.87 -19.07 15.06
CA TYR A 107 19.39 -17.75 15.45
C TYR A 107 19.40 -16.83 14.23
N ARG A 108 18.23 -16.29 13.90
CA ARG A 108 18.07 -15.28 12.85
C ARG A 108 17.40 -14.08 13.47
N GLN A 109 18.03 -12.91 13.32
CA GLN A 109 17.39 -11.64 13.60
C GLN A 109 16.40 -11.33 12.48
N GLU A 110 15.32 -10.59 12.76
CA GLU A 110 14.38 -10.11 11.72
C GLU A 110 15.11 -9.33 10.62
N ASP A 111 16.24 -8.75 11.01
CA ASP A 111 17.17 -7.98 10.19
C ASP A 111 18.56 -8.63 10.24
N SER A 112 18.76 -9.87 9.78
CA SER A 112 20.10 -10.47 9.74
C SER A 112 20.28 -11.39 8.54
N ILE A 113 21.25 -11.04 7.68
CA ILE A 113 22.04 -12.07 6.99
C ILE A 113 22.45 -13.03 8.10
N GLY A 114 22.08 -14.30 8.02
CA GLY A 114 22.20 -15.24 9.15
C GLY A 114 23.59 -15.36 9.83
N ALA A 115 24.59 -14.66 9.30
CA ALA A 115 25.94 -14.39 9.78
C ALA A 115 26.04 -13.13 10.67
N PHE A 116 26.52 -13.30 11.89
CA PHE A 116 27.01 -12.23 12.74
C PHE A 116 28.39 -11.76 12.26
N THR A 117 28.64 -10.44 12.29
CA THR A 117 30.00 -9.92 12.14
C THR A 117 30.85 -10.37 13.32
N GLY A 118 32.07 -10.85 13.07
CA GLY A 118 33.01 -11.27 14.10
C GLY A 118 33.97 -10.16 14.50
N ASN A 119 35.18 -10.56 14.84
CA ASN A 119 36.27 -9.69 15.24
C ASN A 119 37.04 -9.17 14.02
N SER A 120 37.61 -7.96 14.14
CA SER A 120 38.57 -7.39 13.18
C SER A 120 40.03 -7.56 13.62
N ASN A 121 40.27 -8.03 14.85
CA ASN A 121 41.58 -8.27 15.43
C ASN A 121 41.49 -9.26 16.61
N ALA A 122 42.64 -9.58 17.23
CA ALA A 122 42.72 -10.54 18.33
C ALA A 122 42.24 -10.03 19.70
N ASP A 123 42.19 -8.72 19.90
CA ASP A 123 42.10 -8.11 21.24
C ASP A 123 40.76 -7.42 21.52
N SER A 124 40.05 -6.93 20.51
CA SER A 124 38.76 -6.27 20.66
C SER A 124 37.64 -7.29 20.95
N VAL A 125 36.81 -6.98 21.95
CA VAL A 125 35.59 -7.75 22.25
C VAL A 125 34.47 -7.18 21.40
N VAL A 126 33.80 -8.06 20.65
CA VAL A 126 32.62 -7.70 19.85
C VAL A 126 31.41 -8.38 20.50
N GLN A 127 30.52 -7.57 21.09
CA GLN A 127 29.32 -8.04 21.76
C GLN A 127 28.09 -7.83 20.88
N PHE A 128 27.26 -8.87 20.77
CA PHE A 128 25.96 -8.85 20.12
C PHE A 128 24.87 -9.06 21.15
N LYS A 129 24.02 -8.03 21.32
CA LYS A 129 22.76 -8.16 22.05
C LYS A 129 21.75 -8.79 21.12
N LEU A 130 21.13 -9.88 21.56
CA LEU A 130 20.06 -10.55 20.86
C LEU A 130 18.81 -9.67 20.99
N GLN A 131 18.20 -9.28 19.87
CA GLN A 131 16.94 -8.50 19.88
C GLN A 131 15.84 -9.27 20.60
N GLN A 132 15.81 -10.58 20.40
CA GLN A 132 14.92 -11.53 21.08
C GLN A 132 15.76 -12.55 21.83
N PRO A 133 15.46 -12.81 23.12
CA PRO A 133 16.20 -13.78 23.90
C PRO A 133 15.98 -15.20 23.37
N VAL A 134 16.99 -16.04 23.51
CA VAL A 134 16.96 -17.45 23.13
C VAL A 134 16.86 -18.30 24.38
N PHE A 135 15.86 -19.18 24.43
CA PHE A 135 15.70 -20.15 25.50
C PHE A 135 16.30 -21.48 25.07
N ALA A 136 17.52 -21.78 25.54
CA ALA A 136 18.24 -22.98 25.14
C ALA A 136 19.21 -23.45 26.23
N ARG A 137 19.66 -24.69 26.14
CA ARG A 137 20.74 -25.24 26.97
C ARG A 137 22.07 -25.26 26.23
N PHE A 138 22.05 -25.53 24.94
CA PHE A 138 23.24 -25.65 24.11
C PHE A 138 23.34 -24.48 23.14
N LEU A 139 24.54 -23.93 23.02
CA LEU A 139 24.91 -22.96 22.00
C LEU A 139 25.98 -23.55 21.10
N ARG A 140 25.92 -23.24 19.81
CA ARG A 140 26.98 -23.60 18.85
C ARG A 140 27.28 -22.42 17.95
N LEU A 141 28.57 -22.11 17.80
CA LEU A 141 29.08 -21.05 16.94
C LEU A 141 29.80 -21.67 15.76
N LEU A 142 29.37 -21.34 14.54
CA LEU A 142 29.98 -21.84 13.30
C LEU A 142 30.72 -20.68 12.63
N PRO A 143 32.06 -20.69 12.58
CA PRO A 143 32.82 -19.71 11.80
C PRO A 143 32.46 -19.78 10.32
N LEU A 144 32.20 -18.63 9.71
CA LEU A 144 31.97 -18.50 8.28
C LEU A 144 33.23 -17.97 7.60
N ASP A 145 33.77 -16.86 8.10
CA ASP A 145 35.04 -16.29 7.67
C ASP A 145 35.95 -16.01 8.87
N TRP A 146 37.25 -15.97 8.59
CA TRP A 146 38.31 -15.65 9.55
C TRP A 146 39.42 -14.87 8.87
N ASN A 147 40.36 -14.35 9.66
CA ASN A 147 41.50 -13.63 9.14
C ASN A 147 42.24 -14.46 8.06
N PRO A 148 42.40 -13.96 6.82
CA PRO A 148 43.11 -14.69 5.77
C PRO A 148 44.59 -14.94 6.10
N ASN A 149 45.17 -14.12 6.99
CA ASN A 149 46.55 -14.24 7.46
C ASN A 149 46.70 -15.06 8.77
N GLY A 150 45.65 -15.76 9.19
CA GLY A 150 45.63 -16.54 10.43
C GLY A 150 44.75 -17.78 10.32
N ARG A 151 44.38 -18.35 11.47
CA ARG A 151 43.46 -19.49 11.58
C ARG A 151 42.16 -19.11 12.28
N ILE A 152 41.22 -20.04 12.32
CA ILE A 152 40.06 -19.93 13.19
C ILE A 152 40.54 -19.84 14.65
N GLY A 153 40.20 -18.75 15.33
CA GLY A 153 40.53 -18.51 16.73
C GLY A 153 39.41 -17.72 17.43
N LEU A 154 39.00 -18.16 18.61
CA LEU A 154 37.85 -17.57 19.30
C LEU A 154 37.95 -17.69 20.82
N ARG A 155 37.51 -16.64 21.51
CA ARG A 155 37.01 -16.65 22.88
C ARG A 155 35.54 -16.24 22.82
N LEU A 156 34.69 -16.97 23.54
CA LEU A 156 33.25 -16.78 23.54
C LEU A 156 32.77 -16.56 24.98
N GLU A 157 31.86 -15.59 25.14
CA GLU A 157 31.10 -15.36 26.37
C GLU A 157 29.60 -15.28 26.02
N ALA A 158 28.75 -15.88 26.83
CA ALA A 158 27.29 -15.82 26.69
C ALA A 158 26.69 -15.16 27.94
N TYR A 159 25.69 -14.32 27.74
CA TYR A 159 25.00 -13.59 28.80
C TYR A 159 23.54 -14.05 28.88
N GLY A 160 23.05 -14.28 30.10
CA GLY A 160 21.71 -14.80 30.33
C GLY A 160 21.43 -15.15 31.78
N CYS A 161 20.26 -15.74 32.04
CA CYS A 161 19.86 -16.26 33.34
C CYS A 161 19.18 -17.65 33.22
N PRO A 162 19.25 -18.51 34.25
CA PRO A 162 18.55 -19.79 34.26
C PRO A 162 17.04 -19.62 34.04
N TYR A 163 16.46 -20.44 33.16
CA TYR A 163 15.04 -20.41 32.82
C TYR A 163 14.36 -21.69 33.30
N LYS A 164 13.32 -21.54 34.13
CA LYS A 164 12.47 -22.63 34.62
C LYS A 164 11.07 -22.50 34.03
N SER A 165 10.48 -23.63 33.69
CA SER A 165 9.14 -23.67 33.08
C SER A 165 8.34 -24.90 33.50
N ASP A 166 7.02 -24.79 33.42
CA ASP A 166 6.10 -25.90 33.66
C ASP A 166 5.68 -26.54 32.36
N VAL A 167 6.00 -27.82 32.20
CA VAL A 167 5.77 -28.58 30.97
C VAL A 167 4.83 -29.75 31.21
N ALA A 168 3.94 -30.00 30.25
CA ALA A 168 3.14 -31.21 30.12
C ALA A 168 3.40 -31.86 28.75
N SER A 169 3.55 -33.17 28.70
CA SER A 169 3.83 -33.96 27.50
C SER A 169 2.67 -34.90 27.20
N PHE A 170 2.27 -34.93 25.93
CA PHE A 170 1.11 -35.63 25.41
C PHE A 170 1.55 -36.65 24.35
N GLU A 171 1.09 -37.90 24.45
CA GLU A 171 1.43 -38.97 23.50
C GLU A 171 0.38 -39.18 22.39
N GLY A 172 -0.61 -38.29 22.26
CA GLY A 172 -1.74 -38.44 21.33
C GLY A 172 -2.93 -39.26 21.87
N SER A 173 -2.84 -39.77 23.10
CA SER A 173 -3.97 -40.38 23.83
C SER A 173 -4.39 -39.60 25.07
N GLY A 174 -3.59 -38.64 25.51
CA GLY A 174 -3.81 -37.84 26.71
C GLY A 174 -4.42 -36.45 26.43
N CYS A 175 -5.18 -35.92 27.39
CA CYS A 175 -5.67 -34.55 27.38
C CYS A 175 -5.89 -34.03 28.82
N LEU A 176 -5.79 -32.70 28.99
CA LEU A 176 -6.08 -31.99 30.24
C LEU A 176 -7.42 -31.27 30.11
N LEU A 177 -8.33 -31.48 31.06
CA LEU A 177 -9.63 -30.81 31.10
C LEU A 177 -9.70 -29.90 32.32
N TYR A 178 -9.72 -28.59 32.07
CA TYR A 178 -9.88 -27.55 33.07
C TYR A 178 -11.36 -27.19 33.24
N ARG A 179 -11.89 -27.33 34.45
CA ARG A 179 -13.29 -27.01 34.78
C ARG A 179 -13.36 -25.74 35.61
N PHE A 180 -14.25 -24.82 35.22
CA PHE A 180 -14.55 -23.66 36.06
C PHE A 180 -15.33 -24.10 37.31
N SER A 181 -15.06 -23.46 38.46
CA SER A 181 -15.80 -23.75 39.69
C SER A 181 -17.29 -23.44 39.50
N PRO A 182 -18.21 -24.26 40.03
CA PRO A 182 -19.65 -24.05 39.89
C PRO A 182 -20.11 -22.86 40.73
N ASN A 183 -19.89 -21.64 40.24
CA ASN A 183 -20.61 -20.46 40.69
C ASN A 183 -21.77 -20.21 39.71
N PRO A 184 -22.99 -19.91 40.19
CA PRO A 184 -24.19 -19.79 39.36
C PRO A 184 -24.23 -18.55 38.45
N THR A 185 -23.13 -17.81 38.32
CA THR A 185 -23.01 -16.63 37.45
C THR A 185 -21.87 -16.83 36.44
N PRO A 186 -22.17 -16.86 35.13
CA PRO A 186 -21.13 -16.92 34.10
C PRO A 186 -20.21 -15.71 34.23
N ILE A 187 -18.90 -15.96 34.30
CA ILE A 187 -17.88 -14.92 34.42
C ILE A 187 -17.89 -14.10 33.11
N ARG A 188 -18.42 -12.88 33.18
CA ARG A 188 -18.35 -11.91 32.07
C ARG A 188 -17.04 -11.11 32.18
N THR A 189 -15.96 -11.68 31.69
CA THR A 189 -14.67 -10.97 31.57
C THR A 189 -14.65 -10.12 30.29
N ALA A 190 -14.21 -8.87 30.41
CA ALA A 190 -14.05 -7.96 29.28
C ALA A 190 -12.81 -8.30 28.41
N LYS A 191 -11.88 -9.09 28.97
CA LYS A 191 -10.66 -9.60 28.33
C LYS A 191 -10.41 -11.03 28.79
N ASP A 192 -10.20 -11.94 27.84
CA ASP A 192 -9.75 -13.32 28.07
C ASP A 192 -8.46 -13.56 27.29
N SER A 193 -7.51 -14.29 27.89
CA SER A 193 -6.24 -14.64 27.26
C SER A 193 -5.87 -16.11 27.51
N ILE A 194 -5.56 -16.82 26.42
CA ILE A 194 -4.89 -18.12 26.45
C ILE A 194 -3.51 -17.93 25.87
N SER A 195 -2.46 -18.30 26.60
CA SER A 195 -1.08 -18.27 26.11
C SER A 195 -0.37 -19.57 26.45
N LEU A 196 0.37 -20.13 25.50
CA LEU A 196 1.15 -21.35 25.70
C LEU A 196 2.36 -21.37 24.76
N LYS A 197 3.33 -22.22 25.05
CA LYS A 197 4.34 -22.66 24.09
C LYS A 197 4.12 -24.12 23.76
N PHE A 198 4.27 -24.53 22.51
CA PHE A 198 4.17 -25.94 22.12
C PHE A 198 5.38 -26.37 21.29
N LYS A 199 5.64 -27.68 21.29
CA LYS A 199 6.74 -28.32 20.56
C LYS A 199 6.29 -29.69 20.08
N THR A 200 6.43 -29.99 18.78
CA THR A 200 6.00 -31.27 18.19
C THR A 200 6.77 -31.63 16.92
N LEU A 201 6.77 -32.93 16.57
CA LEU A 201 7.18 -33.48 15.26
C LEU A 201 6.00 -33.87 14.38
N GLN A 202 4.78 -33.87 14.92
CA GLN A 202 3.58 -34.18 14.16
C GLN A 202 3.09 -32.92 13.47
N ASN A 203 2.74 -33.02 12.20
CA ASN A 203 2.20 -31.90 11.45
C ASN A 203 0.70 -31.66 11.69
N SER A 204 0.04 -32.50 12.51
CA SER A 204 -1.39 -32.39 12.80
C SER A 204 -1.74 -32.77 14.24
N GLY A 205 -2.68 -32.06 14.87
CA GLY A 205 -3.16 -32.36 16.22
C GLY A 205 -3.95 -31.21 16.85
N THR A 206 -4.92 -31.51 17.73
CA THR A 206 -5.71 -30.47 18.42
C THR A 206 -5.02 -29.98 19.70
N LEU A 207 -4.68 -28.69 19.78
CA LEU A 207 -4.02 -28.09 20.94
C LEU A 207 -5.03 -27.63 22.01
N ILE A 208 -6.06 -26.89 21.59
CA ILE A 208 -7.06 -26.31 22.49
C ILE A 208 -8.44 -26.57 21.89
N HIS A 209 -9.39 -26.97 22.72
CA HIS A 209 -10.79 -27.00 22.36
C HIS A 209 -11.64 -26.48 23.52
N THR A 210 -12.57 -25.59 23.19
CA THR A 210 -13.54 -25.05 24.14
C THR A 210 -14.94 -25.26 23.60
N GLU A 211 -15.85 -25.65 24.51
CA GLU A 211 -17.27 -25.82 24.22
C GLU A 211 -18.07 -24.88 25.13
N GLY A 212 -18.91 -24.06 24.51
CA GLY A 212 -19.84 -23.15 25.20
C GLY A 212 -21.30 -23.58 25.04
N GLN A 213 -22.23 -22.81 25.61
CA GLN A 213 -23.67 -23.06 25.40
C GLN A 213 -24.07 -22.88 23.92
N GLN A 214 -25.08 -23.65 23.46
CA GLN A 214 -25.70 -23.57 22.12
C GLN A 214 -24.74 -23.88 20.94
N ASP A 215 -23.96 -24.97 20.97
CA ASP A 215 -23.07 -25.39 19.86
C ASP A 215 -21.99 -24.36 19.43
N ARG A 216 -21.60 -23.46 20.34
CA ARG A 216 -20.50 -22.52 20.11
C ARG A 216 -19.18 -23.14 20.53
N SER A 217 -18.18 -23.12 19.65
CA SER A 217 -16.88 -23.72 19.95
C SER A 217 -15.72 -22.88 19.42
N LEU A 218 -14.64 -22.82 20.18
CA LEU A 218 -13.32 -22.35 19.72
C LEU A 218 -12.38 -23.55 19.70
N THR A 219 -11.73 -23.79 18.57
CA THR A 219 -10.74 -24.88 18.46
C THR A 219 -9.47 -24.38 17.81
N LEU A 220 -8.33 -24.63 18.47
CA LEU A 220 -7.01 -24.42 17.91
C LEU A 220 -6.43 -25.77 17.49
N GLU A 221 -6.19 -25.93 16.20
CA GLU A 221 -5.66 -27.15 15.60
C GLU A 221 -4.35 -26.86 14.86
N LEU A 222 -3.35 -27.72 15.02
CA LEU A 222 -2.25 -27.82 14.09
C LEU A 222 -2.70 -28.69 12.91
N HIS A 223 -2.59 -28.16 11.70
CA HIS A 223 -2.94 -28.85 10.46
C HIS A 223 -1.87 -28.59 9.40
N LYS A 224 -1.23 -29.65 8.90
CA LYS A 224 -0.10 -29.57 7.97
C LYS A 224 0.98 -28.55 8.39
N GLY A 225 1.33 -28.55 9.68
CA GLY A 225 2.35 -27.65 10.22
C GLY A 225 1.94 -26.17 10.33
N THR A 226 0.66 -25.85 10.14
CA THR A 226 0.07 -24.50 10.32
C THR A 226 -0.99 -24.52 11.42
N LEU A 227 -1.16 -23.45 12.19
CA LEU A 227 -2.21 -23.39 13.20
C LEU A 227 -3.50 -22.81 12.62
N LEU A 228 -4.61 -23.52 12.79
CA LEU A 228 -5.96 -23.11 12.41
C LEU A 228 -6.78 -22.82 13.66
N LEU A 229 -7.23 -21.57 13.78
CA LEU A 229 -8.21 -21.14 14.76
C LEU A 229 -9.62 -21.21 14.14
N HIS A 230 -10.44 -22.14 14.64
CA HIS A 230 -11.83 -22.32 14.26
C HIS A 230 -12.74 -21.63 15.25
N LEU A 231 -13.62 -20.76 14.75
CA LEU A 231 -14.69 -20.12 15.50
C LEU A 231 -16.04 -20.52 14.91
N ARG A 232 -16.83 -21.30 15.66
CA ARG A 232 -18.15 -21.79 15.23
C ARG A 232 -19.28 -21.05 15.95
N LYS A 233 -20.28 -20.60 15.18
CA LYS A 233 -21.55 -20.04 15.67
C LYS A 233 -22.61 -21.15 15.80
N GLY A 234 -23.36 -21.14 16.91
CA GLY A 234 -24.51 -22.02 17.12
C GLY A 234 -25.68 -21.73 16.17
N LYS A 235 -26.58 -22.72 15.97
CA LYS A 235 -27.84 -22.51 15.23
C LYS A 235 -28.76 -21.54 15.97
N GLY A 236 -28.94 -20.34 15.44
CA GLY A 236 -30.04 -19.47 15.82
C GLY A 236 -31.38 -20.01 15.30
N ALA A 237 -32.50 -19.64 15.92
CA ALA A 237 -33.86 -20.06 15.56
C ALA A 237 -34.36 -19.61 14.17
N SER A 238 -33.49 -19.11 13.29
CA SER A 238 -33.80 -18.75 11.91
C SER A 238 -32.87 -19.51 10.96
N THR A 239 -33.43 -20.00 9.87
CA THR A 239 -32.80 -20.77 8.78
C THR A 239 -31.76 -19.96 7.99
N GLY A 240 -30.72 -19.45 8.65
CA GLY A 240 -29.56 -18.80 8.04
C GLY A 240 -28.35 -19.75 7.96
N PRO A 241 -27.40 -19.55 7.02
CA PRO A 241 -26.22 -20.39 6.88
C PRO A 241 -25.32 -20.34 8.12
N GLU A 242 -24.77 -21.49 8.55
CA GLU A 242 -23.80 -21.57 9.66
C GLU A 242 -22.57 -20.70 9.33
N SER A 243 -22.29 -19.68 10.15
CA SER A 243 -21.06 -18.88 10.00
C SER A 243 -19.91 -19.57 10.73
N HIS A 244 -18.94 -20.05 9.97
CA HIS A 244 -17.71 -20.68 10.48
C HIS A 244 -16.51 -19.86 10.01
N THR A 245 -15.83 -19.20 10.95
CA THR A 245 -14.63 -18.42 10.66
C THR A 245 -13.41 -19.30 10.94
N VAL A 246 -12.53 -19.43 9.95
CA VAL A 246 -11.25 -20.13 10.09
C VAL A 246 -10.13 -19.14 9.80
N VAL A 247 -9.16 -19.09 10.70
CA VAL A 247 -7.99 -18.23 10.57
C VAL A 247 -6.74 -19.07 10.70
N SER A 248 -5.83 -18.96 9.75
CA SER A 248 -4.59 -19.73 9.70
C SER A 248 -3.38 -18.86 10.00
N LEU A 249 -2.51 -19.29 10.91
CA LEU A 249 -1.28 -18.56 11.25
C LEU A 249 -0.11 -19.51 11.56
N GLY A 250 1.10 -19.07 11.23
CA GLY A 250 2.32 -19.87 11.36
C GLY A 250 2.46 -20.97 10.29
N SER A 251 3.69 -21.47 10.14
CA SER A 251 4.04 -22.51 9.17
C SER A 251 5.26 -23.30 9.65
N LEU A 252 5.41 -24.53 9.18
CA LEU A 252 6.51 -25.45 9.52
C LEU A 252 6.67 -25.66 11.04
N LEU A 253 5.56 -25.63 11.79
CA LEU A 253 5.53 -25.71 13.25
C LEU A 253 5.77 -27.14 13.80
N ASP A 254 6.11 -28.08 12.91
CA ASP A 254 6.45 -29.48 13.17
C ASP A 254 7.98 -29.70 13.23
N ASP A 255 8.73 -28.65 13.58
CA ASP A 255 10.20 -28.59 13.54
C ASP A 255 10.88 -29.08 14.83
N LEU A 256 10.11 -29.54 15.84
CA LEU A 256 10.58 -29.91 17.18
C LEU A 256 11.31 -28.75 17.90
N HIS A 257 10.89 -27.51 17.68
CA HIS A 257 11.23 -26.36 18.50
C HIS A 257 10.00 -25.83 19.24
N TRP A 258 10.25 -24.98 20.24
CA TRP A 258 9.20 -24.28 20.96
C TRP A 258 8.65 -23.14 20.12
N HIS A 259 7.34 -23.14 19.93
CA HIS A 259 6.57 -22.07 19.29
C HIS A 259 5.61 -21.45 20.30
N HIS A 260 5.53 -20.13 20.34
CA HIS A 260 4.61 -19.40 21.22
C HIS A 260 3.27 -19.20 20.53
N VAL A 261 2.17 -19.33 21.28
CA VAL A 261 0.82 -19.07 20.80
C VAL A 261 0.08 -18.25 21.85
N ALA A 262 -0.57 -17.18 21.43
CA ALA A 262 -1.47 -16.41 22.27
C ALA A 262 -2.79 -16.12 21.55
N ILE A 263 -3.90 -16.24 22.26
CA ILE A 263 -5.24 -15.87 21.81
C ILE A 263 -5.77 -14.89 22.84
N GLU A 264 -5.82 -13.62 22.47
CA GLU A 264 -6.29 -12.54 23.35
C GLU A 264 -7.56 -11.90 22.78
N ARG A 265 -8.59 -11.77 23.61
CA ARG A 265 -9.83 -11.11 23.23
C ARG A 265 -9.88 -9.70 23.81
N VAL A 266 -10.08 -8.68 22.97
CA VAL A 266 -10.16 -7.27 23.39
C VAL A 266 -11.31 -6.58 22.63
N SER A 267 -12.33 -6.09 23.34
CA SER A 267 -13.34 -5.15 22.83
C SER A 267 -13.88 -5.43 21.40
N GLY A 268 -14.38 -6.65 21.16
CA GLY A 268 -14.95 -7.05 19.87
C GLY A 268 -13.94 -7.57 18.83
N HIS A 269 -12.66 -7.70 19.19
CA HIS A 269 -11.63 -8.31 18.36
C HIS A 269 -10.93 -9.46 19.09
N VAL A 270 -10.39 -10.40 18.32
CA VAL A 270 -9.50 -11.47 18.81
C VAL A 270 -8.15 -11.30 18.14
N ASN A 271 -7.11 -11.13 18.95
CA ASN A 271 -5.72 -11.16 18.52
C ASN A 271 -5.25 -12.60 18.61
N PHE A 272 -4.93 -13.19 17.47
CA PHE A 272 -4.33 -14.51 17.37
C PHE A 272 -2.86 -14.35 17.00
N THR A 273 -1.96 -14.74 17.90
CA THR A 273 -0.51 -14.59 17.75
C THR A 273 0.15 -15.96 17.71
N VAL A 274 1.03 -16.17 16.73
CA VAL A 274 1.91 -17.34 16.64
C VAL A 274 3.34 -16.84 16.45
N ASP A 275 4.20 -17.21 17.38
CA ASP A 275 5.55 -16.67 17.57
C ASP A 275 5.54 -15.14 17.63
N LYS A 276 5.75 -14.49 16.49
CA LYS A 276 5.76 -13.02 16.37
C LYS A 276 4.65 -12.47 15.48
N SER A 277 4.03 -13.33 14.68
CA SER A 277 2.97 -12.91 13.76
C SER A 277 1.67 -12.79 14.54
N THR A 278 0.99 -11.65 14.45
CA THR A 278 -0.32 -11.45 15.08
C THR A 278 -1.34 -11.09 14.02
N GLN A 279 -2.49 -11.76 14.06
CA GLN A 279 -3.63 -11.47 13.21
C GLN A 279 -4.82 -11.03 14.06
N GLN A 280 -5.34 -9.84 13.76
CA GLN A 280 -6.52 -9.31 14.42
C GLN A 280 -7.78 -9.74 13.66
N ILE A 281 -8.73 -10.32 14.39
CA ILE A 281 -9.96 -10.87 13.84
C ILE A 281 -11.11 -10.08 14.41
N GLN A 282 -11.90 -9.42 13.56
CA GLN A 282 -13.08 -8.71 13.99
C GLN A 282 -14.20 -9.72 14.28
N VAL A 283 -14.75 -9.65 15.49
CA VAL A 283 -15.80 -10.54 15.96
C VAL A 283 -17.10 -9.72 16.02
N PRO A 284 -18.10 -9.98 15.15
CA PRO A 284 -19.39 -9.29 15.16
C PRO A 284 -19.97 -9.08 16.57
N ALA A 285 -20.59 -7.93 16.84
CA ALA A 285 -21.10 -7.57 18.17
C ALA A 285 -22.06 -8.63 18.77
N GLU A 286 -22.76 -9.37 17.91
CA GLU A 286 -23.65 -10.50 18.23
C GLU A 286 -22.94 -11.74 18.80
N LEU A 287 -21.61 -11.81 18.70
CA LEU A 287 -20.76 -12.92 19.17
C LEU A 287 -20.13 -12.65 20.56
N SER A 288 -20.66 -11.69 21.32
CA SER A 288 -20.26 -11.42 22.72
C SER A 288 -21.29 -12.01 23.72
N PRO A 289 -20.91 -12.60 24.88
CA PRO A 289 -19.70 -13.32 25.31
C PRO A 289 -19.82 -14.86 25.15
N PHE A 290 -18.67 -15.56 25.05
CA PHE A 290 -18.60 -17.01 25.20
C PHE A 290 -18.73 -17.37 26.70
N GLU A 291 -19.81 -18.03 27.09
CA GLU A 291 -19.87 -18.73 28.38
C GLU A 291 -19.11 -20.05 28.22
N ILE A 292 -17.80 -20.02 28.44
CA ILE A 292 -16.95 -21.22 28.39
C ILE A 292 -17.16 -21.98 29.69
N ASN A 293 -17.62 -23.24 29.61
CA ASN A 293 -17.86 -24.09 30.79
C ASN A 293 -16.66 -24.98 31.12
N GLU A 294 -15.93 -25.39 30.08
CA GLU A 294 -14.78 -26.28 30.20
C GLU A 294 -13.78 -25.96 29.06
N ILE A 295 -12.49 -26.13 29.34
CA ILE A 295 -11.43 -26.02 28.34
C ILE A 295 -10.63 -27.33 28.33
N SER A 296 -10.51 -27.94 27.15
CA SER A 296 -9.64 -29.10 26.95
C SER A 296 -8.35 -28.71 26.22
N PHE A 297 -7.24 -29.26 26.69
CA PHE A 297 -5.91 -29.08 26.12
C PHE A 297 -5.34 -30.44 25.71
N GLY A 298 -4.72 -30.48 24.54
CA GLY A 298 -4.08 -31.67 23.97
C GLY A 298 -5.03 -32.64 23.25
N GLY A 299 -6.35 -32.41 23.24
CA GLY A 299 -7.29 -33.23 22.49
C GLY A 299 -8.77 -32.94 22.81
N VAL A 300 -9.67 -33.36 21.91
CA VAL A 300 -11.13 -33.14 22.02
C VAL A 300 -11.84 -34.27 22.79
N GLN A 301 -11.21 -35.46 22.83
CA GLN A 301 -11.78 -36.67 23.45
C GLN A 301 -11.97 -36.59 24.97
N CYS A 302 -11.53 -35.50 25.61
CA CYS A 302 -11.82 -35.21 27.01
C CYS A 302 -13.33 -35.04 27.31
N HIS A 303 -14.16 -34.69 26.31
CA HIS A 303 -15.59 -34.42 26.49
C HIS A 303 -16.52 -35.65 26.31
N GLY A 304 -15.98 -36.83 25.92
CA GLY A 304 -16.78 -38.06 25.75
C GLY A 304 -17.78 -38.05 24.57
N THR A 305 -17.88 -36.97 23.81
CA THR A 305 -18.74 -36.83 22.63
C THR A 305 -17.99 -37.15 21.33
N GLN A 306 -18.50 -38.11 20.56
CA GLN A 306 -18.09 -38.37 19.18
C GLN A 306 -18.63 -37.25 18.26
N MET A 307 -18.01 -36.08 18.26
CA MET A 307 -18.25 -35.09 17.22
C MET A 307 -17.38 -35.37 15.98
N VAL A 308 -17.99 -35.19 14.80
CA VAL A 308 -17.62 -35.66 13.45
C VAL A 308 -16.34 -35.03 12.87
N LEU A 309 -15.58 -34.24 13.63
CA LEU A 309 -14.28 -33.77 13.17
C LEU A 309 -13.26 -34.89 13.36
N SER A 310 -12.83 -35.51 12.27
CA SER A 310 -11.83 -36.58 12.20
C SER A 310 -10.44 -36.10 12.67
N ARG A 311 -10.31 -35.72 13.95
CA ARG A 311 -9.13 -35.00 14.48
C ARG A 311 -8.31 -35.89 15.41
N ARG A 312 -7.00 -35.89 15.19
CA ARG A 312 -6.02 -36.53 16.07
C ARG A 312 -5.78 -35.65 17.29
N ASN A 313 -5.62 -36.24 18.46
CA ASN A 313 -5.16 -35.53 19.65
C ASN A 313 -3.70 -35.10 19.46
N PHE A 314 -3.25 -34.10 20.21
CA PHE A 314 -1.90 -33.57 20.15
C PHE A 314 -0.87 -34.59 20.67
N HIS A 315 0.24 -34.70 19.95
CA HIS A 315 1.42 -35.44 20.38
C HIS A 315 2.59 -34.47 20.42
N GLY A 316 3.14 -34.20 21.59
CA GLY A 316 4.16 -33.19 21.79
C GLY A 316 4.13 -32.62 23.22
N CYS A 317 4.82 -31.50 23.43
CA CYS A 317 4.92 -30.85 24.72
C CYS A 317 4.26 -29.48 24.71
N LEU A 318 3.58 -29.13 25.81
CA LEU A 318 3.05 -27.80 26.10
C LEU A 318 3.78 -27.21 27.31
N GLU A 319 4.32 -26.00 27.15
CA GLU A 319 5.07 -25.25 28.16
C GLU A 319 4.28 -24.00 28.56
N ASN A 320 4.30 -23.68 29.86
CA ASN A 320 3.71 -22.48 30.45
C ASN A 320 2.29 -22.22 29.90
N LEU A 321 1.42 -23.22 30.05
CA LEU A 321 0.03 -23.12 29.65
C LEU A 321 -0.73 -22.19 30.60
N LEU A 322 -1.01 -20.97 30.14
CA LEU A 322 -1.64 -19.91 30.90
C LEU A 322 -3.08 -19.66 30.41
N TRP A 323 -4.02 -19.65 31.34
CA TRP A 323 -5.38 -19.16 31.15
C TRP A 323 -5.62 -18.00 32.11
N ASN A 324 -5.80 -16.78 31.59
CA ASN A 324 -5.95 -15.56 32.41
C ASN A 324 -4.94 -15.50 33.57
N GLU A 325 -3.65 -15.64 33.25
CA GLU A 325 -2.51 -15.69 34.19
C GLU A 325 -2.43 -16.93 35.10
N VAL A 326 -3.39 -17.86 35.03
CA VAL A 326 -3.37 -19.12 35.79
C VAL A 326 -2.63 -20.20 35.02
N ASN A 327 -1.58 -20.76 35.63
CA ASN A 327 -0.79 -21.85 35.06
C ASN A 327 -1.50 -23.21 35.22
N VAL A 328 -2.10 -23.68 34.13
CA VAL A 328 -2.87 -24.95 34.08
C VAL A 328 -1.94 -26.16 34.24
N ASN A 329 -0.69 -26.08 33.78
CA ASN A 329 0.28 -27.17 33.92
C ASN A 329 0.61 -27.41 35.41
N ASP A 330 0.80 -26.34 36.19
CA ASP A 330 1.04 -26.45 37.63
C ASP A 330 -0.18 -27.01 38.37
N LEU A 331 -1.38 -26.52 38.06
CA LEU A 331 -2.64 -27.06 38.60
C LEU A 331 -2.84 -28.55 38.28
N ALA A 332 -2.47 -28.97 37.06
CA ALA A 332 -2.52 -30.37 36.65
C ALA A 332 -1.52 -31.24 37.42
N LYS A 333 -0.28 -30.77 37.64
CA LYS A 333 0.72 -31.45 38.49
C LYS A 333 0.20 -31.68 39.90
N GLN A 334 -0.49 -30.68 40.45
CA GLN A 334 -1.06 -30.71 41.79
C GLN A 334 -2.42 -31.43 41.85
N ARG A 335 -2.98 -31.85 40.71
CA ARG A 335 -4.33 -32.46 40.55
C ARG A 335 -5.46 -31.61 41.16
N GLN A 336 -5.37 -30.30 41.02
CA GLN A 336 -6.38 -29.35 41.49
C GLN A 336 -7.09 -28.71 40.29
N LYS A 337 -8.43 -28.72 40.28
CA LYS A 337 -9.30 -28.09 39.24
C LYS A 337 -9.10 -28.59 37.78
N VAL A 338 -8.09 -29.43 37.53
CA VAL A 338 -7.80 -30.06 36.24
C VAL A 338 -7.97 -31.57 36.37
N SER A 339 -8.71 -32.16 35.44
CA SER A 339 -8.77 -33.62 35.27
C SER A 339 -7.86 -34.06 34.12
N ILE A 340 -7.12 -35.15 34.35
CA ILE A 340 -6.17 -35.72 33.38
C ILE A 340 -6.80 -36.99 32.81
N THR A 341 -6.96 -37.06 31.50
CA THR A 341 -7.44 -38.26 30.79
C THR A 341 -6.31 -38.79 29.91
N GLY A 342 -6.12 -40.11 29.84
CA GLY A 342 -5.06 -40.74 29.04
C GLY A 342 -3.64 -40.55 29.61
N ASN A 343 -2.61 -40.66 28.76
CA ASN A 343 -1.21 -40.57 29.17
C ASN A 343 -0.67 -39.13 29.05
N VAL A 344 -0.46 -38.46 30.18
CA VAL A 344 0.17 -37.14 30.27
C VAL A 344 1.27 -37.18 31.32
N THR A 345 2.48 -36.78 30.94
CA THR A 345 3.64 -36.67 31.85
C THR A 345 4.05 -35.21 32.00
N PHE A 346 4.81 -34.89 33.05
CA PHE A 346 5.24 -33.51 33.32
C PHE A 346 6.73 -33.27 33.02
N THR A 347 7.26 -34.08 32.11
CA THR A 347 8.61 -34.01 31.55
C THR A 347 8.50 -34.16 30.04
N CYS A 348 9.25 -33.35 29.28
CA CYS A 348 9.27 -33.47 27.83
C CYS A 348 10.37 -34.46 27.42
N ALA A 349 9.98 -35.66 27.00
CA ALA A 349 10.91 -36.65 26.45
C ALA A 349 11.01 -36.44 24.94
N GLU A 350 12.22 -36.20 24.42
CA GLU A 350 12.43 -35.85 23.02
C GLU A 350 12.87 -37.05 22.17
N PRO A 351 12.18 -37.39 21.08
CA PRO A 351 12.68 -38.36 20.11
C PRO A 351 13.88 -37.77 19.35
N VAL A 352 14.95 -38.57 19.22
CA VAL A 352 16.14 -38.17 18.46
C VAL A 352 15.85 -38.35 16.97
N SER A 353 15.62 -37.25 16.26
CA SER A 353 15.57 -37.21 14.79
C SER A 353 16.63 -36.25 14.30
N VAL A 354 17.55 -36.73 13.46
CA VAL A 354 18.65 -35.93 12.91
C VAL A 354 18.30 -35.62 11.44
N PRO A 355 17.84 -34.41 11.12
CA PRO A 355 17.66 -34.00 9.73
C PRO A 355 18.97 -33.55 9.10
N VAL A 356 19.03 -33.57 7.77
CA VAL A 356 20.10 -32.99 6.96
C VAL A 356 19.51 -32.07 5.90
N THR A 357 20.12 -30.90 5.71
CA THR A 357 19.73 -29.93 4.69
C THR A 357 20.71 -29.95 3.52
N PHE A 358 20.16 -30.07 2.31
CA PHE A 358 20.85 -29.85 1.03
C PHE A 358 20.57 -28.41 0.61
N ALA A 359 21.50 -27.50 0.89
CA ALA A 359 21.24 -26.06 0.77
C ALA A 359 21.50 -25.50 -0.64
N GLY A 360 22.41 -26.11 -1.40
CA GLY A 360 22.91 -25.56 -2.66
C GLY A 360 23.16 -26.60 -3.75
N ALA A 361 23.59 -26.12 -4.92
CA ALA A 361 23.82 -26.98 -6.09
C ALA A 361 24.97 -28.00 -5.89
N GLN A 362 25.88 -27.72 -4.97
CA GLN A 362 27.03 -28.58 -4.64
C GLN A 362 26.70 -29.62 -3.55
N SER A 363 25.48 -29.60 -3.01
CA SER A 363 25.08 -30.45 -1.91
C SER A 363 24.90 -31.90 -2.36
N PHE A 364 25.64 -32.84 -1.78
CA PHE A 364 25.43 -34.27 -1.99
C PHE A 364 25.81 -35.08 -0.75
N LEU A 365 25.20 -36.25 -0.60
CA LEU A 365 25.58 -37.28 0.37
C LEU A 365 25.89 -38.57 -0.37
N GLN A 366 27.12 -39.04 -0.29
CA GLN A 366 27.58 -40.33 -0.81
C GLN A 366 27.63 -41.35 0.33
N LEU A 367 26.96 -42.49 0.16
CA LEU A 367 26.97 -43.61 1.10
C LEU A 367 27.43 -44.90 0.40
N PRO A 368 28.10 -45.82 1.12
CA PRO A 368 28.46 -47.11 0.56
C PRO A 368 27.21 -47.98 0.31
N GLY A 369 27.17 -48.68 -0.82
CA GLY A 369 26.15 -49.67 -1.13
C GLY A 369 26.40 -51.04 -0.47
N ALA A 370 25.40 -51.93 -0.50
CA ALA A 370 25.49 -53.25 0.11
C ALA A 370 26.64 -54.12 -0.44
N ALA A 371 27.21 -54.93 0.45
CA ALA A 371 28.11 -56.01 0.10
C ALA A 371 27.36 -57.12 -0.69
N LEU A 372 28.09 -57.81 -1.57
CA LEU A 372 27.65 -58.85 -2.55
C LEU A 372 26.71 -59.98 -2.04
N GLN A 373 26.36 -60.03 -0.75
CA GLN A 373 25.58 -61.11 -0.13
C GLN A 373 24.08 -60.80 0.07
N GLN A 374 23.61 -59.56 -0.07
CA GLN A 374 22.18 -59.22 0.06
C GLN A 374 21.46 -59.19 -1.30
N ARG A 375 20.35 -59.94 -1.41
CA ARG A 375 19.51 -60.05 -2.63
C ARG A 375 18.40 -58.99 -2.73
N ASP A 376 18.19 -58.23 -1.67
CA ASP A 376 17.20 -57.16 -1.64
C ASP A 376 17.95 -55.83 -1.75
N ALA A 377 17.64 -55.03 -2.77
CA ALA A 377 18.15 -53.67 -2.90
C ALA A 377 17.04 -52.70 -2.53
N GLY A 378 17.33 -51.75 -1.64
CA GLY A 378 16.34 -50.78 -1.19
C GLY A 378 16.97 -49.52 -0.64
N GLY A 379 16.27 -48.40 -0.77
CA GLY A 379 16.79 -47.13 -0.30
C GLY A 379 15.67 -46.12 -0.22
N GLY A 380 15.72 -45.28 0.80
CA GLY A 380 14.62 -44.37 1.04
C GLY A 380 14.88 -43.45 2.21
N GLY A 381 13.88 -42.64 2.49
CA GLY A 381 13.92 -41.69 3.59
C GLY A 381 12.71 -40.80 3.57
N VAL A 382 12.72 -39.82 4.46
CA VAL A 382 11.68 -38.79 4.54
C VAL A 382 12.29 -37.48 4.07
N PHE A 383 11.67 -36.83 3.11
CA PHE A 383 12.14 -35.57 2.55
C PHE A 383 11.07 -34.48 2.64
N ARG A 384 11.50 -33.22 2.62
CA ARG A 384 10.61 -32.07 2.40
C ARG A 384 11.30 -31.00 1.58
N THR A 385 10.56 -30.34 0.69
CA THR A 385 11.07 -29.29 -0.19
C THR A 385 9.94 -28.38 -0.68
N TRP A 386 10.28 -27.18 -1.13
CA TRP A 386 9.40 -26.31 -1.90
C TRP A 386 9.62 -26.43 -3.43
N ASN A 387 10.75 -27.02 -3.84
CA ASN A 387 11.09 -27.13 -5.24
C ASN A 387 10.23 -28.19 -5.94
N ARG A 388 9.80 -27.90 -7.16
CA ARG A 388 8.98 -28.83 -7.98
C ARG A 388 9.78 -29.98 -8.58
N ALA A 389 11.10 -29.88 -8.59
CA ALA A 389 12.01 -30.89 -9.11
C ALA A 389 13.31 -30.94 -8.31
N GLY A 390 13.94 -32.12 -8.26
CA GLY A 390 15.20 -32.33 -7.56
C GLY A 390 15.59 -33.81 -7.49
N LEU A 391 16.88 -34.13 -7.62
CA LEU A 391 17.39 -35.50 -7.49
C LEU A 391 17.34 -36.00 -6.04
N LEU A 392 16.59 -37.06 -5.76
CA LEU A 392 16.49 -37.63 -4.40
C LEU A 392 17.56 -38.68 -4.15
N LEU A 393 17.69 -39.66 -5.05
CA LEU A 393 18.63 -40.77 -4.95
C LEU A 393 19.10 -41.22 -6.35
N THR A 394 20.39 -41.49 -6.52
CA THR A 394 20.96 -42.10 -7.72
C THR A 394 22.05 -43.11 -7.39
N PHE A 395 22.14 -44.17 -8.18
CA PHE A 395 23.24 -45.13 -8.15
C PHE A 395 23.33 -45.93 -9.44
N ASP A 396 24.53 -46.43 -9.75
CA ASP A 396 24.74 -47.38 -10.82
C ASP A 396 24.30 -48.79 -10.41
N LEU A 397 23.69 -49.53 -11.35
CA LEU A 397 23.33 -50.92 -11.16
C LEU A 397 24.54 -51.82 -11.41
N GLN A 398 24.65 -52.91 -10.64
CA GLN A 398 25.68 -53.92 -10.89
C GLN A 398 25.59 -54.48 -12.33
N GLN A 399 26.71 -55.04 -12.82
CA GLN A 399 26.82 -55.63 -14.17
C GLN A 399 26.62 -54.63 -15.34
N GLN A 400 26.77 -53.33 -15.10
CA GLN A 400 26.60 -52.27 -16.11
C GLN A 400 25.23 -52.33 -16.82
N VAL A 401 24.19 -52.70 -16.07
CA VAL A 401 22.82 -52.76 -16.60
C VAL A 401 22.27 -51.35 -16.86
N GLY A 402 22.74 -50.36 -16.11
CA GLY A 402 22.34 -48.96 -16.26
C GLY A 402 22.51 -48.18 -14.96
N SER A 403 21.97 -46.96 -14.92
CA SER A 403 21.90 -46.12 -13.71
C SER A 403 20.44 -45.89 -13.33
N LEU A 404 20.16 -45.92 -12.03
CA LEU A 404 18.83 -45.67 -11.46
C LEU A 404 18.76 -44.24 -10.94
N TRP A 405 17.73 -43.50 -11.35
CA TRP A 405 17.45 -42.14 -10.90
C TRP A 405 16.08 -42.07 -10.23
N LEU A 406 16.06 -41.73 -8.95
CA LEU A 406 14.85 -41.39 -8.20
C LEU A 406 14.85 -39.89 -7.94
N TYR A 407 13.86 -39.19 -8.47
CA TYR A 407 13.83 -37.73 -8.45
C TYR A 407 12.41 -37.18 -8.39
N LEU A 408 12.29 -35.95 -7.93
CA LEU A 408 11.06 -35.19 -8.00
C LEU A 408 10.95 -34.52 -9.38
N SER A 409 9.79 -34.63 -10.02
CA SER A 409 9.46 -33.98 -11.29
C SER A 409 8.00 -33.58 -11.29
N GLU A 410 7.71 -32.31 -11.58
CA GLU A 410 6.34 -31.78 -11.58
C GLU A 410 5.57 -32.12 -10.28
N THR A 411 6.26 -32.06 -9.13
CA THR A 411 5.69 -32.37 -7.79
C THR A 411 5.37 -33.86 -7.53
N ARG A 412 5.82 -34.76 -8.41
CA ARG A 412 5.65 -36.22 -8.28
C ARG A 412 7.00 -36.92 -8.17
N VAL A 413 7.05 -38.06 -7.50
CA VAL A 413 8.25 -38.91 -7.48
C VAL A 413 8.28 -39.71 -8.77
N ARG A 414 9.41 -39.66 -9.47
CA ARG A 414 9.67 -40.41 -10.70
C ARG A 414 10.93 -41.24 -10.52
N LEU A 415 10.84 -42.49 -10.96
CA LEU A 415 11.94 -43.43 -11.00
C LEU A 415 12.23 -43.79 -12.45
N GLN A 416 13.47 -43.62 -12.87
CA GLN A 416 13.94 -44.02 -14.20
C GLN A 416 15.18 -44.89 -14.12
N ILE A 417 15.27 -45.89 -15.00
CA ILE A 417 16.50 -46.67 -15.22
C ILE A 417 16.99 -46.40 -16.63
N HIS A 418 18.23 -45.95 -16.77
CA HIS A 418 18.83 -45.57 -18.06
C HIS A 418 20.02 -46.45 -18.42
N LYS A 419 20.15 -46.81 -19.71
CA LYS A 419 21.34 -47.46 -20.26
C LYS A 419 21.68 -46.89 -21.63
N ALA A 420 22.91 -46.40 -21.81
CA ALA A 420 23.42 -45.87 -23.09
C ALA A 420 22.45 -44.85 -23.77
N GLY A 421 21.83 -43.98 -22.98
CA GLY A 421 20.89 -42.96 -23.46
C GLY A 421 19.46 -43.45 -23.73
N ARG A 422 19.13 -44.70 -23.44
CA ARG A 422 17.76 -45.25 -23.53
C ARG A 422 17.15 -45.44 -22.15
N ILE A 423 15.87 -45.08 -22.02
CA ILE A 423 15.06 -45.34 -20.83
C ILE A 423 14.61 -46.81 -20.88
N LEU A 424 15.03 -47.60 -19.92
CA LEU A 424 14.64 -49.01 -19.77
C LEU A 424 13.41 -49.19 -18.87
N LEU A 425 13.20 -48.27 -17.94
CA LEU A 425 12.06 -48.26 -17.02
C LEU A 425 11.72 -46.82 -16.64
N ASP A 426 10.43 -46.53 -16.51
CA ASP A 426 9.92 -45.23 -16.07
C ASP A 426 8.64 -45.42 -15.24
N VAL A 427 8.66 -44.96 -13.99
CA VAL A 427 7.57 -45.12 -13.03
C VAL A 427 7.33 -43.78 -12.33
N VAL A 428 6.07 -43.36 -12.19
CA VAL A 428 5.68 -42.10 -11.54
C VAL A 428 4.64 -42.38 -10.47
N THR A 429 4.80 -41.78 -9.29
CA THR A 429 3.83 -41.89 -8.18
C THR A 429 3.83 -40.64 -7.28
N GLY A 430 2.78 -40.48 -6.48
CA GLY A 430 2.55 -39.32 -5.61
C GLY A 430 2.11 -38.06 -6.36
N PHE A 431 1.73 -37.04 -5.61
CA PHE A 431 1.29 -35.73 -6.13
C PHE A 431 1.46 -34.63 -5.08
N GLY A 432 1.87 -33.43 -5.51
CA GLY A 432 1.93 -32.26 -4.63
C GLY A 432 3.02 -32.31 -3.56
N LEU A 433 4.09 -33.08 -3.78
CA LEU A 433 5.14 -33.37 -2.78
C LEU A 433 6.13 -32.23 -2.53
N ASN A 434 5.77 -31.00 -2.94
CA ASN A 434 6.56 -29.78 -2.77
C ASN A 434 5.81 -28.74 -1.91
N ASP A 435 5.02 -29.23 -0.95
CA ASP A 435 4.17 -28.44 -0.04
C ASP A 435 4.86 -28.10 1.30
N GLY A 436 6.18 -28.33 1.37
CA GLY A 436 6.97 -28.12 2.58
C GLY A 436 6.73 -29.16 3.69
N GLN A 437 5.83 -30.12 3.50
CA GLN A 437 5.58 -31.20 4.45
C GLN A 437 6.59 -32.34 4.30
N TRP A 438 6.75 -33.12 5.36
CA TRP A 438 7.56 -34.33 5.33
C TRP A 438 6.84 -35.46 4.60
N HIS A 439 7.43 -35.93 3.49
CA HIS A 439 6.97 -37.07 2.73
C HIS A 439 7.94 -38.24 2.81
N SER A 440 7.44 -39.46 3.02
CA SER A 440 8.26 -40.68 2.98
C SER A 440 8.31 -41.26 1.58
N VAL A 441 9.49 -41.68 1.13
CA VAL A 441 9.69 -42.39 -0.15
C VAL A 441 10.55 -43.60 0.11
N ASP A 442 9.97 -44.77 -0.16
CA ASP A 442 10.62 -46.06 0.04
C ASP A 442 10.72 -46.77 -1.32
N LEU A 443 11.96 -47.04 -1.76
CA LEU A 443 12.23 -47.91 -2.91
C LEU A 443 12.60 -49.29 -2.40
N THR A 444 11.88 -50.32 -2.85
CA THR A 444 12.24 -51.71 -2.54
C THR A 444 12.26 -52.57 -3.80
N ALA A 445 13.36 -53.29 -4.00
CA ALA A 445 13.56 -54.26 -5.07
C ALA A 445 13.68 -55.67 -4.45
N ARG A 446 12.65 -56.50 -4.62
CA ARG A 446 12.62 -57.89 -4.12
C ARG A 446 12.09 -58.83 -5.18
N ARG A 447 12.77 -59.97 -5.38
CA ARG A 447 12.32 -61.08 -6.26
C ARG A 447 11.92 -60.65 -7.68
N GLY A 448 12.63 -59.71 -8.29
CA GLY A 448 12.32 -59.19 -9.63
C GLY A 448 11.13 -58.21 -9.69
N ARG A 449 10.61 -57.76 -8.54
CA ARG A 449 9.61 -56.69 -8.43
C ARG A 449 10.25 -55.47 -7.77
N LEU A 450 10.09 -54.34 -8.42
CA LEU A 450 10.47 -53.02 -7.94
C LEU A 450 9.21 -52.30 -7.47
N THR A 451 9.24 -51.75 -6.27
CA THR A 451 8.11 -51.00 -5.71
C THR A 451 8.59 -49.67 -5.16
N ILE A 452 7.81 -48.63 -5.42
CA ILE A 452 8.00 -47.29 -4.89
C ILE A 452 6.74 -46.95 -4.12
N THR A 453 6.90 -46.65 -2.84
CA THR A 453 5.79 -46.25 -1.97
C THR A 453 6.03 -44.82 -1.50
N VAL A 454 5.01 -43.97 -1.65
CA VAL A 454 5.00 -42.60 -1.11
C VAL A 454 4.00 -42.54 0.05
N ASP A 455 4.41 -41.93 1.17
CA ASP A 455 3.59 -41.71 2.39
C ASP A 455 2.94 -42.96 2.99
N LYS A 456 3.46 -44.15 2.65
CA LYS A 456 2.91 -45.45 3.06
C LYS A 456 1.45 -45.66 2.65
N GLU A 457 0.98 -44.92 1.64
CA GLU A 457 -0.37 -45.06 1.10
C GLU A 457 -0.40 -46.06 -0.06
N GLU A 458 -1.39 -46.97 -0.05
CA GLU A 458 -1.58 -47.92 -1.14
C GLU A 458 -1.91 -47.22 -2.47
N SER A 459 -2.69 -46.13 -2.44
CA SER A 459 -3.03 -45.30 -3.61
C SER A 459 -1.82 -44.60 -4.25
N SER A 460 -0.74 -44.44 -3.49
CA SER A 460 0.51 -43.77 -3.90
C SER A 460 1.67 -44.76 -4.04
N THR A 461 1.36 -46.05 -4.27
CA THR A 461 2.33 -47.10 -4.53
C THR A 461 2.37 -47.47 -6.01
N ALA A 462 3.57 -47.50 -6.60
CA ALA A 462 3.79 -47.94 -7.96
C ALA A 462 4.68 -49.18 -8.01
N HIS A 463 4.45 -50.03 -9.02
CA HIS A 463 5.14 -51.31 -9.18
C HIS A 463 5.69 -51.46 -10.60
N ALA A 464 6.86 -52.09 -10.70
CA ALA A 464 7.46 -52.50 -11.96
C ALA A 464 8.12 -53.87 -11.83
N SER A 465 8.19 -54.60 -12.93
CA SER A 465 8.85 -55.91 -13.00
C SER A 465 9.94 -55.89 -14.08
N PRO A 466 11.12 -55.34 -13.78
CA PRO A 466 12.21 -55.29 -14.75
C PRO A 466 12.68 -56.70 -15.11
N SER A 467 13.06 -56.90 -16.37
CA SER A 467 13.59 -58.19 -16.88
C SER A 467 15.02 -58.49 -16.42
N PHE A 468 15.60 -57.63 -15.59
CA PHE A 468 16.96 -57.69 -15.09
C PHE A 468 16.97 -57.45 -13.57
N PRO A 469 17.97 -57.99 -12.83
CA PRO A 469 18.08 -57.77 -11.40
C PRO A 469 18.45 -56.31 -11.10
N VAL A 470 17.73 -55.70 -10.16
CA VAL A 470 18.03 -54.35 -9.65
C VAL A 470 18.84 -54.52 -8.38
N VAL A 471 20.15 -54.37 -8.48
CA VAL A 471 21.10 -54.47 -7.35
C VAL A 471 21.95 -53.19 -7.33
N SER A 472 22.06 -52.57 -6.16
CA SER A 472 22.83 -51.34 -5.96
C SER A 472 24.33 -51.57 -6.21
N GLY A 473 24.97 -50.59 -6.84
CA GLY A 473 26.42 -50.52 -7.01
C GLY A 473 27.14 -50.12 -5.72
N ASN A 474 28.43 -49.82 -5.82
CA ASN A 474 29.28 -49.53 -4.66
C ASN A 474 28.94 -48.21 -3.95
N ASN A 475 28.36 -47.25 -4.66
CA ASN A 475 28.12 -45.89 -4.18
C ASN A 475 26.65 -45.49 -4.43
N LEU A 476 25.98 -44.97 -3.41
CA LEU A 476 24.67 -44.34 -3.51
C LEU A 476 24.80 -42.84 -3.23
N PHE A 477 24.17 -42.02 -4.05
CA PHE A 477 24.21 -40.57 -3.93
C PHE A 477 22.81 -40.01 -3.66
N PHE A 478 22.68 -39.24 -2.60
CA PHE A 478 21.47 -38.54 -2.23
C PHE A 478 21.62 -37.04 -2.50
N GLY A 479 20.54 -36.42 -2.97
CA GLY A 479 20.42 -34.97 -3.17
C GLY A 479 21.15 -34.37 -4.38
N GLY A 480 22.31 -34.94 -4.74
CA GLY A 480 23.18 -34.43 -5.81
C GLY A 480 24.33 -35.37 -6.15
N CYS A 481 25.20 -34.91 -7.05
CA CYS A 481 26.43 -35.60 -7.46
C CYS A 481 27.65 -34.68 -7.27
N PRO A 482 28.87 -35.22 -7.11
CA PRO A 482 30.10 -34.41 -7.06
C PRO A 482 30.41 -33.70 -8.38
N ASP A 483 30.88 -32.45 -8.31
CA ASP A 483 31.32 -31.62 -9.44
C ASP A 483 32.67 -32.11 -10.02
N SER A 484 32.64 -33.17 -10.82
CA SER A 484 33.80 -33.60 -11.63
C SER A 484 33.36 -33.94 -13.05
N LYS A 485 33.85 -33.15 -14.02
CA LYS A 485 33.60 -33.34 -15.46
C LYS A 485 34.03 -34.72 -16.00
N ASN A 486 34.77 -35.51 -15.20
CA ASN A 486 35.28 -36.84 -15.55
C ASN A 486 34.66 -38.00 -14.73
N ASN A 487 33.76 -37.76 -13.77
CA ASN A 487 33.15 -38.85 -12.99
C ASN A 487 31.98 -39.49 -13.76
N GLN A 488 32.22 -40.66 -14.36
CA GLN A 488 31.17 -41.51 -14.95
C GLN A 488 30.27 -42.20 -13.90
N GLU A 489 30.65 -42.21 -12.61
CA GLU A 489 29.95 -42.92 -11.52
C GLU A 489 28.67 -42.25 -11.00
N CYS A 490 28.49 -40.94 -11.21
CA CYS A 490 27.29 -40.22 -10.79
C CYS A 490 27.00 -39.08 -11.76
N ARG A 491 25.83 -39.12 -12.40
CA ARG A 491 25.34 -38.05 -13.26
C ARG A 491 24.03 -37.52 -12.70
N ASN A 492 23.96 -36.20 -12.51
CA ASN A 492 22.70 -35.52 -12.21
C ASN A 492 22.17 -34.87 -13.50
N PRO A 493 21.20 -35.49 -14.19
CA PRO A 493 20.58 -34.92 -15.39
C PRO A 493 19.45 -33.92 -15.05
N PHE A 494 19.14 -33.74 -13.77
CA PHE A 494 18.05 -32.90 -13.27
C PHE A 494 18.59 -31.74 -12.44
N ASN A 495 17.70 -30.86 -11.99
CA ASN A 495 18.06 -29.84 -11.00
C ASN A 495 18.51 -30.52 -9.69
N VAL A 496 19.45 -29.88 -8.98
CA VAL A 496 19.93 -30.36 -7.68
C VAL A 496 18.79 -30.29 -6.67
N PHE A 497 18.67 -31.29 -5.80
CA PHE A 497 17.68 -31.24 -4.73
C PHE A 497 18.11 -30.22 -3.68
N GLN A 498 17.21 -29.27 -3.41
CA GLN A 498 17.32 -28.37 -2.27
C GLN A 498 16.15 -28.66 -1.35
N GLY A 499 16.44 -28.98 -0.10
CA GLY A 499 15.45 -29.50 0.82
C GLY A 499 16.08 -30.19 2.01
N CYS A 500 15.24 -30.79 2.85
CA CYS A 500 15.70 -31.57 3.98
C CYS A 500 15.41 -33.05 3.77
N MET A 501 16.27 -33.91 4.32
CA MET A 501 16.03 -35.34 4.45
C MET A 501 16.26 -35.81 5.88
N ARG A 502 15.57 -36.87 6.29
CA ARG A 502 15.78 -37.56 7.57
C ARG A 502 15.37 -39.04 7.43
N HIS A 503 15.71 -39.86 8.43
CA HIS A 503 15.43 -41.30 8.40
C HIS A 503 15.94 -42.00 7.12
N ILE A 504 17.08 -41.52 6.60
CA ILE A 504 17.72 -42.11 5.43
C ILE A 504 18.12 -43.55 5.78
N HIS A 505 17.78 -44.49 4.90
CA HIS A 505 18.14 -45.88 5.06
C HIS A 505 18.59 -46.47 3.72
N VAL A 506 19.51 -47.42 3.81
CA VAL A 506 20.08 -48.17 2.68
C VAL A 506 19.96 -49.65 3.02
N ASP A 507 19.34 -50.40 2.12
CA ASP A 507 19.10 -51.85 2.22
C ASP A 507 18.46 -52.25 3.57
N ASN A 508 17.41 -51.50 3.97
CA ASN A 508 16.71 -51.58 5.26
C ASN A 508 17.52 -51.21 6.51
N ASN A 509 18.78 -50.74 6.38
CA ASN A 509 19.57 -50.27 7.51
C ASN A 509 19.49 -48.74 7.63
N ALA A 510 19.09 -48.24 8.80
CA ALA A 510 19.06 -46.80 9.07
C ALA A 510 20.50 -46.22 9.11
N VAL A 511 20.70 -45.09 8.44
CA VAL A 511 21.97 -44.39 8.39
C VAL A 511 22.10 -43.47 9.60
N ASP A 512 23.20 -43.62 10.33
CA ASP A 512 23.56 -42.72 11.43
C ASP A 512 24.22 -41.44 10.88
N LEU A 513 23.42 -40.40 10.70
CA LEU A 513 23.87 -39.11 10.17
C LEU A 513 24.89 -38.40 11.06
N ILE A 514 25.01 -38.76 12.34
CA ILE A 514 26.04 -38.20 13.22
C ILE A 514 27.42 -38.77 12.88
N LYS A 515 27.48 -40.05 12.53
CA LYS A 515 28.72 -40.65 12.01
C LYS A 515 29.09 -40.07 10.65
N VAL A 516 28.10 -39.69 9.83
CA VAL A 516 28.34 -38.95 8.58
C VAL A 516 28.96 -37.58 8.88
N GLN A 517 28.41 -36.80 9.82
CA GLN A 517 28.96 -35.50 10.22
C GLN A 517 30.40 -35.60 10.77
N GLN A 518 30.74 -36.73 11.39
CA GLN A 518 32.08 -37.04 11.88
C GLN A 518 33.03 -37.57 10.79
N MET A 519 32.56 -37.65 9.53
CA MET A 519 33.28 -38.24 8.40
C MET A 519 33.75 -39.69 8.66
N LEU A 520 33.00 -40.44 9.47
CA LEU A 520 33.26 -41.87 9.75
C LEU A 520 32.56 -42.81 8.77
N ILE A 521 31.47 -42.34 8.13
CA ILE A 521 30.67 -43.08 7.16
C ILE A 521 30.34 -42.16 5.99
N GLY A 522 30.60 -42.63 4.77
CA GLY A 522 30.27 -41.89 3.55
C GLY A 522 31.12 -40.63 3.33
N ASN A 523 30.78 -39.88 2.30
CA ASN A 523 31.39 -38.60 1.94
C ASN A 523 30.28 -37.58 1.62
N TYR A 524 30.52 -36.29 1.85
CA TYR A 524 29.52 -35.26 1.57
C TYR A 524 30.14 -33.91 1.24
N SER A 525 29.37 -33.06 0.57
CA SER A 525 29.70 -31.65 0.37
C SER A 525 28.47 -30.79 0.65
N ASP A 526 28.69 -29.60 1.23
CA ASP A 526 27.66 -28.57 1.44
C ASP A 526 26.35 -29.07 2.08
N LEU A 527 26.47 -29.94 3.09
CA LEU A 527 25.36 -30.39 3.91
C LEU A 527 25.36 -29.70 5.28
N GLN A 528 24.18 -29.27 5.72
CA GLN A 528 23.96 -28.89 7.10
C GLN A 528 23.32 -30.07 7.84
N ILE A 529 24.11 -30.77 8.65
CA ILE A 529 23.65 -31.96 9.38
C ILE A 529 23.14 -31.56 10.75
N ASP A 530 22.12 -32.28 11.23
CA ASP A 530 21.44 -32.05 12.51
C ASP A 530 20.64 -30.73 12.52
N MET A 531 20.13 -30.34 11.36
CA MET A 531 19.34 -29.13 11.12
C MET A 531 18.50 -29.28 9.84
N CYS A 532 17.27 -28.76 9.84
CA CYS A 532 16.49 -28.55 8.63
C CYS A 532 16.26 -27.04 8.38
N GLY A 533 17.00 -26.48 7.43
CA GLY A 533 16.99 -25.05 7.09
C GLY A 533 15.88 -24.62 6.12
N ILE A 534 14.79 -25.36 6.00
CA ILE A 534 13.65 -24.98 5.14
C ILE A 534 12.94 -23.74 5.72
N ILE A 535 12.51 -22.84 4.84
CA ILE A 535 11.86 -21.57 5.20
C ILE A 535 10.57 -21.49 4.40
N ASP A 536 9.45 -21.12 5.04
CA ASP A 536 8.24 -20.74 4.33
C ASP A 536 8.27 -19.23 4.03
N ARG A 537 8.46 -18.88 2.77
CA ARG A 537 8.52 -17.50 2.25
C ARG A 537 7.14 -16.94 1.87
N CYS A 538 6.09 -17.74 2.00
CA CYS A 538 4.70 -17.34 1.77
C CYS A 538 3.90 -17.18 3.08
N SER A 539 4.53 -17.35 4.24
CA SER A 539 3.89 -17.22 5.55
C SER A 539 4.75 -16.38 6.51
N PRO A 540 4.41 -15.09 6.74
CA PRO A 540 3.28 -14.37 6.16
C PRO A 540 3.48 -14.09 4.66
N SER A 541 2.38 -13.96 3.92
CA SER A 541 2.44 -13.67 2.49
C SER A 541 2.88 -12.22 2.26
N HIS A 542 3.96 -12.03 1.51
CA HIS A 542 4.41 -10.72 1.02
C HIS A 542 3.70 -10.28 -0.27
N CYS A 543 2.75 -11.07 -0.76
CA CYS A 543 1.91 -10.69 -1.90
C CYS A 543 0.76 -9.80 -1.41
N GLU A 544 0.74 -8.57 -1.90
CA GLU A 544 -0.22 -7.53 -1.54
C GLU A 544 -1.52 -7.64 -2.36
N HIS A 545 -2.54 -6.90 -1.95
CA HIS A 545 -3.83 -6.78 -2.66
C HIS A 545 -4.50 -8.10 -3.05
N GLY A 546 -4.34 -9.14 -2.22
CA GLY A 546 -4.94 -10.47 -2.43
C GLY A 546 -4.21 -11.34 -3.46
N GLY A 547 -2.99 -10.98 -3.86
CA GLY A 547 -2.15 -11.78 -4.73
C GLY A 547 -1.85 -13.17 -4.15
N ARG A 548 -1.87 -14.21 -5.00
CA ARG A 548 -1.61 -15.59 -4.53
C ARG A 548 -0.11 -15.88 -4.50
N CYS A 549 0.41 -16.19 -3.31
CA CYS A 549 1.80 -16.58 -3.13
C CYS A 549 2.07 -18.04 -3.52
N THR A 550 3.19 -18.26 -4.20
CA THR A 550 3.80 -19.58 -4.44
C THR A 550 5.29 -19.48 -4.19
N GLN A 551 5.98 -20.59 -3.91
CA GLN A 551 7.40 -20.52 -3.55
C GLN A 551 8.24 -21.68 -4.06
N SER A 552 9.54 -21.47 -3.93
CA SER A 552 10.65 -22.41 -4.14
C SER A 552 11.62 -22.27 -2.96
N TRP A 553 12.68 -23.07 -2.94
CA TRP A 553 13.71 -23.00 -1.89
C TRP A 553 14.30 -21.60 -1.71
N SER A 554 14.58 -20.90 -2.82
CA SER A 554 15.33 -19.63 -2.82
C SER A 554 14.47 -18.39 -3.08
N THR A 555 13.20 -18.52 -3.46
CA THR A 555 12.37 -17.35 -3.79
C THR A 555 10.87 -17.66 -3.73
N PHE A 556 10.05 -16.62 -3.61
CA PHE A 556 8.59 -16.69 -3.73
C PHE A 556 8.10 -15.94 -4.97
N HIS A 557 6.87 -16.17 -5.40
CA HIS A 557 6.24 -15.55 -6.56
C HIS A 557 4.81 -15.18 -6.24
N CYS A 558 4.43 -13.95 -6.56
CA CYS A 558 3.07 -13.47 -6.43
C CYS A 558 2.36 -13.57 -7.78
N ASN A 559 1.20 -14.21 -7.79
CA ASN A 559 0.29 -14.14 -8.91
C ASN A 559 -0.68 -12.97 -8.70
N CYS A 560 -0.47 -11.89 -9.45
CA CYS A 560 -1.29 -10.67 -9.42
C CYS A 560 -2.47 -10.71 -10.41
N SER A 561 -2.71 -11.87 -11.05
CA SER A 561 -3.84 -12.00 -11.98
C SER A 561 -5.16 -11.73 -11.24
N ASN A 562 -6.01 -10.90 -11.83
CA ASN A 562 -7.32 -10.51 -11.29
C ASN A 562 -7.28 -9.70 -9.98
N THR A 563 -6.14 -9.12 -9.59
CA THR A 563 -6.09 -8.20 -8.44
C THR A 563 -6.29 -6.74 -8.85
N GLY A 564 -5.96 -6.37 -10.10
CA GLY A 564 -5.87 -4.97 -10.53
C GLY A 564 -4.49 -4.34 -10.29
N TYR A 565 -3.55 -5.12 -9.77
CA TYR A 565 -2.20 -4.69 -9.42
C TYR A 565 -1.13 -5.51 -10.17
N SER A 566 0.09 -4.99 -10.17
CA SER A 566 1.25 -5.54 -10.88
C SER A 566 2.53 -5.40 -10.04
N GLY A 567 3.68 -5.76 -10.62
CA GLY A 567 4.96 -5.82 -9.90
C GLY A 567 5.19 -7.16 -9.20
N ALA A 568 6.40 -7.35 -8.65
CA ALA A 568 6.82 -8.63 -8.06
C ALA A 568 6.02 -9.05 -6.81
N THR A 569 5.44 -8.07 -6.09
CA THR A 569 4.64 -8.26 -4.87
C THR A 569 3.18 -7.84 -5.03
N CYS A 570 2.73 -7.52 -6.25
CA CYS A 570 1.40 -6.96 -6.51
C CYS A 570 1.14 -5.64 -5.80
N HIS A 571 2.19 -4.83 -5.57
CA HIS A 571 2.09 -3.54 -4.89
C HIS A 571 1.53 -2.45 -5.80
N SER A 572 2.03 -2.35 -7.04
CA SER A 572 1.72 -1.23 -7.92
C SER A 572 0.39 -1.38 -8.65
N SER A 573 -0.47 -0.36 -8.54
CA SER A 573 -1.72 -0.30 -9.30
C SER A 573 -1.48 -0.26 -10.81
N VAL A 574 -2.33 -0.96 -11.57
CA VAL A 574 -2.35 -0.89 -13.05
C VAL A 574 -3.22 0.27 -13.54
N TYR A 575 -4.03 0.87 -12.66
CA TYR A 575 -4.98 1.91 -12.99
C TYR A 575 -4.51 3.29 -12.50
N GLU A 576 -5.06 4.35 -13.09
CA GLU A 576 -4.74 5.72 -12.64
C GLU A 576 -5.70 6.18 -11.52
N GLN A 577 -5.26 7.17 -10.75
CA GLN A 577 -5.93 7.63 -9.53
C GLN A 577 -7.13 8.54 -9.75
N SER A 578 -7.30 9.11 -10.93
CA SER A 578 -8.45 9.97 -11.21
C SER A 578 -8.75 10.08 -12.70
N CYS A 579 -9.97 10.53 -13.02
CA CYS A 579 -10.33 10.87 -14.39
C CYS A 579 -9.45 11.99 -14.95
N GLU A 580 -8.93 12.89 -14.10
CA GLU A 580 -8.08 14.00 -14.51
C GLU A 580 -6.76 13.47 -15.09
N VAL A 581 -6.15 12.47 -14.44
CA VAL A 581 -4.95 11.80 -14.94
C VAL A 581 -5.20 11.11 -16.29
N TYR A 582 -6.33 10.41 -16.44
CA TYR A 582 -6.69 9.80 -17.72
C TYR A 582 -6.88 10.84 -18.84
N LYS A 583 -7.58 11.94 -18.56
CA LYS A 583 -7.76 13.05 -19.51
C LYS A 583 -6.41 13.55 -20.02
N HIS A 584 -5.44 13.76 -19.14
CA HIS A 584 -4.11 14.27 -19.49
C HIS A 584 -3.22 13.26 -20.21
N LYS A 585 -3.59 11.97 -20.20
CA LYS A 585 -2.88 10.91 -20.95
C LYS A 585 -3.33 10.71 -22.39
N GLY A 586 -4.53 11.10 -22.75
CA GLY A 586 -5.05 10.79 -24.10
C GLY A 586 -6.53 10.52 -24.15
N ASN A 587 -7.11 10.23 -22.99
CA ASN A 587 -8.34 9.49 -22.93
C ASN A 587 -9.54 10.43 -23.01
N THR A 588 -10.62 9.94 -23.63
CA THR A 588 -11.88 10.66 -23.77
C THR A 588 -12.93 10.13 -22.79
N THR A 589 -14.08 10.80 -22.70
CA THR A 589 -15.24 10.35 -21.90
C THR A 589 -15.54 8.86 -22.06
N GLY A 590 -15.73 8.15 -20.95
CA GLY A 590 -15.91 6.70 -20.92
C GLY A 590 -15.91 6.12 -19.52
N LEU A 591 -16.00 4.78 -19.43
CA LEU A 591 -15.84 4.03 -18.18
C LEU A 591 -14.37 3.68 -17.98
N TYR A 592 -13.84 3.98 -16.79
CA TYR A 592 -12.45 3.70 -16.42
C TYR A 592 -12.38 3.10 -15.03
N TYR A 593 -11.46 2.17 -14.83
CA TYR A 593 -11.06 1.77 -13.49
C TYR A 593 -10.19 2.87 -12.89
N ILE A 594 -10.56 3.30 -11.69
CA ILE A 594 -9.86 4.32 -10.92
C ILE A 594 -9.44 3.70 -9.59
N ASP A 595 -8.17 3.86 -9.27
CA ASP A 595 -7.58 3.44 -8.02
C ASP A 595 -7.08 4.65 -7.26
N VAL A 596 -7.93 5.21 -6.39
CA VAL A 596 -7.77 6.55 -5.81
C VAL A 596 -6.59 6.70 -4.86
N ASP A 597 -6.16 5.62 -4.21
CA ASP A 597 -4.98 5.60 -3.35
C ASP A 597 -3.82 4.82 -3.97
N GLY A 598 -3.98 4.23 -5.16
CA GLY A 598 -2.91 3.54 -5.87
C GLY A 598 -2.47 2.30 -5.09
N SER A 599 -1.25 2.29 -4.57
CA SER A 599 -0.70 1.15 -3.81
C SER A 599 -1.26 1.06 -2.36
N GLY A 600 -2.41 1.70 -2.09
CA GLY A 600 -3.08 1.71 -0.80
C GLY A 600 -4.13 0.61 -0.64
N LEU A 601 -4.95 0.67 0.41
CA LEU A 601 -5.88 -0.40 0.75
C LEU A 601 -7.18 -0.38 -0.07
N ILE A 602 -7.50 0.76 -0.69
CA ILE A 602 -8.76 0.95 -1.40
C ILE A 602 -8.67 0.28 -2.77
N LYS A 603 -9.62 -0.61 -3.06
CA LYS A 603 -9.59 -1.36 -4.32
C LYS A 603 -9.96 -0.47 -5.52
N PRO A 604 -9.48 -0.80 -6.74
CA PRO A 604 -9.89 -0.09 -7.94
C PRO A 604 -11.38 -0.25 -8.23
N GLN A 605 -12.02 0.85 -8.65
CA GLN A 605 -13.45 0.89 -8.95
C GLN A 605 -13.71 1.39 -10.37
N LEU A 606 -14.67 0.76 -11.05
CA LEU A 606 -15.15 1.23 -12.34
C LEU A 606 -16.02 2.48 -12.16
N ILE A 607 -15.61 3.61 -12.75
CA ILE A 607 -16.27 4.92 -12.66
C ILE A 607 -16.48 5.50 -14.05
N TYR A 608 -17.61 6.19 -14.25
CA TYR A 608 -17.85 6.93 -15.48
C TYR A 608 -17.19 8.31 -15.42
N CYS A 609 -16.22 8.54 -16.29
CA CYS A 609 -15.55 9.81 -16.47
C CYS A 609 -16.20 10.60 -17.60
N ASN A 610 -16.84 11.72 -17.29
CA ASN A 610 -17.29 12.69 -18.28
C ASN A 610 -16.24 13.80 -18.42
N MET A 611 -15.42 13.70 -19.47
CA MET A 611 -14.27 14.55 -19.75
C MET A 611 -14.60 15.57 -20.84
N THR A 612 -15.61 16.41 -20.60
CA THR A 612 -16.04 17.45 -21.56
C THR A 612 -15.38 18.79 -21.25
N ASP A 613 -16.07 19.68 -20.53
CA ASP A 613 -15.52 20.97 -20.09
C ASP A 613 -14.73 20.78 -18.78
N LYS A 614 -15.44 20.37 -17.72
CA LYS A 614 -14.90 19.82 -16.47
C LYS A 614 -14.76 18.31 -16.55
N THR A 615 -13.77 17.76 -15.86
CA THR A 615 -13.57 16.30 -15.76
C THR A 615 -14.35 15.73 -14.58
N TRP A 616 -15.56 15.24 -14.84
CA TRP A 616 -16.45 14.70 -13.81
C TRP A 616 -16.29 13.20 -13.63
N MET A 617 -16.10 12.77 -12.39
CA MET A 617 -16.41 11.43 -11.89
C MET A 617 -17.90 11.36 -11.56
N VAL A 618 -18.63 10.46 -12.22
CA VAL A 618 -20.07 10.24 -11.98
C VAL A 618 -20.27 8.89 -11.30
N ILE A 619 -20.70 8.91 -10.03
CA ILE A 619 -20.88 7.72 -9.20
C ILE A 619 -22.38 7.43 -9.07
N GLN A 620 -22.80 6.30 -9.64
CA GLN A 620 -24.20 5.89 -9.68
C GLN A 620 -24.62 5.19 -8.38
N HIS A 621 -25.91 5.22 -8.09
CA HIS A 621 -26.54 4.41 -7.05
C HIS A 621 -27.78 3.69 -7.58
N ASN A 622 -28.32 2.77 -6.79
CA ASN A 622 -29.41 1.86 -7.13
C ASN A 622 -30.75 2.48 -7.57
N ASN A 623 -31.01 3.77 -7.32
CA ASN A 623 -32.29 4.41 -7.64
C ASN A 623 -32.15 5.91 -7.91
N THR A 624 -32.09 6.30 -9.17
CA THR A 624 -32.02 7.70 -9.63
C THR A 624 -33.34 8.18 -10.24
N GLU A 625 -34.38 7.34 -10.23
CA GLU A 625 -35.69 7.66 -10.79
C GLU A 625 -36.59 8.35 -9.75
N LEU A 626 -37.61 9.06 -10.24
CA LEU A 626 -38.59 9.73 -9.37
C LEU A 626 -39.48 8.70 -8.67
N THR A 627 -39.32 8.55 -7.36
CA THR A 627 -40.09 7.58 -6.57
C THR A 627 -41.31 8.25 -5.95
N LYS A 628 -42.52 7.80 -6.32
CA LYS A 628 -43.79 8.34 -5.80
C LYS A 628 -44.28 7.56 -4.58
N LEU A 629 -44.68 8.29 -3.56
CA LEU A 629 -45.23 7.81 -2.29
C LEU A 629 -46.68 8.28 -2.15
N LYS A 630 -47.54 7.38 -1.68
CA LYS A 630 -48.95 7.65 -1.39
C LYS A 630 -49.24 7.27 0.05
N ALA A 631 -50.28 7.88 0.63
CA ALA A 631 -50.78 7.50 1.94
C ALA A 631 -51.11 6.01 2.00
N SER A 632 -50.30 5.26 2.77
CA SER A 632 -50.50 3.85 3.06
C SER A 632 -50.92 3.66 4.52
N SER A 633 -51.91 2.80 4.77
CA SER A 633 -52.41 2.51 6.12
C SER A 633 -51.33 1.88 7.00
N GLY A 634 -50.64 2.69 7.82
CA GLY A 634 -49.77 2.22 8.92
C GLY A 634 -48.28 2.60 8.85
N ILE A 635 -47.80 3.28 7.81
CA ILE A 635 -46.39 3.73 7.72
C ILE A 635 -46.31 5.23 8.00
N ASN A 636 -45.65 5.61 9.11
CA ASN A 636 -45.51 7.01 9.52
C ASN A 636 -44.38 7.74 8.76
N GLN A 637 -43.36 7.01 8.31
CA GLN A 637 -42.17 7.52 7.61
C GLN A 637 -41.69 6.50 6.58
N HIS A 638 -41.27 6.98 5.41
CA HIS A 638 -40.63 6.17 4.38
C HIS A 638 -39.12 6.38 4.42
N LEU A 639 -38.35 5.29 4.58
CA LEU A 639 -36.89 5.31 4.55
C LEU A 639 -36.39 4.82 3.19
N ALA A 640 -35.62 5.65 2.48
CA ALA A 640 -35.03 5.33 1.20
C ALA A 640 -33.50 5.24 1.33
N TYR A 641 -32.94 4.04 1.16
CA TYR A 641 -31.49 3.80 1.20
C TYR A 641 -30.89 3.76 -0.21
N PHE A 642 -29.80 4.50 -0.41
CA PHE A 642 -29.07 4.57 -1.68
C PHE A 642 -27.78 3.77 -1.61
N ASN A 643 -27.74 2.66 -2.35
CA ASN A 643 -26.55 1.84 -2.47
C ASN A 643 -25.74 2.29 -3.69
N TYR A 644 -24.56 2.85 -3.47
CA TYR A 644 -23.67 3.36 -4.51
C TYR A 644 -22.86 2.23 -5.16
N SER A 645 -22.39 2.45 -6.38
CA SER A 645 -21.50 1.52 -7.08
C SER A 645 -20.10 1.43 -6.46
N ALA A 646 -19.74 2.36 -5.58
CA ALA A 646 -18.49 2.42 -4.83
C ALA A 646 -18.77 2.25 -3.33
N ASP A 647 -17.84 1.62 -2.62
CA ASP A 647 -17.93 1.44 -1.16
C ASP A 647 -17.70 2.75 -0.38
N ALA A 648 -17.90 2.72 0.94
CA ALA A 648 -17.81 3.91 1.77
C ALA A 648 -16.39 4.51 1.82
N GLU A 649 -15.34 3.68 1.80
CA GLU A 649 -13.95 4.11 1.84
C GLU A 649 -13.56 4.77 0.51
N GLN A 650 -13.93 4.14 -0.61
CA GLN A 650 -13.79 4.67 -1.97
C GLN A 650 -14.49 6.02 -2.14
N LEU A 651 -15.76 6.12 -1.73
CA LEU A 651 -16.51 7.37 -1.78
C LEU A 651 -15.85 8.47 -0.95
N GLY A 652 -15.40 8.13 0.26
CA GLY A 652 -14.68 9.06 1.13
C GLY A 652 -13.40 9.59 0.49
N ALA A 653 -12.60 8.73 -0.14
CA ALA A 653 -11.37 9.09 -0.83
C ALA A 653 -11.64 9.96 -2.08
N ILE A 654 -12.58 9.55 -2.95
CA ILE A 654 -12.98 10.32 -4.14
C ILE A 654 -13.42 11.74 -3.76
N ILE A 655 -14.31 11.85 -2.76
CA ILE A 655 -14.82 13.14 -2.32
C ILE A 655 -13.69 13.98 -1.73
N THR A 656 -12.80 13.40 -0.94
CA THR A 656 -11.71 14.16 -0.31
C THR A 656 -10.73 14.71 -1.36
N GLN A 657 -10.35 13.90 -2.35
CA GLN A 657 -9.44 14.27 -3.44
C GLN A 657 -10.03 15.28 -4.43
N ALA A 658 -11.33 15.22 -4.68
CA ALA A 658 -11.99 16.11 -5.63
C ALA A 658 -11.87 17.60 -5.20
N GLU A 659 -11.88 18.51 -6.16
CA GLU A 659 -11.97 19.95 -5.84
C GLU A 659 -13.38 20.32 -5.41
N HIS A 660 -14.37 19.80 -6.14
CA HIS A 660 -15.79 20.07 -5.93
C HIS A 660 -16.61 18.79 -6.11
N CYS A 661 -17.65 18.63 -5.31
CA CYS A 661 -18.65 17.59 -5.48
C CYS A 661 -20.04 18.18 -5.36
N GLU A 662 -20.97 17.67 -6.16
CA GLU A 662 -22.36 18.06 -6.14
C GLU A 662 -23.30 16.87 -6.32
N GLN A 663 -24.50 17.04 -5.77
CA GLN A 663 -25.59 16.09 -5.93
C GLN A 663 -26.92 16.84 -5.93
N GLU A 664 -27.74 16.63 -6.96
CA GLU A 664 -29.10 17.18 -7.03
C GLU A 664 -30.06 16.34 -6.19
N VAL A 665 -30.85 17.02 -5.36
CA VAL A 665 -32.00 16.46 -4.63
C VAL A 665 -33.29 17.17 -5.05
N PHE A 666 -34.35 16.39 -5.20
CA PHE A 666 -35.65 16.86 -5.66
C PHE A 666 -36.74 16.29 -4.77
N TYR A 667 -37.61 17.16 -4.26
CA TYR A 667 -38.81 16.81 -3.51
C TYR A 667 -40.03 17.44 -4.16
N HIS A 668 -41.05 16.63 -4.38
CA HIS A 668 -42.30 17.02 -5.01
C HIS A 668 -43.44 16.61 -4.11
N CYS A 669 -44.35 17.52 -3.83
CA CYS A 669 -45.29 17.36 -2.74
C CYS A 669 -46.69 17.82 -3.11
N ARG A 670 -47.67 17.19 -2.46
CA ARG A 670 -49.07 17.59 -2.48
C ARG A 670 -49.64 17.29 -1.10
N LYS A 671 -50.02 18.34 -0.36
CA LYS A 671 -50.36 18.25 1.08
C LYS A 671 -49.34 17.49 1.94
N SER A 672 -48.07 17.58 1.58
CA SER A 672 -46.96 16.91 2.26
C SER A 672 -45.87 17.93 2.53
N ARG A 673 -45.60 18.18 3.81
CA ARG A 673 -44.61 19.16 4.27
C ARG A 673 -43.22 18.54 4.29
N LEU A 674 -42.21 19.38 4.06
CA LEU A 674 -40.81 19.00 4.00
C LEU A 674 -40.11 19.33 5.34
N LEU A 675 -39.83 20.62 5.60
CA LEU A 675 -39.12 21.08 6.79
C LEU A 675 -40.09 21.65 7.86
N ASN A 676 -41.39 21.72 7.56
CA ASN A 676 -42.48 22.21 8.41
C ASN A 676 -42.49 23.75 8.59
N THR A 677 -42.13 24.26 9.76
CA THR A 677 -42.15 25.69 10.12
C THR A 677 -40.79 26.09 10.67
N PRO A 678 -40.39 27.38 10.64
CA PRO A 678 -39.08 27.84 11.13
C PRO A 678 -38.70 27.35 12.54
N ASP A 679 -39.70 27.14 13.41
CA ASP A 679 -39.52 26.70 14.81
C ASP A 679 -39.93 25.23 15.06
N GLY A 680 -40.37 24.50 14.03
CA GLY A 680 -40.91 23.15 14.14
C GLY A 680 -39.92 22.07 13.71
N SER A 681 -40.03 20.85 14.26
CA SER A 681 -39.22 19.73 13.81
C SER A 681 -39.52 19.38 12.34
N PRO A 682 -38.48 19.09 11.51
CA PRO A 682 -38.66 18.75 10.11
C PRO A 682 -39.33 17.38 9.94
N PHE A 683 -40.17 17.25 8.92
CA PHE A 683 -40.82 15.97 8.59
C PHE A 683 -39.94 15.10 7.70
N THR A 684 -39.18 15.73 6.81
CA THR A 684 -38.32 15.08 5.82
C THR A 684 -36.91 15.61 5.98
N TRP A 685 -35.93 14.72 6.03
CA TRP A 685 -34.51 15.04 6.11
C TRP A 685 -33.70 13.97 5.40
N TRP A 686 -32.43 14.25 5.16
CA TRP A 686 -31.51 13.31 4.52
C TRP A 686 -30.28 13.10 5.39
N VAL A 687 -29.59 11.99 5.18
CA VAL A 687 -28.36 11.66 5.91
C VAL A 687 -27.23 11.40 4.93
N GLY A 688 -26.10 12.01 5.26
CA GLY A 688 -24.88 12.01 4.47
C GLY A 688 -23.86 10.97 4.92
N ARG A 689 -22.58 11.25 4.63
CA ARG A 689 -21.44 10.44 5.11
C ARG A 689 -21.15 10.56 6.61
N THR A 690 -21.60 11.64 7.25
CA THR A 690 -21.38 11.89 8.69
C THR A 690 -22.35 11.14 9.58
N ASP A 691 -23.32 10.42 8.98
CA ASP A 691 -24.45 9.77 9.66
C ASP A 691 -25.32 10.74 10.51
N GLU A 692 -25.15 12.05 10.34
CA GLU A 692 -25.96 13.09 10.98
C GLU A 692 -27.13 13.55 10.08
N PRO A 693 -28.34 13.75 10.64
CA PRO A 693 -29.49 14.24 9.90
C PRO A 693 -29.30 15.68 9.44
N GLN A 694 -29.41 15.88 8.13
CA GLN A 694 -29.31 17.17 7.46
C GLN A 694 -30.70 17.73 7.21
N THR A 695 -30.97 18.90 7.78
CA THR A 695 -32.28 19.55 7.79
C THR A 695 -32.39 20.71 6.81
N TYR A 696 -31.43 20.85 5.90
CA TYR A 696 -31.49 21.80 4.78
C TYR A 696 -31.73 21.04 3.47
N TRP A 697 -32.36 21.69 2.51
CA TRP A 697 -32.65 21.09 1.20
C TRP A 697 -31.85 21.75 0.06
N GLY A 698 -31.92 21.17 -1.13
CA GLY A 698 -31.12 21.60 -2.29
C GLY A 698 -31.12 23.12 -2.52
N GLY A 699 -29.92 23.69 -2.74
CA GLY A 699 -29.71 25.13 -2.88
C GLY A 699 -29.58 25.91 -1.56
N ALA A 700 -29.82 25.28 -0.40
CA ALA A 700 -29.63 25.90 0.91
C ALA A 700 -28.30 25.50 1.57
N VAL A 701 -27.89 26.25 2.61
CA VAL A 701 -26.64 26.01 3.36
C VAL A 701 -26.87 25.10 4.58
N PRO A 702 -25.87 24.31 5.02
CA PRO A 702 -25.95 23.45 6.19
C PRO A 702 -26.43 24.20 7.43
N GLY A 703 -27.36 23.61 8.17
CA GLY A 703 -27.94 24.18 9.39
C GLY A 703 -28.96 25.30 9.18
N SER A 704 -29.23 25.74 7.93
CA SER A 704 -30.20 26.82 7.67
C SER A 704 -31.65 26.45 7.98
N GLN A 705 -32.01 25.16 7.88
CA GLN A 705 -33.41 24.71 7.89
C GLN A 705 -34.29 25.37 6.81
N GLN A 706 -33.70 25.65 5.64
CA GLN A 706 -34.40 26.26 4.51
C GLN A 706 -34.22 25.44 3.24
N CYS A 707 -35.02 25.76 2.23
CA CYS A 707 -34.84 25.35 0.85
C CYS A 707 -34.22 26.47 0.02
N GLY A 708 -33.78 26.17 -1.21
CA GLY A 708 -33.20 27.16 -2.12
C GLY A 708 -34.09 28.40 -2.33
N CYS A 709 -35.42 28.24 -2.40
CA CYS A 709 -36.33 29.39 -2.55
C CYS A 709 -36.38 30.28 -1.30
N GLY A 710 -36.18 29.70 -0.11
CA GLY A 710 -36.20 30.41 1.16
C GLY A 710 -35.02 31.37 1.27
N LEU A 711 -33.81 30.90 0.91
CA LEU A 711 -32.62 31.75 0.84
C LEU A 711 -32.71 32.84 -0.24
N GLN A 712 -33.39 32.55 -1.35
CA GLN A 712 -33.58 33.51 -2.45
C GLN A 712 -34.73 34.50 -2.20
N GLY A 713 -35.57 34.27 -1.19
CA GLY A 713 -36.74 35.09 -0.90
C GLY A 713 -37.83 35.02 -1.98
N ASN A 714 -37.93 33.91 -2.70
CA ASN A 714 -38.83 33.74 -3.86
C ASN A 714 -39.72 32.49 -3.76
N CYS A 715 -39.92 31.92 -2.56
CA CYS A 715 -40.87 30.83 -2.38
C CYS A 715 -42.29 31.25 -2.78
N ILE A 716 -43.10 30.26 -3.18
CA ILE A 716 -44.50 30.43 -3.59
C ILE A 716 -45.35 31.08 -2.48
N ASP A 717 -44.97 30.82 -1.24
CA ASP A 717 -45.56 31.42 -0.05
C ASP A 717 -44.44 32.08 0.76
N SER A 718 -44.55 33.38 1.02
CA SER A 718 -43.52 34.16 1.72
C SER A 718 -43.42 33.83 3.21
N ASP A 719 -44.44 33.19 3.77
CA ASP A 719 -44.49 32.82 5.19
C ASP A 719 -43.77 31.48 5.48
N HIS A 720 -43.28 30.80 4.44
CA HIS A 720 -42.59 29.51 4.53
C HIS A 720 -41.23 29.54 3.83
N TYR A 721 -40.27 28.77 4.35
CA TYR A 721 -38.90 28.68 3.79
C TYR A 721 -38.72 27.59 2.73
N CYS A 722 -39.79 26.86 2.41
CA CYS A 722 -39.85 25.84 1.36
C CYS A 722 -41.26 25.85 0.72
N ASN A 723 -41.33 25.57 -0.58
CA ASN A 723 -42.60 25.55 -1.31
C ASN A 723 -43.54 24.45 -0.80
N CYS A 724 -42.99 23.30 -0.41
CA CYS A 724 -43.75 22.16 0.09
C CYS A 724 -44.34 22.34 1.49
N ASP A 725 -43.82 23.31 2.25
CA ASP A 725 -44.31 23.58 3.59
C ASP A 725 -45.62 24.39 3.61
N ALA A 726 -45.99 24.99 2.47
CA ALA A 726 -47.27 25.68 2.28
C ALA A 726 -48.50 24.74 2.21
N ASP A 727 -48.31 23.41 2.31
CA ASP A 727 -49.35 22.37 2.45
C ASP A 727 -50.49 22.44 1.40
N ARG A 728 -50.15 22.79 0.15
CA ARG A 728 -51.14 23.06 -0.91
C ARG A 728 -51.73 21.78 -1.52
N LYS A 729 -52.95 21.90 -2.07
CA LYS A 729 -53.63 20.83 -2.83
C LYS A 729 -53.07 20.61 -4.24
N GLU A 730 -52.38 21.61 -4.76
CA GLU A 730 -51.65 21.57 -6.02
C GLU A 730 -50.24 21.03 -5.77
N TRP A 731 -49.61 20.49 -6.81
CA TRP A 731 -48.24 20.00 -6.70
C TRP A 731 -47.26 21.17 -6.60
N ALA A 732 -46.40 21.12 -5.58
CA ALA A 732 -45.27 22.02 -5.41
C ALA A 732 -43.95 21.22 -5.40
N ALA A 733 -42.83 21.92 -5.56
CA ALA A 733 -41.52 21.31 -5.63
C ALA A 733 -40.46 22.14 -4.91
N ASP A 734 -39.54 21.45 -4.23
CA ASP A 734 -38.30 22.00 -3.72
C ASP A 734 -37.14 21.16 -4.26
N SER A 735 -36.23 21.83 -4.97
CA SER A 735 -35.10 21.16 -5.64
C SER A 735 -33.87 22.03 -5.65
N GLY A 736 -32.71 21.39 -5.67
CA GLY A 736 -31.45 22.09 -5.90
C GLY A 736 -30.22 21.21 -5.68
N LEU A 737 -29.05 21.80 -5.87
CA LEU A 737 -27.77 21.14 -5.68
C LEU A 737 -27.35 21.20 -4.22
N LEU A 738 -26.89 20.06 -3.71
CA LEU A 738 -26.08 19.94 -2.50
C LEU A 738 -24.62 20.01 -2.93
N ILE A 739 -23.88 21.01 -2.45
CA ILE A 739 -22.48 21.28 -2.85
C ILE A 739 -21.46 21.16 -1.70
N HIS A 740 -21.94 20.96 -0.48
CA HIS A 740 -21.10 20.85 0.71
C HIS A 740 -20.53 19.43 0.82
N LYS A 741 -19.30 19.26 0.35
CA LYS A 741 -18.57 17.99 0.30
C LYS A 741 -18.56 17.22 1.61
N GLU A 742 -18.52 17.94 2.75
CA GLU A 742 -18.48 17.34 4.08
C GLU A 742 -19.69 16.46 4.39
N ASN A 743 -20.85 16.78 3.79
CA ASN A 743 -22.10 16.07 4.04
C ASN A 743 -22.44 15.06 2.92
N LEU A 744 -21.76 15.10 1.78
CA LEU A 744 -22.03 14.21 0.64
C LEU A 744 -21.35 12.84 0.81
N PRO A 745 -21.84 11.77 0.18
CA PRO A 745 -23.07 11.70 -0.63
C PRO A 745 -24.32 11.49 0.23
N VAL A 746 -25.50 11.70 -0.37
CA VAL A 746 -26.78 11.33 0.24
C VAL A 746 -26.88 9.80 0.34
N ARG A 747 -26.81 9.24 1.56
CA ARG A 747 -26.88 7.78 1.80
C ARG A 747 -28.30 7.30 2.00
N TRP A 748 -29.13 8.10 2.68
CA TRP A 748 -30.56 7.83 2.75
C TRP A 748 -31.38 9.11 2.94
N VAL A 749 -32.65 9.03 2.57
CA VAL A 749 -33.65 10.07 2.76
C VAL A 749 -34.78 9.49 3.60
N VAL A 750 -35.22 10.25 4.61
CA VAL A 750 -36.41 9.94 5.41
C VAL A 750 -37.50 10.90 4.96
N VAL A 751 -38.59 10.36 4.40
CA VAL A 751 -39.76 11.13 3.98
C VAL A 751 -40.89 10.96 4.99
N GLY A 752 -41.28 12.06 5.62
CA GLY A 752 -42.37 12.11 6.59
C GLY A 752 -43.65 12.73 6.03
N ASP A 753 -44.64 12.92 6.91
CA ASP A 753 -45.92 13.59 6.62
C ASP A 753 -46.79 12.90 5.54
N ILE A 754 -46.53 11.62 5.24
CA ILE A 754 -47.26 10.82 4.24
C ILE A 754 -48.46 10.04 4.81
N GLN A 755 -48.73 10.16 6.11
CA GLN A 755 -49.84 9.46 6.78
C GLN A 755 -51.18 10.20 6.64
N ARG A 756 -51.14 11.52 6.40
CA ARG A 756 -52.34 12.36 6.31
C ARG A 756 -53.13 12.01 5.04
N PRO A 757 -54.48 11.95 5.09
CA PRO A 757 -55.30 11.77 3.90
C PRO A 757 -54.98 12.84 2.84
N GLU A 758 -54.87 12.43 1.58
CA GLU A 758 -54.47 13.26 0.43
C GLU A 758 -53.02 13.76 0.44
N SER A 759 -52.19 13.34 1.41
CA SER A 759 -50.75 13.59 1.38
C SER A 759 -50.07 12.66 0.38
N GLU A 760 -49.43 13.26 -0.62
CA GLU A 760 -48.62 12.57 -1.62
C GLU A 760 -47.26 13.25 -1.72
N ALA A 761 -46.20 12.46 -1.80
CA ALA A 761 -44.83 12.94 -1.93
C ALA A 761 -44.11 12.15 -3.03
N ALA A 762 -43.16 12.76 -3.70
CA ALA A 762 -42.24 12.06 -4.58
C ALA A 762 -40.84 12.66 -4.44
N TYR A 763 -39.83 11.81 -4.39
CA TYR A 763 -38.45 12.23 -4.25
C TYR A 763 -37.57 11.66 -5.36
N ARG A 764 -36.48 12.36 -5.65
CA ARG A 764 -35.41 11.90 -6.54
C ARG A 764 -34.06 12.39 -6.02
N VAL A 765 -33.07 11.50 -6.03
CA VAL A 765 -31.67 11.82 -5.77
C VAL A 765 -30.89 11.46 -7.02
N SER A 766 -30.09 12.40 -7.52
CA SER A 766 -29.24 12.19 -8.69
C SER A 766 -27.91 11.51 -8.32
N PRO A 767 -27.14 10.98 -9.31
CA PRO A 767 -25.80 10.46 -9.06
C PRO A 767 -24.88 11.49 -8.38
N LEU A 768 -23.93 11.03 -7.56
CA LEU A 768 -22.90 11.90 -7.03
C LEU A 768 -21.95 12.30 -8.18
N ARG A 769 -21.68 13.59 -8.32
CA ARG A 769 -20.78 14.12 -9.34
C ARG A 769 -19.64 14.88 -8.66
N CYS A 770 -18.40 14.43 -8.88
CA CYS A 770 -17.21 15.09 -8.36
C CYS A 770 -16.28 15.48 -9.51
N HIS A 771 -15.64 16.64 -9.46
CA HIS A 771 -14.65 17.04 -10.47
C HIS A 771 -13.40 17.66 -9.85
N GLY A 772 -12.33 17.69 -10.66
CA GLY A 772 -11.00 18.16 -10.24
C GLY A 772 -10.24 17.12 -9.42
N ASP A 773 -8.94 17.36 -9.28
CA ASP A 773 -8.01 16.52 -8.53
C ASP A 773 -6.98 17.41 -7.83
N LYS A 774 -7.15 17.62 -6.52
CA LYS A 774 -6.26 18.46 -5.73
C LYS A 774 -4.83 17.94 -5.72
N ASN A 775 -4.63 16.62 -5.87
CA ASN A 775 -3.32 15.98 -5.80
C ASN A 775 -2.54 16.14 -7.11
N PHE A 776 -3.22 16.34 -8.24
CA PHE A 776 -2.58 16.47 -9.54
C PHE A 776 -1.82 17.79 -9.69
N TRP A 777 -2.38 18.90 -9.21
CA TRP A 777 -1.80 20.24 -9.35
C TRP A 777 -0.83 20.64 -8.23
N ASN A 778 -0.89 19.93 -7.10
CA ASN A 778 -0.04 20.15 -5.93
C ASN A 778 1.47 20.16 -6.29
N ALA A 779 2.07 21.36 -6.29
CA ALA A 779 3.44 21.57 -6.74
C ALA A 779 4.21 22.58 -5.87
N ALA A 780 5.54 22.45 -5.87
CA ALA A 780 6.46 23.40 -5.25
C ALA A 780 7.62 23.75 -6.19
N PHE A 781 7.98 25.03 -6.21
CA PHE A 781 9.12 25.57 -6.96
C PHE A 781 10.27 25.92 -6.02
N PHE A 782 11.41 25.25 -6.22
CA PHE A 782 12.67 25.41 -5.48
C PHE A 782 13.57 26.39 -6.22
N ASN A 783 13.76 27.58 -5.65
CA ASN A 783 14.52 28.65 -6.30
C ASN A 783 15.98 28.75 -5.85
N LYS A 784 16.39 27.96 -4.86
CA LYS A 784 17.75 27.91 -4.30
C LYS A 784 18.18 26.47 -4.06
N GLU A 785 19.44 26.14 -4.36
CA GLU A 785 20.03 24.81 -4.09
C GLU A 785 20.13 24.49 -2.58
N THR A 786 19.93 25.47 -1.71
CA THR A 786 19.90 25.25 -0.26
C THR A 786 18.48 25.10 0.28
N SER A 787 17.45 25.25 -0.56
CA SER A 787 16.04 25.14 -0.17
C SER A 787 15.59 23.67 -0.17
N TYR A 788 14.72 23.32 0.77
CA TYR A 788 14.13 21.99 0.87
C TYR A 788 12.83 22.07 1.67
N LEU A 789 11.88 21.18 1.36
CA LEU A 789 10.72 20.90 2.19
C LEU A 789 11.06 19.74 3.12
N HIS A 790 10.41 19.69 4.29
CA HIS A 790 10.51 18.52 5.17
C HIS A 790 9.14 18.05 5.65
N PHE A 791 9.02 16.73 5.77
CA PHE A 791 7.83 16.00 6.17
C PHE A 791 8.18 14.99 7.29
N PRO A 792 7.17 14.41 7.96
CA PRO A 792 7.40 13.28 8.86
C PRO A 792 8.18 12.15 8.18
N THR A 793 8.82 11.30 8.98
CA THR A 793 9.55 10.12 8.52
C THR A 793 8.67 9.26 7.61
N PHE A 794 9.22 8.84 6.48
CA PHE A 794 8.54 7.94 5.57
C PHE A 794 8.48 6.52 6.16
N HIS A 795 7.27 5.94 6.16
CA HIS A 795 7.03 4.57 6.62
C HIS A 795 6.83 3.65 5.42
N GLY A 796 7.94 3.08 4.92
CA GLY A 796 7.98 2.16 3.76
C GLY A 796 8.83 0.93 4.04
N GLU A 797 8.60 0.26 5.18
CA GLU A 797 9.47 -0.79 5.72
C GLU A 797 9.68 -1.96 4.74
N LEU A 798 8.61 -2.53 4.17
CA LEU A 798 8.67 -3.69 3.26
C LEU A 798 8.52 -3.28 1.79
N SER A 799 7.69 -2.28 1.53
CA SER A 799 7.40 -1.75 0.19
C SER A 799 7.42 -0.21 0.24
N ALA A 800 8.04 0.38 -0.77
CA ALA A 800 8.16 1.81 -0.98
C ALA A 800 7.90 2.13 -2.46
N ASP A 801 6.79 2.81 -2.74
CA ASP A 801 6.40 3.34 -4.05
C ASP A 801 6.45 4.86 -3.99
N ILE A 802 7.30 5.43 -4.83
CA ILE A 802 7.56 6.86 -4.91
C ILE A 802 7.25 7.31 -6.33
N SER A 803 6.30 8.22 -6.46
CA SER A 803 5.98 8.81 -7.76
C SER A 803 5.84 10.31 -7.69
N PHE A 804 6.35 11.01 -8.71
CA PHE A 804 6.25 12.46 -8.83
C PHE A 804 6.52 12.90 -10.26
N LEU A 805 6.21 14.16 -10.55
CA LEU A 805 6.72 14.84 -11.73
C LEU A 805 7.75 15.89 -11.33
N PHE A 806 8.76 16.10 -12.17
CA PHE A 806 9.73 17.19 -12.00
C PHE A 806 9.91 17.99 -13.27
N LYS A 807 10.35 19.23 -13.11
CA LYS A 807 10.76 20.13 -14.20
C LYS A 807 11.98 20.91 -13.76
N THR A 808 13.06 20.92 -14.55
CA THR A 808 14.31 21.59 -14.16
C THR A 808 15.13 22.03 -15.37
N THR A 809 16.04 22.98 -15.14
CA THR A 809 17.16 23.32 -16.03
C THR A 809 18.51 22.93 -15.44
N ALA A 810 18.55 22.50 -14.19
CA ALA A 810 19.78 22.12 -13.49
C ALA A 810 20.31 20.76 -13.99
N SER A 811 21.62 20.60 -14.02
CA SER A 811 22.26 19.36 -14.48
C SER A 811 22.22 18.22 -13.47
N SER A 812 21.91 18.50 -12.20
CA SER A 812 21.85 17.53 -11.11
C SER A 812 21.04 18.08 -9.94
N GLY A 813 20.51 17.21 -9.09
CA GLY A 813 19.83 17.60 -7.85
C GLY A 813 19.13 16.44 -7.16
N VAL A 814 19.00 16.52 -5.82
CA VAL A 814 18.31 15.49 -5.02
C VAL A 814 16.81 15.83 -4.93
N PHE A 815 15.97 14.93 -5.44
CA PHE A 815 14.51 15.10 -5.38
C PHE A 815 13.96 14.81 -3.99
N LEU A 816 14.44 13.73 -3.37
CA LEU A 816 14.04 13.36 -2.00
C LEU A 816 15.11 12.53 -1.31
N GLU A 817 15.16 12.65 0.02
CA GLU A 817 16.07 11.91 0.90
C GLU A 817 15.42 11.65 2.25
N ASN A 818 15.49 10.41 2.73
CA ASN A 818 15.20 10.08 4.12
C ASN A 818 16.34 9.19 4.65
N LEU A 819 16.87 9.53 5.83
CA LEU A 819 17.98 8.83 6.47
C LEU A 819 17.52 7.99 7.69
N GLY A 820 18.18 6.87 7.90
CA GLY A 820 18.17 6.03 9.09
C GLY A 820 19.53 6.04 9.80
N ILE A 821 19.77 5.07 10.70
CA ILE A 821 21.08 4.93 11.38
C ILE A 821 22.14 4.40 10.42
N LYS A 822 21.78 3.38 9.64
CA LYS A 822 22.58 2.80 8.55
C LYS A 822 21.82 2.93 7.23
N ASP A 823 20.52 2.73 7.31
CA ASP A 823 19.59 2.74 6.20
C ASP A 823 19.40 4.15 5.61
N PHE A 824 19.05 4.21 4.33
CA PHE A 824 18.60 5.45 3.70
C PHE A 824 17.77 5.13 2.46
N ILE A 825 17.04 6.13 1.96
CA ILE A 825 16.38 6.10 0.66
C ILE A 825 16.50 7.46 -0.01
N ARG A 826 16.87 7.48 -1.29
CA ARG A 826 17.12 8.71 -2.05
C ARG A 826 16.78 8.53 -3.54
N VAL A 827 16.15 9.54 -4.13
CA VAL A 827 15.98 9.68 -5.58
C VAL A 827 16.65 10.98 -6.03
N GLU A 828 17.52 10.92 -7.03
CA GLU A 828 18.26 12.08 -7.52
C GLU A 828 18.42 12.08 -9.04
N LEU A 829 18.56 13.28 -9.60
CA LEU A 829 19.10 13.51 -10.93
C LEU A 829 20.62 13.58 -10.78
N SER A 830 21.34 12.54 -11.19
CA SER A 830 22.81 12.48 -11.09
C SER A 830 23.49 13.26 -12.23
N SER A 831 22.86 13.27 -13.40
CA SER A 831 23.30 14.02 -14.58
C SER A 831 22.08 14.47 -15.42
N PRO A 832 22.27 15.34 -16.43
CA PRO A 832 21.18 15.74 -17.32
C PRO A 832 20.42 14.60 -18.01
N MET A 833 20.96 13.38 -18.04
CA MET A 833 20.40 12.23 -18.76
C MET A 833 20.22 10.99 -17.87
N GLU A 834 20.45 11.11 -16.56
CA GLU A 834 20.47 9.96 -15.64
C GLU A 834 19.71 10.29 -14.35
N VAL A 835 18.72 9.46 -14.02
CA VAL A 835 18.04 9.44 -12.73
C VAL A 835 18.46 8.20 -11.97
N VAL A 836 18.74 8.36 -10.68
CA VAL A 836 19.23 7.32 -9.78
C VAL A 836 18.29 7.18 -8.60
N PHE A 837 17.89 5.94 -8.33
CA PHE A 837 17.21 5.53 -7.11
C PHE A 837 18.17 4.69 -6.26
N SER A 838 18.45 5.14 -5.04
CA SER A 838 19.44 4.54 -4.15
C SER A 838 18.88 4.33 -2.76
N PHE A 839 19.22 3.20 -2.13
CA PHE A 839 18.81 2.89 -0.77
C PHE A 839 19.77 1.90 -0.10
N ASP A 840 19.72 1.83 1.24
CA ASP A 840 20.34 0.77 2.03
C ASP A 840 19.34 0.31 3.09
N VAL A 841 19.23 -1.00 3.27
CA VAL A 841 18.32 -1.68 4.21
C VAL A 841 19.10 -2.60 5.17
N GLY A 842 20.42 -2.44 5.24
CA GLY A 842 21.35 -3.27 6.01
C GLY A 842 22.14 -4.28 5.17
N ASN A 843 21.85 -4.41 3.87
CA ASN A 843 22.62 -5.25 2.93
C ASN A 843 23.81 -4.51 2.29
N GLY A 844 23.95 -3.20 2.53
CA GLY A 844 24.83 -2.30 1.80
C GLY A 844 24.07 -1.48 0.75
N PRO A 845 24.70 -0.44 0.17
CA PRO A 845 24.05 0.46 -0.76
C PRO A 845 23.63 -0.26 -2.05
N PHE A 846 22.39 -0.03 -2.46
CA PHE A 846 21.74 -0.62 -3.62
C PHE A 846 21.25 0.50 -4.53
N GLU A 847 21.51 0.40 -5.84
CA GLU A 847 21.21 1.46 -6.81
C GLU A 847 20.55 0.93 -8.09
N VAL A 848 19.50 1.63 -8.52
CA VAL A 848 18.80 1.44 -9.80
C VAL A 848 18.89 2.73 -10.61
N ARG A 849 19.31 2.62 -11.88
CA ARG A 849 19.62 3.77 -12.73
C ARG A 849 18.86 3.68 -14.04
N VAL A 850 18.41 4.83 -14.56
CA VAL A 850 17.79 4.95 -15.89
C VAL A 850 18.53 6.04 -16.66
N GLU A 851 19.10 5.67 -17.79
CA GLU A 851 19.76 6.58 -18.74
C GLU A 851 18.89 6.80 -19.98
N THR A 852 18.69 8.06 -20.36
CA THR A 852 17.76 8.44 -21.45
C THR A 852 18.36 8.41 -22.86
N GLY A 853 19.51 7.75 -23.04
CA GLY A 853 20.11 7.47 -24.36
C GLY A 853 20.40 8.71 -25.23
N GLY A 854 20.63 9.88 -24.62
CA GLY A 854 20.96 11.13 -25.30
C GLY A 854 19.91 12.25 -25.20
N MET A 855 18.76 12.01 -24.57
CA MET A 855 17.74 13.05 -24.32
C MET A 855 17.93 13.71 -22.95
N ALA A 856 18.19 15.00 -22.91
CA ALA A 856 18.34 15.72 -21.65
C ALA A 856 17.00 15.89 -20.92
N LEU A 857 16.96 15.53 -19.63
CA LEU A 857 15.83 15.65 -18.69
C LEU A 857 15.77 17.03 -17.99
N ASN A 858 16.75 17.88 -18.23
CA ASN A 858 16.79 19.25 -17.73
C ASN A 858 16.38 20.27 -18.81
N ASP A 859 15.34 19.93 -19.58
CA ASP A 859 14.87 20.67 -20.75
C ASP A 859 13.74 21.68 -20.44
N ASP A 860 13.52 21.98 -19.15
CA ASP A 860 12.37 22.75 -18.64
C ASP A 860 11.00 22.20 -19.06
N ARG A 861 10.87 20.87 -19.17
CA ARG A 861 9.58 20.18 -19.33
C ARG A 861 9.31 19.23 -18.17
N TRP A 862 8.05 18.83 -18.05
CA TRP A 862 7.62 17.89 -17.02
C TRP A 862 8.01 16.46 -17.39
N HIS A 863 8.76 15.82 -16.50
CA HIS A 863 9.13 14.41 -16.57
C HIS A 863 8.52 13.66 -15.38
N ARG A 864 8.01 12.45 -15.60
CA ARG A 864 7.41 11.57 -14.57
C ARG A 864 8.45 10.55 -14.09
N VAL A 865 8.65 10.47 -12.78
CA VAL A 865 9.48 9.45 -12.13
C VAL A 865 8.59 8.52 -11.33
N ARG A 866 8.83 7.21 -11.45
CA ARG A 866 8.28 6.18 -10.55
C ARG A 866 9.42 5.30 -10.08
N ALA A 867 9.62 5.23 -8.78
CA ALA A 867 10.60 4.37 -8.13
C ALA A 867 9.87 3.44 -7.17
N GLU A 868 10.07 2.14 -7.31
CA GLU A 868 9.48 1.14 -6.45
C GLU A 868 10.60 0.32 -5.80
N ARG A 869 10.45 0.02 -4.52
CA ARG A 869 11.28 -0.95 -3.80
C ARG A 869 10.37 -1.86 -3.02
N ASN A 870 10.49 -3.16 -3.22
CA ASN A 870 9.78 -4.19 -2.46
C ASN A 870 10.79 -5.24 -1.98
N VAL A 871 10.30 -6.27 -1.28
CA VAL A 871 11.16 -7.33 -0.72
C VAL A 871 11.85 -8.21 -1.77
N LYS A 872 11.43 -8.15 -3.05
CA LYS A 872 11.98 -8.97 -4.14
C LYS A 872 12.90 -8.20 -5.07
N GLU A 873 12.62 -6.92 -5.29
CA GLU A 873 13.32 -6.09 -6.27
C GLU A 873 13.09 -4.61 -6.02
N ALA A 874 13.92 -3.79 -6.67
CA ALA A 874 13.66 -2.38 -6.85
C ALA A 874 13.63 -2.04 -8.34
N SER A 875 12.75 -1.11 -8.71
CA SER A 875 12.55 -0.66 -10.07
C SER A 875 12.56 0.87 -10.16
N LEU A 876 12.98 1.39 -11.30
CA LEU A 876 12.96 2.81 -11.62
C LEU A 876 12.47 2.99 -13.05
N CYS A 877 11.47 3.84 -13.22
CA CYS A 877 10.91 4.24 -14.51
C CYS A 877 10.91 5.76 -14.63
N VAL A 878 11.36 6.28 -15.78
CA VAL A 878 11.34 7.70 -16.11
C VAL A 878 10.58 7.87 -17.43
N ASP A 879 9.51 8.67 -17.43
CA ASP A 879 8.61 8.88 -18.56
C ASP A 879 8.14 7.57 -19.23
N SER A 880 8.53 7.39 -20.49
CA SER A 880 8.28 6.21 -21.31
C SER A 880 9.57 5.48 -21.69
N PHE A 881 10.70 5.86 -21.09
CA PHE A 881 11.97 5.15 -21.27
C PHE A 881 11.87 3.74 -20.65
N PRO A 882 12.60 2.75 -21.19
CA PRO A 882 12.64 1.41 -20.61
C PRO A 882 13.05 1.48 -19.14
N GLY A 883 12.19 1.01 -18.25
CA GLY A 883 12.48 0.94 -16.82
C GLY A 883 13.57 -0.08 -16.52
N THR A 884 14.31 0.16 -15.45
CA THR A 884 15.35 -0.75 -14.94
C THR A 884 14.87 -1.42 -13.66
N THR A 885 15.13 -2.72 -13.51
CA THR A 885 14.81 -3.48 -12.30
C THR A 885 16.04 -4.25 -11.82
N GLN A 886 16.26 -4.25 -10.50
CA GLN A 886 17.35 -4.98 -9.86
C GLN A 886 16.80 -5.85 -8.71
N LYS A 887 17.20 -7.13 -8.67
CA LYS A 887 16.68 -8.10 -7.70
C LYS A 887 17.32 -7.93 -6.33
N ALA A 888 16.51 -8.02 -5.29
CA ALA A 888 16.95 -8.07 -3.91
C ALA A 888 17.60 -9.43 -3.58
N PRO A 889 18.56 -9.48 -2.65
CA PRO A 889 19.10 -10.75 -2.13
C PRO A 889 18.03 -11.62 -1.48
N ALA A 890 18.01 -12.92 -1.78
CA ALA A 890 16.97 -13.86 -1.33
C ALA A 890 16.85 -14.03 0.19
N ASP A 891 17.96 -13.88 0.91
CA ASP A 891 18.06 -14.00 2.37
C ASP A 891 18.71 -12.74 3.00
N GLY A 892 18.53 -11.59 2.34
CA GLY A 892 19.00 -10.30 2.82
C GLY A 892 17.99 -9.64 3.77
N HIS A 893 18.39 -8.51 4.35
CA HIS A 893 17.51 -7.64 5.11
C HIS A 893 16.39 -7.07 4.23
N ILE A 894 15.16 -7.04 4.74
CA ILE A 894 13.97 -6.60 4.01
C ILE A 894 13.27 -5.39 4.63
N HIS A 895 13.60 -4.99 5.86
CA HIS A 895 13.00 -3.81 6.49
C HIS A 895 13.86 -2.57 6.27
N LEU A 896 13.23 -1.50 5.79
CA LEU A 896 13.84 -0.16 5.68
C LEU A 896 13.55 0.64 6.96
N GLN A 897 14.55 0.84 7.81
CA GLN A 897 14.42 1.51 9.11
C GLN A 897 14.91 2.97 9.07
N LEU A 898 13.98 3.88 8.80
CA LEU A 898 14.23 5.33 8.73
C LEU A 898 13.91 6.00 10.07
N ASN A 899 14.67 7.02 10.45
CA ASN A 899 14.48 7.73 11.73
C ASN A 899 14.53 9.27 11.62
N SER A 900 15.00 9.80 10.49
CA SER A 900 15.01 11.24 10.22
C SER A 900 13.71 11.70 9.56
N GLN A 901 13.51 13.03 9.50
CA GLN A 901 12.48 13.62 8.66
C GLN A 901 12.77 13.34 7.18
N LEU A 902 11.73 13.26 6.36
CA LEU A 902 11.86 13.20 4.91
C LEU A 902 12.19 14.60 4.38
N PHE A 903 13.27 14.72 3.61
CA PHE A 903 13.65 15.93 2.89
C PHE A 903 13.23 15.83 1.42
N VAL A 904 12.64 16.89 0.87
CA VAL A 904 12.19 16.99 -0.53
C VAL A 904 12.80 18.23 -1.16
N GLY A 905 13.39 18.08 -2.34
CA GLY A 905 14.12 19.12 -3.07
C GLY A 905 15.50 19.44 -2.49
N GLY A 906 16.00 18.62 -1.55
CA GLY A 906 17.36 18.74 -1.04
C GLY A 906 17.72 17.70 0.01
N THR A 907 18.87 17.89 0.64
CA THR A 907 19.45 16.95 1.62
C THR A 907 19.50 17.55 3.01
N ALA A 908 19.64 16.69 4.03
CA ALA A 908 19.86 17.13 5.41
C ALA A 908 21.12 18.01 5.55
N SER A 909 22.13 17.78 4.70
CA SER A 909 23.40 18.54 4.67
C SER A 909 23.36 19.86 3.91
N ARG A 910 22.29 20.13 3.14
CA ARG A 910 22.13 21.33 2.27
C ARG A 910 23.22 21.52 1.20
N MET A 911 23.94 20.46 0.84
CA MET A 911 25.03 20.54 -0.16
C MET A 911 24.63 20.11 -1.58
N LYS A 912 23.45 19.50 -1.75
CA LYS A 912 22.95 18.98 -3.05
C LYS A 912 21.45 19.20 -3.22
N GLY A 913 20.98 20.45 -3.20
CA GLY A 913 19.55 20.72 -3.43
C GLY A 913 19.15 20.67 -4.89
N PHE A 914 17.86 20.50 -5.10
CA PHE A 914 17.21 20.54 -6.40
C PHE A 914 16.79 21.97 -6.71
N LEU A 915 16.94 22.37 -7.97
CA LEU A 915 16.40 23.61 -8.53
C LEU A 915 15.34 23.26 -9.56
N GLY A 916 14.18 23.90 -9.49
CA GLY A 916 13.07 23.62 -10.41
C GLY A 916 11.79 23.28 -9.67
N CYS A 917 10.91 22.51 -10.30
CA CYS A 917 9.61 22.16 -9.74
C CYS A 917 9.48 20.67 -9.46
N ILE A 918 8.80 20.35 -8.36
CA ILE A 918 8.29 18.99 -8.06
C ILE A 918 6.77 19.09 -7.93
N ARG A 919 6.04 18.17 -8.55
CA ARG A 919 4.56 18.12 -8.57
C ARG A 919 4.07 16.71 -8.29
N SER A 920 2.91 16.62 -7.63
CA SER A 920 2.18 15.38 -7.37
C SER A 920 3.08 14.31 -6.71
N LEU A 921 3.83 14.71 -5.68
CA LEU A 921 4.70 13.80 -4.95
C LEU A 921 3.88 12.87 -4.07
N GLN A 922 3.99 11.57 -4.34
CA GLN A 922 3.30 10.51 -3.64
C GLN A 922 4.29 9.49 -3.08
N LEU A 923 3.98 9.01 -1.88
CA LEU A 923 4.71 7.95 -1.19
C LEU A 923 3.70 6.90 -0.69
N ASN A 924 3.79 5.67 -1.17
CA ASN A 924 2.87 4.57 -0.87
C ASN A 924 1.40 5.00 -0.99
N GLY A 925 1.05 5.63 -2.11
CA GLY A 925 -0.31 6.11 -2.36
C GLY A 925 -0.72 7.40 -1.65
N ARG A 926 0.08 7.88 -0.69
CA ARG A 926 -0.20 9.13 0.04
C ARG A 926 0.43 10.32 -0.65
N THR A 927 -0.40 11.29 -1.05
CA THR A 927 0.07 12.57 -1.60
C THR A 927 0.57 13.47 -0.48
N LEU A 928 1.79 14.00 -0.61
CA LEU A 928 2.35 14.98 0.32
C LEU A 928 1.96 16.39 -0.13
N ASP A 929 1.35 17.20 0.73
CA ASP A 929 0.95 18.57 0.42
C ASP A 929 2.18 19.49 0.31
N LEU A 930 2.64 19.72 -0.93
CA LEU A 930 3.82 20.53 -1.24
C LEU A 930 3.49 22.01 -1.16
N GLU A 931 2.28 22.42 -1.56
CA GLU A 931 1.87 23.83 -1.60
C GLU A 931 1.77 24.44 -0.20
N GLU A 932 1.06 23.78 0.72
CA GLU A 932 0.94 24.26 2.10
C GLU A 932 2.32 24.33 2.77
N ARG A 933 3.20 23.35 2.49
CA ARG A 933 4.55 23.36 3.04
C ARG A 933 5.43 24.45 2.41
N ALA A 934 5.26 24.73 1.12
CA ALA A 934 6.01 25.77 0.42
C ALA A 934 5.65 27.18 0.90
N LYS A 935 4.38 27.47 1.23
CA LYS A 935 3.93 28.78 1.73
C LYS A 935 4.73 29.29 2.94
N ILE A 936 5.22 28.37 3.78
CA ILE A 936 5.94 28.67 5.02
C ILE A 936 7.45 28.43 4.94
N THR A 937 7.97 27.99 3.78
CA THR A 937 9.39 27.60 3.63
C THR A 937 10.18 28.62 2.79
N PRO A 938 11.20 29.28 3.35
CA PRO A 938 12.02 30.23 2.59
C PRO A 938 12.76 29.57 1.43
N GLY A 939 12.73 30.19 0.25
CA GLY A 939 13.38 29.68 -0.96
C GLY A 939 12.57 28.62 -1.72
N VAL A 940 11.35 28.33 -1.25
CA VAL A 940 10.38 27.51 -1.96
C VAL A 940 9.10 28.34 -2.12
N SER A 941 8.46 28.28 -3.29
CA SER A 941 7.16 28.91 -3.52
C SER A 941 6.12 27.88 -3.96
N PRO A 942 4.84 28.04 -3.56
CA PRO A 942 3.78 27.13 -3.97
C PRO A 942 3.49 27.26 -5.47
N GLY A 943 3.10 26.16 -6.09
CA GLY A 943 2.89 26.05 -7.54
C GLY A 943 4.19 25.96 -8.34
N CYS A 944 4.05 25.95 -9.66
CA CYS A 944 5.18 25.96 -10.58
C CYS A 944 4.86 26.82 -11.82
N PRO A 945 5.57 27.92 -12.08
CA PRO A 945 5.28 28.78 -13.22
C PRO A 945 5.62 28.11 -14.56
N GLY A 946 4.89 28.49 -15.63
CA GLY A 946 5.19 28.09 -17.00
C GLY A 946 4.33 26.92 -17.52
N HIS A 947 3.05 26.92 -17.20
CA HIS A 947 2.07 26.01 -17.77
C HIS A 947 1.88 26.26 -19.27
N CYS A 948 1.80 27.52 -19.71
CA CYS A 948 1.62 27.82 -21.14
C CYS A 948 2.83 27.46 -22.01
N SER A 949 4.06 27.45 -21.47
CA SER A 949 5.23 26.97 -22.23
C SER A 949 5.18 25.46 -22.45
N SER A 950 4.68 24.71 -21.46
CA SER A 950 4.56 23.24 -21.54
C SER A 950 3.38 22.80 -22.41
N TYR A 951 2.23 23.45 -22.22
CA TYR A 951 0.95 22.93 -22.68
C TYR A 951 0.21 23.86 -23.66
N GLY A 952 0.76 25.05 -23.97
CA GLY A 952 0.11 26.03 -24.85
C GLY A 952 -0.17 25.52 -26.25
N HIS A 953 0.55 24.49 -26.71
CA HIS A 953 0.31 23.81 -27.99
C HIS A 953 -1.06 23.11 -28.06
N LEU A 954 -1.67 22.83 -26.91
CA LEU A 954 -3.01 22.24 -26.83
C LEU A 954 -4.11 23.23 -27.21
N CYS A 955 -3.85 24.55 -27.16
CA CYS A 955 -4.79 25.57 -27.61
C CYS A 955 -4.83 25.63 -29.15
N GLN A 956 -5.93 25.17 -29.74
CA GLN A 956 -6.10 25.06 -31.19
C GLN A 956 -6.71 26.33 -31.81
N ASN A 957 -6.75 26.41 -33.15
CA ASN A 957 -7.48 27.45 -33.91
C ASN A 957 -7.15 28.90 -33.53
N GLN A 958 -5.85 29.21 -33.40
CA GLN A 958 -5.33 30.54 -33.06
C GLN A 958 -5.76 31.08 -31.69
N ALA A 959 -6.16 30.20 -30.78
CA ALA A 959 -6.46 30.56 -29.40
C ALA A 959 -5.21 30.98 -28.63
N ARG A 960 -5.38 31.91 -27.69
CA ARG A 960 -4.29 32.39 -26.83
C ARG A 960 -4.21 31.56 -25.55
N CYS A 961 -3.06 30.97 -25.25
CA CYS A 961 -2.83 30.36 -23.96
C CYS A 961 -2.72 31.44 -22.86
N VAL A 962 -3.43 31.23 -21.75
CA VAL A 962 -3.45 32.09 -20.57
C VAL A 962 -3.01 31.28 -19.35
N GLU A 963 -1.94 31.73 -18.71
CA GLU A 963 -1.36 31.15 -17.51
C GLU A 963 -2.32 31.26 -16.31
N ARG A 964 -2.44 30.20 -15.51
CA ARG A 964 -3.19 30.18 -14.23
C ARG A 964 -2.27 29.71 -13.12
N TYR A 965 -2.69 29.94 -11.87
CA TYR A 965 -1.95 29.45 -10.69
C TYR A 965 -1.91 27.91 -10.62
N ASN A 966 -2.98 27.25 -11.07
CA ASN A 966 -3.17 25.79 -11.10
C ASN A 966 -3.38 25.27 -12.54
N GLY A 967 -2.56 25.69 -13.50
CA GLY A 967 -2.61 25.20 -14.89
C GLY A 967 -2.62 26.30 -15.96
N PHE A 968 -3.21 26.03 -17.12
CA PHE A 968 -3.41 27.01 -18.21
C PHE A 968 -4.78 26.91 -18.87
N SER A 969 -5.29 28.02 -19.43
CA SER A 969 -6.56 28.10 -20.19
C SER A 969 -6.30 28.49 -21.62
N CYS A 970 -7.16 28.05 -22.54
CA CYS A 970 -7.18 28.58 -23.89
C CYS A 970 -8.26 29.65 -24.00
N ASP A 971 -7.85 30.90 -24.22
CA ASP A 971 -8.76 31.99 -24.54
C ASP A 971 -9.19 31.88 -26.02
N CYS A 972 -10.42 31.41 -26.21
CA CYS A 972 -11.04 31.27 -27.51
C CYS A 972 -11.68 32.57 -28.02
N GLY A 973 -11.63 33.69 -27.27
CA GLY A 973 -12.43 34.89 -27.54
C GLY A 973 -12.32 35.44 -28.96
N LEU A 974 -11.11 35.43 -29.52
CA LEU A 974 -10.81 35.88 -30.88
C LEU A 974 -11.00 34.81 -31.97
N SER A 975 -11.32 33.57 -31.59
CA SER A 975 -11.55 32.45 -32.51
C SER A 975 -13.03 32.19 -32.72
N ALA A 976 -13.41 31.77 -33.92
CA ALA A 976 -14.78 31.32 -34.22
C ALA A 976 -15.10 29.90 -33.71
N TYR A 977 -14.22 29.34 -32.89
CA TYR A 977 -14.37 28.06 -32.21
C TYR A 977 -14.60 28.26 -30.71
N ALA A 978 -15.06 27.22 -30.03
CA ALA A 978 -15.36 27.18 -28.61
C ALA A 978 -14.85 25.87 -27.98
N GLY A 979 -15.16 25.67 -26.71
CA GLY A 979 -14.70 24.52 -25.95
C GLY A 979 -13.33 24.76 -25.31
N PRO A 980 -12.90 23.82 -24.44
CA PRO A 980 -11.73 24.00 -23.59
C PRO A 980 -10.44 24.33 -24.37
N PHE A 981 -10.24 23.68 -25.52
CA PHE A 981 -9.06 23.87 -26.39
C PHE A 981 -9.35 24.65 -27.64
N CYS A 982 -10.53 25.28 -27.69
CA CYS A 982 -11.01 26.00 -28.87
C CYS A 982 -11.11 25.09 -30.10
N GLN A 983 -11.46 23.81 -29.91
CA GLN A 983 -11.62 22.83 -30.99
C GLN A 983 -13.07 22.62 -31.45
N ARG A 984 -14.07 23.07 -30.68
CA ARG A 984 -15.50 22.90 -31.02
C ARG A 984 -15.93 23.99 -32.00
N GLU A 985 -16.34 23.60 -33.20
CA GLU A 985 -16.91 24.54 -34.17
C GLU A 985 -18.19 25.20 -33.62
N VAL A 986 -18.28 26.53 -33.71
CA VAL A 986 -19.52 27.26 -33.40
C VAL A 986 -20.33 27.38 -34.68
N SER A 987 -21.56 26.87 -34.64
CA SER A 987 -22.38 26.71 -35.83
C SER A 987 -23.87 26.76 -35.56
N ALA A 988 -24.63 27.32 -36.50
CA ALA A 988 -26.08 27.49 -36.36
C ALA A 988 -26.82 27.20 -37.66
N TYR A 989 -28.04 26.72 -37.52
CA TYR A 989 -28.97 26.57 -38.62
C TYR A 989 -29.81 27.84 -38.80
N PHE A 990 -29.84 28.34 -40.03
CA PHE A 990 -30.61 29.50 -40.46
C PHE A 990 -31.84 29.05 -41.25
N LYS A 991 -32.98 29.68 -40.96
CA LYS A 991 -34.18 29.62 -41.81
C LYS A 991 -34.24 30.89 -42.67
N PRO A 992 -35.04 30.91 -43.76
CA PRO A 992 -35.12 32.07 -44.65
C PRO A 992 -35.41 33.42 -43.98
N GLY A 993 -36.09 33.43 -42.82
CA GLY A 993 -36.37 34.64 -42.05
C GLY A 993 -35.30 35.03 -41.01
N THR A 994 -34.29 34.18 -40.79
CA THR A 994 -33.29 34.36 -39.72
C THR A 994 -32.25 35.40 -40.14
N SER A 995 -32.00 36.34 -39.23
CA SER A 995 -30.98 37.38 -39.33
C SER A 995 -30.12 37.38 -38.07
N VAL A 996 -28.79 37.47 -38.25
CA VAL A 996 -27.87 37.77 -37.16
C VAL A 996 -27.08 39.01 -37.56
N GLN A 997 -27.33 40.12 -36.88
CA GLN A 997 -26.68 41.40 -37.14
C GLN A 997 -25.75 41.77 -35.98
N TYR A 998 -24.47 41.97 -36.26
CA TYR A 998 -23.48 42.52 -35.34
C TYR A 998 -23.25 43.99 -35.69
N THR A 999 -23.41 44.90 -34.72
CA THR A 999 -23.26 46.35 -34.92
C THR A 999 -21.98 46.83 -34.25
N PHE A 1000 -21.17 47.61 -34.95
CA PHE A 1000 -19.97 48.24 -34.40
C PHE A 1000 -20.37 49.47 -33.56
N LYS A 1001 -19.71 49.70 -32.41
CA LYS A 1001 -19.95 50.91 -31.59
C LYS A 1001 -19.28 52.13 -32.25
N GLU A 1002 -19.97 53.27 -32.31
CA GLU A 1002 -19.45 54.53 -32.85
C GLU A 1002 -18.25 55.06 -32.04
N PRO A 1003 -17.23 55.69 -32.67
CA PRO A 1003 -16.33 56.60 -31.97
C PRO A 1003 -17.07 57.90 -31.65
N TYR A 1004 -17.32 58.16 -30.37
CA TYR A 1004 -17.94 59.41 -29.88
C TYR A 1004 -17.06 60.63 -30.22
N GLU A 1005 -17.68 61.73 -30.64
CA GLU A 1005 -16.99 63.00 -30.86
C GLU A 1005 -16.37 63.55 -29.56
N LEU A 1006 -15.11 63.94 -29.65
CA LEU A 1006 -14.34 64.58 -28.59
C LEU A 1006 -14.85 66.02 -28.40
N THR A 1007 -15.63 66.27 -27.33
CA THR A 1007 -15.91 67.63 -26.88
C THR A 1007 -14.60 68.30 -26.45
N ARG A 1008 -14.28 69.37 -27.18
CA ARG A 1008 -13.15 70.27 -26.99
C ARG A 1008 -13.15 70.85 -25.57
N ASN A 1009 -12.17 70.49 -24.74
CA ASN A 1009 -11.55 71.38 -23.74
C ASN A 1009 -10.17 70.82 -23.34
N THR A 1010 -9.12 71.51 -23.78
CA THR A 1010 -7.72 71.39 -23.33
C THR A 1010 -7.64 71.56 -21.80
N SER A 1011 -6.93 70.72 -21.04
CA SER A 1011 -5.46 70.72 -20.99
C SER A 1011 -4.86 69.50 -20.26
N THR A 1012 -3.60 69.20 -20.62
CA THR A 1012 -2.59 68.33 -19.98
C THR A 1012 -2.55 66.83 -20.35
N GLN A 1013 -1.54 66.51 -21.17
CA GLN A 1013 -1.04 65.19 -21.56
C GLN A 1013 -0.46 64.41 -20.38
N SER A 1014 -0.76 63.12 -20.25
CA SER A 1014 0.13 62.03 -20.70
C SER A 1014 -0.32 60.66 -20.15
N GLN A 1015 -0.28 59.67 -21.05
CA GLN A 1015 -0.38 58.21 -20.80
C GLN A 1015 -1.76 57.64 -20.46
N SER A 1016 -2.62 57.46 -21.48
CA SER A 1016 -3.65 56.42 -21.45
C SER A 1016 -4.05 55.92 -22.84
N SER A 1017 -4.14 54.59 -22.93
CA SER A 1017 -4.84 53.75 -23.93
C SER A 1017 -4.24 53.58 -25.34
N SER A 1018 -3.43 52.54 -25.49
CA SER A 1018 -3.17 51.83 -26.75
C SER A 1018 -4.38 51.04 -27.29
N ILE A 1019 -5.61 51.34 -26.86
CA ILE A 1019 -6.81 50.53 -27.15
C ILE A 1019 -7.61 51.04 -28.37
N TYR A 1020 -7.39 52.27 -28.84
CA TYR A 1020 -8.24 52.87 -29.91
C TYR A 1020 -7.51 53.10 -31.24
N SER A 1021 -6.61 52.19 -31.63
CA SER A 1021 -5.98 52.20 -32.96
C SER A 1021 -6.68 51.28 -34.00
N ASP A 1022 -7.71 50.53 -33.60
CA ASP A 1022 -8.30 49.42 -34.39
C ASP A 1022 -9.39 49.80 -35.41
N LEU A 1023 -9.75 51.08 -35.56
CA LEU A 1023 -10.84 51.50 -36.46
C LEU A 1023 -10.38 51.96 -37.86
N THR A 1024 -9.07 51.97 -38.14
CA THR A 1024 -8.54 52.13 -39.50
C THR A 1024 -7.92 50.82 -39.96
N LEU A 1025 -8.80 49.90 -40.37
CA LEU A 1025 -8.42 48.60 -40.87
C LEU A 1025 -7.68 48.73 -42.23
N ARG A 1026 -6.60 47.96 -42.38
CA ARG A 1026 -5.87 47.75 -43.64
C ARG A 1026 -5.83 46.25 -43.90
N GLY A 1027 -6.69 45.77 -44.79
CA GLY A 1027 -6.79 44.35 -45.12
C GLY A 1027 -7.77 43.61 -44.20
N GLU A 1028 -9.00 43.42 -44.67
CA GLU A 1028 -10.04 42.67 -43.98
C GLU A 1028 -9.92 41.17 -44.31
N ASN A 1029 -10.04 40.32 -43.28
CA ASN A 1029 -10.13 38.87 -43.42
C ASN A 1029 -11.52 38.38 -43.01
N VAL A 1030 -12.21 37.74 -43.94
CA VAL A 1030 -13.51 37.12 -43.68
C VAL A 1030 -13.38 35.63 -43.92
N SER A 1031 -13.68 34.82 -42.89
CA SER A 1031 -13.72 33.37 -43.01
C SER A 1031 -14.99 32.79 -42.45
N PHE A 1032 -15.60 31.87 -43.17
CA PHE A 1032 -16.73 31.09 -42.68
C PHE A 1032 -16.89 29.79 -43.49
N SER A 1033 -17.57 28.83 -42.88
CA SER A 1033 -17.99 27.59 -43.49
C SER A 1033 -19.51 27.60 -43.61
N PHE A 1034 -20.05 26.96 -44.65
CA PHE A 1034 -21.49 26.89 -44.83
C PHE A 1034 -21.92 25.57 -45.50
N ARG A 1035 -23.13 25.14 -45.19
CA ARG A 1035 -23.76 23.96 -45.80
C ARG A 1035 -25.20 24.30 -46.16
N THR A 1036 -25.51 24.34 -47.45
CA THR A 1036 -26.86 24.65 -47.93
C THR A 1036 -27.15 23.90 -49.22
N THR A 1037 -28.43 23.63 -49.47
CA THR A 1037 -28.96 23.18 -50.77
C THR A 1037 -29.57 24.33 -51.57
N GLN A 1038 -29.66 25.53 -50.98
CA GLN A 1038 -30.26 26.72 -51.57
C GLN A 1038 -29.23 27.48 -52.41
N SER A 1039 -29.52 27.72 -53.68
CA SER A 1039 -28.75 28.61 -54.56
C SER A 1039 -29.69 29.24 -55.62
N PRO A 1040 -29.67 30.57 -55.84
CA PRO A 1040 -28.75 31.53 -55.23
C PRO A 1040 -29.13 31.94 -53.79
N ALA A 1041 -28.16 32.40 -53.00
CA ALA A 1041 -28.37 32.81 -51.60
C ALA A 1041 -27.39 33.92 -51.15
N LEU A 1042 -27.85 34.82 -50.28
CA LEU A 1042 -27.01 35.81 -49.58
C LEU A 1042 -26.52 35.21 -48.26
N LEU A 1043 -25.20 35.07 -48.09
CA LEU A 1043 -24.61 34.43 -46.91
C LEU A 1043 -24.18 35.47 -45.85
N LEU A 1044 -23.51 36.52 -46.32
CA LEU A 1044 -22.92 37.58 -45.50
C LEU A 1044 -23.13 38.93 -46.19
N TYR A 1045 -23.51 39.94 -45.43
CA TYR A 1045 -23.61 41.33 -45.88
C TYR A 1045 -22.97 42.25 -44.85
N ILE A 1046 -22.03 43.09 -45.29
CA ILE A 1046 -21.31 44.04 -44.45
C ILE A 1046 -21.60 45.44 -44.99
N CYS A 1047 -21.99 46.35 -44.12
CA CYS A 1047 -22.35 47.72 -44.46
C CYS A 1047 -21.40 48.71 -43.78
N SER A 1048 -21.04 49.80 -44.47
CA SER A 1048 -20.24 50.91 -43.94
C SER A 1048 -21.09 52.14 -43.63
N TYR A 1049 -20.59 53.03 -42.77
CA TYR A 1049 -21.23 54.33 -42.48
C TYR A 1049 -21.39 55.21 -43.73
N TYR A 1050 -20.60 54.97 -44.77
CA TYR A 1050 -20.62 55.73 -46.02
C TYR A 1050 -21.45 55.07 -47.14
N ARG A 1051 -22.31 54.10 -46.79
CA ARG A 1051 -23.14 53.31 -47.73
C ARG A 1051 -22.34 52.49 -48.73
N GLU A 1052 -21.10 52.17 -48.40
CA GLU A 1052 -20.32 51.15 -49.12
C GLU A 1052 -20.65 49.79 -48.49
N TYR A 1053 -20.72 48.74 -49.29
CA TYR A 1053 -21.08 47.42 -48.80
C TYR A 1053 -20.20 46.34 -49.42
N LEU A 1054 -20.07 45.23 -48.69
CA LEU A 1054 -19.50 43.98 -49.15
C LEU A 1054 -20.56 42.89 -48.97
N ALA A 1055 -20.92 42.19 -50.04
CA ALA A 1055 -21.88 41.10 -50.00
C ALA A 1055 -21.26 39.82 -50.55
N VAL A 1056 -21.49 38.71 -49.85
CA VAL A 1056 -21.04 37.38 -50.27
C VAL A 1056 -22.25 36.56 -50.69
N LEU A 1057 -22.25 36.18 -51.97
CA LEU A 1057 -23.38 35.55 -52.65
C LEU A 1057 -23.00 34.17 -53.19
N LEU A 1058 -23.93 33.22 -53.05
CA LEU A 1058 -23.88 31.91 -53.70
C LEU A 1058 -24.71 31.97 -54.98
N ASN A 1059 -24.16 31.57 -56.13
CA ASN A 1059 -24.84 31.60 -57.43
C ASN A 1059 -24.86 30.23 -58.12
N ARG A 1060 -25.82 29.97 -59.02
CA ARG A 1060 -26.09 28.62 -59.58
C ARG A 1060 -25.44 28.34 -60.94
N ASN A 1061 -24.90 29.33 -61.66
CA ASN A 1061 -24.44 29.14 -63.04
C ASN A 1061 -23.15 29.91 -63.38
N GLY A 1062 -22.14 29.20 -63.89
CA GLY A 1062 -20.84 29.72 -64.34
C GLY A 1062 -20.88 30.51 -65.66
N LYS A 1063 -21.53 31.68 -65.67
CA LYS A 1063 -21.26 32.69 -66.71
C LYS A 1063 -20.31 33.74 -66.13
N LYS A 1064 -19.12 33.90 -66.76
CA LYS A 1064 -18.23 35.05 -66.55
C LYS A 1064 -19.02 36.34 -66.79
N GLN A 1065 -19.50 36.96 -65.73
CA GLN A 1065 -20.03 38.31 -65.80
C GLN A 1065 -18.83 39.24 -65.61
N ARG A 1066 -18.47 39.97 -66.67
CA ARG A 1066 -17.40 40.99 -66.65
C ARG A 1066 -17.61 41.90 -65.44
N ASP A 1067 -16.51 42.19 -64.73
CA ASP A 1067 -16.39 43.35 -63.85
C ASP A 1067 -16.93 44.58 -64.58
N LYS A 1068 -18.14 45.00 -64.22
CA LYS A 1068 -18.55 46.38 -64.44
C LYS A 1068 -18.07 47.13 -63.21
N GLU A 1069 -16.81 47.55 -63.28
CA GLU A 1069 -16.30 48.62 -62.43
C GLU A 1069 -17.13 49.87 -62.73
N ASN A 1070 -18.22 50.04 -61.98
CA ASN A 1070 -19.06 51.23 -62.10
C ASN A 1070 -18.34 52.34 -61.34
N THR A 1071 -17.50 53.10 -62.05
CA THR A 1071 -16.58 54.15 -61.56
C THR A 1071 -17.24 55.34 -60.85
N LYS A 1072 -18.50 55.22 -60.39
CA LYS A 1072 -19.20 56.20 -59.57
C LYS A 1072 -19.81 55.67 -58.26
N LYS A 1073 -19.67 54.38 -57.93
CA LYS A 1073 -20.01 53.82 -56.60
C LYS A 1073 -18.87 52.87 -56.15
N LYS A 1074 -18.23 53.17 -55.02
CA LYS A 1074 -17.23 52.30 -54.38
C LYS A 1074 -17.94 51.11 -53.71
N SER A 1075 -18.38 50.15 -54.49
CA SER A 1075 -19.05 48.93 -54.01
C SER A 1075 -18.27 47.70 -54.46
N PHE A 1076 -17.93 46.79 -53.53
CA PHE A 1076 -17.18 45.57 -53.82
C PHE A 1076 -18.12 44.36 -53.70
N LEU A 1077 -18.33 43.64 -54.81
CA LEU A 1077 -19.12 42.42 -54.87
C LEU A 1077 -18.19 41.21 -55.03
N ALA A 1078 -18.22 40.28 -54.08
CA ALA A 1078 -17.45 39.04 -54.16
C ALA A 1078 -18.38 37.88 -54.55
N PHE A 1079 -18.18 37.33 -55.76
CA PHE A 1079 -18.95 36.18 -56.25
C PHE A 1079 -18.20 34.87 -55.99
N LEU A 1080 -18.81 33.97 -55.21
CA LEU A 1080 -18.31 32.59 -55.04
C LEU A 1080 -19.01 31.67 -56.05
N ASN A 1081 -18.28 31.25 -57.08
CA ASN A 1081 -18.72 30.22 -58.02
C ASN A 1081 -18.40 28.84 -57.45
N ILE A 1082 -19.42 28.06 -57.09
CA ILE A 1082 -19.24 26.69 -56.59
C ILE A 1082 -20.11 25.75 -57.42
N SER A 1083 -19.46 24.86 -58.19
CA SER A 1083 -20.08 23.66 -58.75
C SER A 1083 -20.26 22.63 -57.63
N MET A 1084 -21.45 22.04 -57.52
CA MET A 1084 -21.81 21.06 -56.46
C MET A 1084 -20.65 20.11 -56.11
N ILE A 1085 -20.21 20.12 -54.84
CA ILE A 1085 -19.40 19.05 -54.25
C ILE A 1085 -20.14 18.52 -53.03
N ARG A 1086 -20.39 17.21 -53.07
CA ARG A 1086 -20.92 16.39 -51.98
C ARG A 1086 -19.74 15.74 -51.25
N SER A 1087 -18.95 16.49 -50.49
CA SER A 1087 -18.01 15.95 -49.46
C SER A 1087 -17.59 17.04 -48.47
N ASN A 1088 -17.27 16.62 -47.24
CA ASN A 1088 -17.15 17.43 -46.03
C ASN A 1088 -16.13 18.60 -46.11
N THR A 1089 -16.60 19.78 -45.71
CA THR A 1089 -15.89 20.98 -45.21
C THR A 1089 -14.78 21.61 -46.06
N PRO A 1090 -15.10 22.47 -47.04
CA PRO A 1090 -14.19 23.54 -47.44
C PRO A 1090 -14.41 24.78 -46.56
N LEU A 1091 -13.43 25.14 -45.73
CA LEU A 1091 -13.34 26.45 -45.08
C LEU A 1091 -13.12 27.50 -46.17
N PHE A 1092 -13.99 28.52 -46.26
CA PHE A 1092 -13.81 29.62 -47.20
C PHE A 1092 -13.21 30.82 -46.47
N SER A 1093 -12.00 31.20 -46.86
CA SER A 1093 -11.33 32.42 -46.39
C SER A 1093 -11.17 33.38 -47.56
N ILE A 1094 -11.64 34.62 -47.39
CA ILE A 1094 -11.56 35.67 -48.41
C ILE A 1094 -10.85 36.88 -47.81
N TYR A 1095 -9.79 37.33 -48.49
CA TYR A 1095 -9.00 38.50 -48.10
C TYR A 1095 -9.33 39.69 -48.99
N PHE A 1096 -9.60 40.84 -48.39
CA PHE A 1096 -9.89 42.08 -49.11
C PHE A 1096 -9.02 43.22 -48.62
N TYR A 1097 -8.28 43.88 -49.51
CA TYR A 1097 -7.55 45.10 -49.17
C TYR A 1097 -8.44 46.32 -49.39
N ILE A 1098 -9.12 46.77 -48.34
CA ILE A 1098 -9.95 47.97 -48.37
C ILE A 1098 -9.15 49.11 -47.71
N TYR A 1099 -9.04 50.25 -48.40
CA TYR A 1099 -8.37 51.44 -47.88
C TYR A 1099 -9.40 52.44 -47.34
N ARG A 1100 -9.35 52.70 -46.03
CA ARG A 1100 -10.14 53.74 -45.31
C ARG A 1100 -11.67 53.60 -45.44
N VAL A 1101 -12.25 52.59 -44.79
CA VAL A 1101 -13.71 52.44 -44.65
C VAL A 1101 -14.05 52.13 -43.20
N LEU A 1102 -15.00 52.87 -42.62
CA LEU A 1102 -15.55 52.61 -41.28
C LEU A 1102 -16.79 51.73 -41.44
N PHE A 1103 -16.70 50.47 -41.01
CA PHE A 1103 -17.83 49.53 -41.04
C PHE A 1103 -18.84 49.83 -39.93
N PHE A 1104 -20.13 49.70 -40.26
CA PHE A 1104 -21.27 49.95 -39.37
C PHE A 1104 -21.89 48.65 -38.86
N SER A 1105 -22.07 47.64 -39.72
CA SER A 1105 -22.70 46.37 -39.35
C SER A 1105 -22.22 45.18 -40.19
N VAL A 1106 -22.24 43.99 -39.58
CA VAL A 1106 -22.06 42.69 -40.24
C VAL A 1106 -23.32 41.87 -40.04
N VAL A 1107 -23.94 41.42 -41.14
CA VAL A 1107 -25.21 40.69 -41.12
C VAL A 1107 -25.05 39.31 -41.77
N LEU A 1108 -25.52 38.27 -41.08
CA LEU A 1108 -25.60 36.89 -41.56
C LEU A 1108 -27.05 36.54 -41.90
N GLY A 1109 -27.25 35.91 -43.05
CA GLY A 1109 -28.57 35.55 -43.54
C GLY A 1109 -29.35 36.77 -44.05
N LYS A 1110 -30.55 37.02 -43.51
CA LYS A 1110 -31.46 38.05 -44.02
C LYS A 1110 -31.12 39.45 -43.50
N VAL A 1111 -30.90 40.41 -44.37
CA VAL A 1111 -30.68 41.83 -44.05
C VAL A 1111 -32.00 42.54 -43.78
N GLN A 1112 -32.11 43.23 -42.64
CA GLN A 1112 -33.34 43.90 -42.18
C GLN A 1112 -33.31 45.44 -42.29
N GLU A 1113 -32.17 46.04 -42.70
CA GLU A 1113 -32.01 47.50 -42.76
C GLU A 1113 -32.94 48.17 -43.80
N SER A 1114 -33.35 49.42 -43.50
CA SER A 1114 -34.32 50.24 -44.25
C SER A 1114 -33.72 51.09 -45.38
N GLY A 1115 -32.44 50.90 -45.71
CA GLY A 1115 -31.78 51.60 -46.82
C GLY A 1115 -32.06 51.01 -48.20
N GLU A 1116 -31.86 51.78 -49.27
CA GLU A 1116 -31.91 51.27 -50.65
C GLU A 1116 -30.79 50.23 -50.87
N LEU A 1117 -31.11 48.95 -50.66
CA LEU A 1117 -30.28 47.83 -51.08
C LEU A 1117 -30.13 47.85 -52.61
N ASP A 1118 -28.96 47.46 -53.10
CA ASP A 1118 -28.78 47.22 -54.53
C ASP A 1118 -29.86 46.27 -55.06
N PRO A 1119 -30.52 46.54 -56.20
CA PRO A 1119 -31.63 45.73 -56.70
C PRO A 1119 -31.33 44.23 -56.79
N GLU A 1120 -30.08 43.85 -57.08
CA GLU A 1120 -29.67 42.45 -57.16
C GLU A 1120 -29.57 41.80 -55.77
N ILE A 1121 -29.06 42.55 -54.78
CA ILE A 1121 -28.98 42.12 -53.38
C ILE A 1121 -30.38 42.10 -52.76
N ALA A 1122 -31.23 43.09 -53.02
CA ALA A 1122 -32.60 43.15 -52.54
C ALA A 1122 -33.40 41.91 -53.00
N ARG A 1123 -33.22 41.50 -54.27
CA ARG A 1123 -33.82 40.27 -54.80
C ARG A 1123 -33.36 39.03 -54.04
N LEU A 1124 -32.06 38.88 -53.80
CA LEU A 1124 -31.51 37.70 -53.08
C LEU A 1124 -31.86 37.72 -51.58
N ASN A 1125 -31.88 38.89 -50.97
CA ASN A 1125 -32.26 39.10 -49.57
C ASN A 1125 -33.73 38.74 -49.33
N SER A 1126 -34.61 38.95 -50.32
CA SER A 1126 -36.03 38.54 -50.23
C SER A 1126 -36.23 37.02 -50.11
N LEU A 1127 -35.30 36.23 -50.67
CA LEU A 1127 -35.31 34.77 -50.58
C LEU A 1127 -34.78 34.26 -49.24
N GLY A 1128 -33.97 35.07 -48.54
CA GLY A 1128 -33.30 34.69 -47.30
C GLY A 1128 -32.25 33.59 -47.47
N PHE A 1129 -31.67 33.14 -46.36
CA PHE A 1129 -30.74 32.01 -46.34
C PHE A 1129 -31.32 30.86 -45.51
N SER A 1130 -31.36 29.67 -46.10
CA SER A 1130 -31.68 28.42 -45.42
C SER A 1130 -30.49 27.46 -45.53
N GLY A 1131 -29.93 27.08 -44.40
CA GLY A 1131 -28.74 26.25 -44.35
C GLY A 1131 -28.00 26.44 -43.04
N CYS A 1132 -26.82 25.84 -42.94
CA CYS A 1132 -25.97 25.93 -41.77
C CYS A 1132 -24.79 26.85 -42.06
N LEU A 1133 -24.48 27.76 -41.13
CA LEU A 1133 -23.25 28.55 -41.11
C LEU A 1133 -22.41 28.10 -39.91
N SER A 1134 -21.11 27.93 -40.11
CA SER A 1134 -20.15 27.56 -39.06
C SER A 1134 -18.88 28.40 -39.15
N VAL A 1135 -18.20 28.55 -38.00
CA VAL A 1135 -16.87 29.17 -37.91
C VAL A 1135 -16.83 30.59 -38.54
N VAL A 1136 -17.88 31.39 -38.32
CA VAL A 1136 -17.99 32.72 -38.91
C VAL A 1136 -17.12 33.73 -38.18
N GLN A 1137 -16.12 34.27 -38.89
CA GLN A 1137 -15.16 35.24 -38.40
C GLN A 1137 -14.99 36.39 -39.39
N PHE A 1138 -15.02 37.61 -38.85
CA PHE A 1138 -14.71 38.85 -39.53
C PHE A 1138 -13.60 39.55 -38.74
N ASN A 1139 -12.36 39.50 -39.23
CA ASN A 1139 -11.15 39.88 -38.48
C ASN A 1139 -11.09 39.23 -37.09
N SER A 1140 -11.19 40.02 -36.02
CA SER A 1140 -11.22 39.58 -34.62
C SER A 1140 -12.64 39.31 -34.10
N ILE A 1141 -13.68 39.54 -34.90
CA ILE A 1141 -15.08 39.46 -34.49
C ILE A 1141 -15.70 38.14 -34.95
N THR A 1142 -16.50 37.53 -34.08
CA THR A 1142 -17.17 36.25 -34.34
C THR A 1142 -18.69 36.40 -34.15
N PRO A 1143 -19.41 36.97 -35.15
CA PRO A 1143 -20.81 37.37 -35.00
C PRO A 1143 -21.74 36.22 -34.58
N LEU A 1144 -21.50 35.02 -35.12
CA LEU A 1144 -22.30 33.85 -34.81
C LEU A 1144 -22.08 33.34 -33.37
N LYS A 1145 -20.84 33.44 -32.88
CA LYS A 1145 -20.48 33.07 -31.50
C LYS A 1145 -21.04 34.07 -30.49
N ALA A 1146 -20.97 35.36 -30.80
CA ALA A 1146 -21.63 36.41 -30.02
C ALA A 1146 -23.14 36.19 -29.92
N ALA A 1147 -23.80 35.80 -31.02
CA ALA A 1147 -25.24 35.51 -31.06
C ALA A 1147 -25.67 34.32 -30.20
N LEU A 1148 -24.88 33.24 -30.20
CA LEU A 1148 -25.25 31.98 -29.52
C LEU A 1148 -24.82 31.95 -28.05
N LEU A 1149 -23.63 32.46 -27.73
CA LEU A 1149 -23.04 32.31 -26.39
C LEU A 1149 -23.14 33.56 -25.53
N TYR A 1150 -23.22 34.76 -26.13
CA TYR A 1150 -23.17 36.04 -25.41
C TYR A 1150 -24.25 37.05 -25.87
N PRO A 1151 -25.53 36.65 -26.01
CA PRO A 1151 -26.56 37.51 -26.60
C PRO A 1151 -26.87 38.77 -25.78
N ASN A 1152 -26.65 38.74 -24.46
CA ASN A 1152 -27.00 39.85 -23.56
C ASN A 1152 -25.87 40.87 -23.37
N THR A 1153 -24.64 40.56 -23.78
CA THR A 1153 -23.45 41.38 -23.52
C THR A 1153 -22.74 41.85 -24.80
N SER A 1154 -23.07 41.26 -25.95
CA SER A 1154 -22.50 41.60 -27.26
C SER A 1154 -23.44 42.50 -28.06
N PRO A 1155 -22.92 43.37 -28.97
CA PRO A 1155 -23.75 44.22 -29.82
C PRO A 1155 -24.36 43.43 -31.00
N VAL A 1156 -25.07 42.35 -30.69
CA VAL A 1156 -25.73 41.46 -31.66
C VAL A 1156 -27.24 41.55 -31.53
N ILE A 1157 -27.91 41.62 -32.66
CA ILE A 1157 -29.36 41.54 -32.79
C ILE A 1157 -29.68 40.28 -33.60
N VAL A 1158 -30.43 39.35 -33.00
CA VAL A 1158 -30.93 38.15 -33.67
C VAL A 1158 -32.41 38.34 -33.96
N THR A 1159 -32.83 38.14 -35.21
CA THR A 1159 -34.24 38.22 -35.62
C THR A 1159 -34.64 36.92 -36.31
N GLY A 1160 -35.72 36.29 -35.83
CA GLY A 1160 -36.17 34.97 -36.29
C GLY A 1160 -35.51 33.80 -35.53
N PRO A 1161 -35.90 32.54 -35.82
CA PRO A 1161 -35.39 31.38 -35.10
C PRO A 1161 -33.94 31.06 -35.49
N LEU A 1162 -33.04 31.10 -34.51
CA LEU A 1162 -31.64 30.67 -34.61
C LEU A 1162 -31.42 29.52 -33.63
N ALA A 1163 -30.89 28.39 -34.10
CA ALA A 1163 -30.60 27.23 -33.27
C ALA A 1163 -29.18 26.72 -33.55
N GLU A 1164 -28.44 26.39 -32.49
CA GLU A 1164 -27.15 25.73 -32.59
C GLU A 1164 -27.29 24.40 -33.35
N SER A 1165 -26.34 24.08 -34.22
CA SER A 1165 -26.39 22.90 -35.07
C SER A 1165 -24.98 22.42 -35.39
N THR A 1166 -24.72 21.13 -35.49
CA THR A 1166 -23.41 20.57 -35.86
C THR A 1166 -23.11 20.62 -37.36
N CYS A 1167 -23.98 21.24 -38.17
CA CYS A 1167 -23.90 21.29 -39.64
C CYS A 1167 -23.68 19.92 -40.32
N GLY A 1168 -23.92 18.80 -39.61
CA GLY A 1168 -23.65 17.44 -40.04
C GLY A 1168 -22.16 17.11 -40.26
N SER A 1169 -21.24 17.71 -39.49
CA SER A 1169 -19.86 17.23 -39.40
C SER A 1169 -19.80 15.95 -38.54
N SER A 1170 -19.10 14.92 -39.03
CA SER A 1170 -18.65 13.81 -38.20
C SER A 1170 -17.40 14.30 -37.47
N SER A 1171 -17.44 14.47 -36.14
CA SER A 1171 -16.25 14.81 -35.36
C SER A 1171 -15.10 13.89 -35.77
N PRO A 1172 -13.91 14.43 -36.13
CA PRO A 1172 -12.74 13.58 -36.35
C PRO A 1172 -12.47 12.86 -35.03
N ALA A 1173 -12.45 11.53 -35.08
CA ALA A 1173 -11.78 10.76 -34.05
C ALA A 1173 -10.29 11.07 -34.13
N ASN A 1174 -9.78 11.98 -33.30
CA ASN A 1174 -8.36 12.23 -33.07
C ASN A 1174 -8.18 12.30 -31.54
N THR A 1175 -7.47 11.36 -30.88
CA THR A 1175 -6.00 11.23 -30.79
C THR A 1175 -5.34 12.58 -30.48
N TYR A 1176 -4.61 12.66 -29.36
CA TYR A 1176 -4.05 13.84 -28.68
C TYR A 1176 -4.96 14.47 -27.61
N PRO A 1177 -4.71 14.18 -26.32
CA PRO A 1177 -5.45 14.76 -25.20
C PRO A 1177 -5.07 16.20 -25.00
N ALA A 1178 -5.96 16.93 -24.39
CA ALA A 1178 -5.76 18.31 -24.10
C ALA A 1178 -6.20 18.57 -22.63
N GLU A 1179 -5.35 19.29 -21.89
CA GLU A 1179 -5.41 19.81 -20.50
C GLU A 1179 -6.09 21.19 -20.37
N THR A 1180 -7.22 21.38 -19.69
CA THR A 1180 -7.80 22.75 -19.54
C THR A 1180 -8.31 23.07 -18.16
N THR A 1181 -7.87 24.25 -17.73
CA THR A 1181 -8.37 25.08 -16.64
C THR A 1181 -9.75 25.69 -16.91
N HIS A 1182 -10.36 26.15 -15.81
CA HIS A 1182 -11.54 27.00 -15.81
C HIS A 1182 -11.24 28.47 -15.43
N PRO A 1183 -12.04 29.41 -15.96
CA PRO A 1183 -12.14 30.80 -15.50
C PRO A 1183 -13.12 30.94 -14.31
N LEU A 1184 -12.73 31.69 -13.27
CA LEU A 1184 -13.66 32.21 -12.26
C LEU A 1184 -14.53 33.32 -12.88
N SER A 1185 -15.85 33.26 -12.66
CA SER A 1185 -16.77 34.38 -12.83
C SER A 1185 -17.01 35.05 -11.48
N ASP A 1186 -16.62 36.32 -11.37
CA ASP A 1186 -16.97 37.21 -10.27
C ASP A 1186 -18.49 37.44 -10.21
N HIS A 1187 -19.07 37.31 -9.01
CA HIS A 1187 -20.36 37.90 -8.69
C HIS A 1187 -20.17 39.37 -8.32
N SER A 1188 -20.75 40.26 -9.11
CA SER A 1188 -20.84 41.70 -8.86
C SER A 1188 -21.79 42.00 -7.70
N GLY A 1189 -21.23 42.31 -6.54
CA GLY A 1189 -21.88 43.11 -5.49
C GLY A 1189 -21.40 44.56 -5.58
N THR A 1190 -22.34 45.50 -5.53
CA THR A 1190 -22.16 46.95 -5.74
C THR A 1190 -21.15 47.56 -4.75
N VAL A 1191 -20.05 48.14 -5.24
CA VAL A 1191 -19.13 48.97 -4.44
C VAL A 1191 -19.17 50.41 -4.97
N GLY A 1192 -19.52 51.33 -4.08
CA GLY A 1192 -19.61 52.76 -4.34
C GLY A 1192 -18.22 53.40 -4.56
N THR A 1193 -18.22 54.40 -5.43
CA THR A 1193 -17.11 55.27 -5.80
C THR A 1193 -16.55 56.07 -4.64
N GLY A 1194 -15.22 56.09 -4.49
CA GLY A 1194 -14.48 57.04 -3.66
C GLY A 1194 -13.00 57.02 -4.01
N GLU A 1195 -12.54 58.06 -4.70
CA GLU A 1195 -11.12 58.31 -5.00
C GLU A 1195 -10.27 58.59 -3.72
N PRO A 1196 -8.94 58.42 -3.79
CA PRO A 1196 -8.06 58.42 -2.63
C PRO A 1196 -7.62 59.84 -2.26
N ILE A 1197 -7.76 60.21 -0.98
CA ILE A 1197 -7.04 61.33 -0.39
C ILE A 1197 -6.09 60.79 0.68
N VAL A 1198 -4.82 61.09 0.48
CA VAL A 1198 -3.72 60.92 1.43
C VAL A 1198 -3.99 61.75 2.67
N ASN A 1199 -3.99 61.14 3.86
CA ASN A 1199 -3.28 61.68 5.02
C ASN A 1199 -3.10 60.65 6.14
N ALA A 1200 -1.89 60.70 6.69
CA ALA A 1200 -1.36 59.83 7.72
C ALA A 1200 -2.04 59.99 9.08
N ILE A 1201 -2.29 58.87 9.77
CA ILE A 1201 -2.29 58.81 11.24
C ILE A 1201 -1.57 57.50 11.65
N LYS A 1202 -0.41 57.68 12.27
CA LYS A 1202 0.29 56.69 13.11
C LYS A 1202 -0.58 56.32 14.31
N SER A 1203 -0.64 55.04 14.67
CA SER A 1203 -0.75 54.64 16.07
C SER A 1203 -0.12 53.26 16.33
N ASP A 1204 0.79 53.30 17.30
CA ASP A 1204 1.68 52.27 17.82
C ASP A 1204 1.05 50.90 18.08
N SER A 1205 1.49 49.89 17.32
CA SER A 1205 1.29 48.47 17.65
C SER A 1205 2.60 47.74 17.99
N ALA A 1206 3.76 48.41 17.85
CA ALA A 1206 5.07 47.84 18.16
C ALA A 1206 5.45 47.93 19.65
N LEU A 1207 4.87 48.87 20.40
CA LEU A 1207 5.16 49.07 21.83
C LEU A 1207 4.50 48.01 22.72
N ILE A 1208 3.29 47.54 22.36
CA ILE A 1208 2.55 46.56 23.17
C ILE A 1208 3.17 45.16 23.04
N GLY A 1209 3.60 44.75 21.84
CA GLY A 1209 4.31 43.48 21.63
C GLY A 1209 5.69 43.43 22.30
N GLY A 1210 6.42 44.55 22.28
CA GLY A 1210 7.72 44.67 22.94
C GLY A 1210 7.61 44.60 24.47
N VAL A 1211 6.62 45.28 25.07
CA VAL A 1211 6.39 45.23 26.52
C VAL A 1211 5.98 43.83 26.97
N ILE A 1212 5.13 43.14 26.22
CA ILE A 1212 4.73 41.75 26.54
C ILE A 1212 5.93 40.81 26.45
N ALA A 1213 6.78 40.94 25.43
CA ALA A 1213 7.99 40.12 25.28
C ALA A 1213 9.00 40.37 26.42
N VAL A 1214 9.18 41.63 26.84
CA VAL A 1214 10.06 41.98 27.97
C VAL A 1214 9.49 41.45 29.29
N VAL A 1215 8.18 41.55 29.52
CA VAL A 1215 7.54 40.99 30.73
C VAL A 1215 7.69 39.47 30.78
N ILE A 1216 7.47 38.76 29.67
CA ILE A 1216 7.68 37.31 29.59
C ILE A 1216 9.16 36.97 29.85
N PHE A 1217 10.10 37.72 29.26
CA PHE A 1217 11.53 37.52 29.47
C PHE A 1217 11.95 37.75 30.94
N VAL A 1218 11.39 38.78 31.60
CA VAL A 1218 11.63 39.06 33.02
C VAL A 1218 11.05 37.96 33.90
N ILE A 1219 9.85 37.45 33.60
CA ILE A 1219 9.23 36.32 34.34
C ILE A 1219 10.08 35.05 34.19
N LEU A 1220 10.52 34.71 32.98
CA LEU A 1220 11.37 33.54 32.74
C LEU A 1220 12.75 33.69 33.39
N SER A 1221 13.31 34.90 33.39
CA SER A 1221 14.57 35.20 34.07
C SER A 1221 14.41 35.11 35.60
N ALA A 1222 13.31 35.61 36.16
CA ALA A 1222 13.00 35.50 37.59
C ALA A 1222 12.79 34.04 38.01
N LEU A 1223 12.12 33.23 37.18
CA LEU A 1223 11.98 31.78 37.39
C LEU A 1223 13.32 31.07 37.33
N ALA A 1224 14.19 31.38 36.37
CA ALA A 1224 15.53 30.81 36.29
C ALA A 1224 16.41 31.20 37.48
N VAL A 1225 16.28 32.44 37.99
CA VAL A 1225 16.96 32.90 39.20
C VAL A 1225 16.39 32.23 40.44
N MET A 1226 15.07 32.05 40.55
CA MET A 1226 14.41 31.31 41.63
C MET A 1226 14.81 29.84 41.65
N VAL A 1227 14.88 29.18 40.48
CA VAL A 1227 15.38 27.81 40.35
C VAL A 1227 16.85 27.73 40.76
N ARG A 1228 17.70 28.68 40.34
CA ARG A 1228 19.09 28.77 40.82
C ARG A 1228 19.20 29.09 42.31
N PHE A 1229 18.29 29.86 42.90
CA PHE A 1229 18.28 30.21 44.31
C PHE A 1229 17.82 29.02 45.18
N LEU A 1230 16.82 28.27 44.73
CA LEU A 1230 16.37 27.02 45.35
C LEU A 1230 17.43 25.92 45.24
N TYR A 1231 18.14 25.84 44.10
CA TYR A 1231 19.25 24.92 43.92
C TYR A 1231 20.48 25.30 44.77
N ARG A 1232 20.77 26.61 44.94
CA ARG A 1232 21.84 27.08 45.82
C ARG A 1232 21.51 26.89 47.31
N ARG A 1233 20.25 27.02 47.74
CA ARG A 1233 19.82 26.77 49.12
C ARG A 1233 19.92 25.29 49.52
N LYS A 1234 19.82 24.36 48.56
CA LYS A 1234 20.00 22.92 48.82
C LYS A 1234 21.47 22.48 48.98
N VAL A 1235 22.42 23.37 48.65
CA VAL A 1235 23.88 23.11 48.71
C VAL A 1235 24.55 23.83 49.90
N THR A 1236 23.81 24.60 50.70
CA THR A 1236 24.35 25.39 51.85
C THR A 1236 24.01 24.84 53.24
N PHE A 1237 23.67 23.55 53.36
CA PHE A 1237 23.58 22.85 54.64
C PHE A 1237 24.29 21.50 54.59
N HIS A 1238 25.60 21.50 54.39
CA HIS A 1238 26.54 20.65 55.14
C HIS A 1238 27.97 20.86 54.65
N SER A 1239 28.71 21.74 55.33
CA SER A 1239 30.12 21.49 55.65
C SER A 1239 30.58 22.49 56.72
N GLN A 1240 31.32 21.96 57.71
CA GLN A 1240 32.02 22.58 58.86
C GLN A 1240 31.38 22.21 60.21
N GLU A 1241 32.07 21.59 61.18
CA GLU A 1241 33.51 21.47 61.46
C GLU A 1241 33.80 20.29 62.46
N PRO A 1242 35.10 19.98 62.78
CA PRO A 1242 35.58 18.70 63.33
C PRO A 1242 35.78 18.67 64.85
N LYS A 1243 35.83 17.46 65.44
CA LYS A 1243 36.94 16.92 66.28
C LYS A 1243 36.49 15.68 67.07
N SER A 1244 37.45 14.77 67.21
CA SER A 1244 37.43 13.49 67.95
C SER A 1244 36.94 13.57 69.39
N ILE A 1245 36.35 12.47 69.91
CA ILE A 1245 36.84 11.62 71.04
C ILE A 1245 35.82 10.47 71.30
N LYS A 1246 36.34 9.24 71.46
CA LYS A 1246 35.68 7.97 71.93
C LYS A 1246 35.26 8.07 73.42
N PRO A 1247 34.66 7.05 74.09
CA PRO A 1247 33.91 5.84 73.66
C PRO A 1247 32.59 5.62 74.49
N GLU A 1248 31.78 4.60 74.16
CA GLU A 1248 31.31 3.50 75.04
C GLU A 1248 29.94 2.86 74.66
N ALA A 1249 30.03 1.52 74.57
CA ALA A 1249 29.12 0.38 74.81
C ALA A 1249 27.56 0.43 74.78
N ASP A 1250 27.06 -0.67 74.17
CA ASP A 1250 25.91 -1.55 74.49
C ASP A 1250 24.44 -1.13 74.20
N SER A 1251 23.84 -1.86 73.24
CA SER A 1251 22.56 -2.64 73.20
C SER A 1251 21.40 -2.33 74.19
N PRO A 1252 20.13 -2.83 74.02
CA PRO A 1252 19.58 -3.78 73.02
C PRO A 1252 18.14 -3.48 72.46
N GLU A 1253 17.74 -4.28 71.45
CA GLU A 1253 16.43 -4.99 71.22
C GLU A 1253 15.04 -4.31 71.04
N TYR A 1254 14.45 -4.55 69.83
CA TYR A 1254 13.14 -5.20 69.49
C TYR A 1254 11.77 -4.66 70.05
N PRO A 1255 10.56 -5.19 69.66
CA PRO A 1255 9.95 -5.53 68.34
C PRO A 1255 8.39 -5.27 68.23
N PHE A 1256 7.81 -5.63 67.05
CA PHE A 1256 6.52 -6.34 66.79
C PHE A 1256 5.17 -5.67 66.37
N HIS A 1257 4.62 -6.22 65.25
CA HIS A 1257 3.22 -6.65 64.89
C HIS A 1257 2.04 -5.61 64.89
N SER A 1258 0.91 -5.72 64.17
CA SER A 1258 0.32 -6.56 63.10
C SER A 1258 -1.13 -6.05 62.79
N GLU A 1259 -1.56 -5.96 61.51
CA GLU A 1259 -2.93 -6.15 60.93
C GLU A 1259 -4.21 -5.42 61.51
N PRO A 1260 -5.44 -5.52 60.92
CA PRO A 1260 -5.93 -5.27 59.55
C PRO A 1260 -7.28 -4.44 59.52
N THR A 1261 -8.02 -4.44 58.38
CA THR A 1261 -9.43 -3.94 58.11
C THR A 1261 -9.63 -2.44 57.83
N SER A 1262 -10.59 -1.91 57.04
CA SER A 1262 -11.39 -2.28 55.85
C SER A 1262 -12.38 -1.11 55.58
N GLN A 1263 -12.71 -0.87 54.30
CA GLN A 1263 -13.93 -0.23 53.71
C GLN A 1263 -13.99 1.27 53.34
N ASN A 1264 -14.13 1.46 52.00
CA ASN A 1264 -15.11 2.29 51.24
C ASN A 1264 -15.07 3.84 51.39
N VAL A 1265 -15.17 4.69 50.36
CA VAL A 1265 -15.61 4.59 48.96
C VAL A 1265 -15.36 5.96 48.23
N LEU A 1266 -15.24 5.92 46.89
CA LEU A 1266 -15.46 6.96 45.85
C LEU A 1266 -14.39 8.01 45.46
N SER A 1267 -14.09 7.99 44.14
CA SER A 1267 -13.85 9.13 43.21
C SER A 1267 -12.47 9.81 43.32
N GLU A 1268 -11.60 10.00 42.31
CA GLU A 1268 -11.79 10.31 40.88
C GLU A 1268 -10.40 10.31 40.17
N ASN A 1269 -10.37 9.93 38.89
CA ASN A 1269 -9.43 10.35 37.82
C ASN A 1269 -7.89 10.25 37.98
N GLN A 1270 -7.27 9.27 37.29
CA GLN A 1270 -5.89 9.34 36.77
C GLN A 1270 -5.87 9.10 35.25
N LYS A 1271 -5.39 10.11 34.50
CA LYS A 1271 -4.68 9.96 33.21
C LYS A 1271 -3.19 9.97 33.57
N GLU A 1272 -2.47 8.87 33.38
CA GLU A 1272 -1.69 8.55 32.17
C GLU A 1272 -0.78 9.69 31.72
N TYR A 1273 0.54 9.46 31.81
CA TYR A 1273 1.45 9.70 30.68
C TYR A 1273 2.62 8.71 30.73
N PHE A 1274 2.76 8.01 29.60
CA PHE A 1274 3.98 7.46 29.04
C PHE A 1274 5.07 8.55 28.91
N ILE A 1275 6.33 8.17 29.16
CA ILE A 1275 7.41 7.95 28.16
C ILE A 1275 8.38 6.94 28.77
#